data_AF-Q3V129-F1
#
_entry.id   AF-Q3V129-F1
#
_cell.length_a   1.000
_cell.length_b   1.000
_cell.length_c   1.000
_cell.angle_alpha   90.00
_cell.angle_beta   90.00
_cell.angle_gamma   90.00
#
_symmetry.space_group_name_H-M   'P 1'
#
loop_
_entity.id
_entity.type
_entity.pdbx_description
1 polymer ?
#
loop_
_entity_poly.entity_id
_entity_poly.type
_entity_poly.pdbx_seq_one_letter_code
_entity_poly.pdbx_strand_id
1 'polypeptide(L)'
;MENFVLYEEIGRGSRTVVYKGRRKGTINFVAILCTEKCKRPEITNWVRLTHEIKHKNIVTFHEWYETSNHLWLVVELCTGGSLETVIAQDENLPEDVVREFGVDLVTGLHHLHRLGILFCDLSPGKILLEGPGTLKFSNFCLAKVAGESLEEFFALVAAEEGGGDSGENALKKSMKTRVRGSLIYAAPEIVKGTEFSVTSDLWSLGCLLYEMFSGKPPFFSETVSELVEKILYEDPLPPIPKDSSFPKASSDFLNLLDGLLQKDPQKRFSWEGVLQHPFWKDALRGEDSGWASEDSPFSRNVMECSGPHDSRELLQSPKNGQAKGQKAAHRLSQSFRLENPTELRPKSIMGGQLNESIFLLSSRPTPRTSAMVELNPGEGEDPSSPQKTSPLSKMTSGHLSQGALESQMRELIYTDSDLVITPIIDNPKIMKQPAIKFDPKILHLPAYSVEKLLVLKDQDWNDFLQQVCSQIDSSEKSTGALRAKLNLLCYLCVVATHKEVATRLLHSPLFQLLIQHLRIAPNWDIRSKVARVVGMLALHTTELQENVPVIEAITLLTELIRENFRSGKLKQCLLPTLGQLLYLVATQEEKNQHSRDCWAVPLAAYTVLMRCLREGEERVVNHMAAKIIENVCTTFSAQAQGFTTGEIGPVLWHLFRHSTVDALRITAISALCRITRQSPTAFQNVIEKVGLNAVISSLASAICKVQQYMLTLFTAMLSCGIHLQRLIQEKDFVSTVIRLLDSPSTPIRAKAFLVLLYILIHNRDMLLLSCQARLVMYIERDSRKTSPGKEQQSGNEYLARCLDLLIQHMVQEPPRILGDILNALANVSGRKHPSTVQGKQLKMCLPMMPVVLHLVMSQVFRPQVVTEEFLFSYGTILSHIKSIDLGETNIDGAIGIVASEEFIKVTLSAFEAVIQYPVLLADYRSTVMDYILPPLVSLVQSQNVEWRLFSLRLLSETTTLLVSQEPEDGDEEASCDSDSSLLALIRDELLPQYEHILMEPDPVPAYALKLLVAMTEHNPAFTRLVEESKLVPLIFEVILEHQESILGNTMQSVIALLNNLVAYKDSNMQLLYEQGLVGHVCNMFTETATLCLDRDNKTNTEPASTLLASLLDILLGMLTYTSRIVRQALQVQKSGSRGDTQAAEDLLLLSKPLTDLISLLIPLLPSEDPEISEVSSKCLSILVQLYGGENPESLSPENMVTFANLLMTKEDPKDQKLLLRILKRMVTSNERLLESLKNTGSLLQALERLAPAHRLRGPWAGISCALFQQRAAAQGIPELPPYGIPCCGPSHKRVTGVKLYPC
;
A
#
# COMPACT_ATOMS: atom_id res chain seq x y z
N MET A 1 -10.32 3.50 13.42
CA MET A 1 -10.71 3.87 12.02
C MET A 1 -10.20 5.24 11.57
N GLU A 2 -9.85 6.15 12.49
CA GLU A 2 -9.36 7.49 12.15
C GLU A 2 -8.11 7.50 11.27
N ASN A 3 -7.30 6.45 11.33
CA ASN A 3 -6.09 6.26 10.53
C ASN A 3 -6.36 5.92 9.05
N PHE A 4 -7.61 5.83 8.61
CA PHE A 4 -7.96 5.46 7.23
C PHE A 4 -8.88 6.48 6.57
N VAL A 5 -8.66 6.70 5.28
CA VAL A 5 -9.61 7.37 4.38
C VAL A 5 -10.41 6.29 3.68
N LEU A 6 -11.73 6.32 3.82
CA LEU A 6 -12.65 5.44 3.09
C LEU A 6 -13.00 6.09 1.74
N TYR A 7 -13.06 5.28 0.70
CA TYR A 7 -13.45 5.68 -0.65
C TYR A 7 -14.75 4.95 -1.07
N GLU A 8 -14.82 4.51 -2.33
CA GLU A 8 -15.97 3.82 -2.88
C GLU A 8 -16.23 2.44 -2.23
N GLU A 9 -17.50 2.06 -2.18
CA GLU A 9 -17.91 0.67 -1.94
C GLU A 9 -17.47 -0.19 -3.13
N ILE A 10 -16.71 -1.25 -2.85
CA ILE A 10 -16.20 -2.20 -3.85
C ILE A 10 -16.88 -3.57 -3.77
N GLY A 11 -17.66 -3.82 -2.71
CA GLY A 11 -18.41 -5.06 -2.56
C GLY A 11 -19.40 -5.01 -1.42
N ARG A 12 -20.45 -5.82 -1.51
CA ARG A 12 -21.50 -5.93 -0.48
C ARG A 12 -21.85 -7.39 -0.24
N GLY A 13 -21.94 -7.76 1.03
CA GLY A 13 -22.42 -9.06 1.49
C GLY A 13 -23.51 -8.90 2.54
N SER A 14 -24.01 -10.02 3.06
CA SER A 14 -24.98 -9.99 4.16
C SER A 14 -24.38 -9.29 5.38
N ARG A 15 -24.96 -8.14 5.76
CA ARG A 15 -24.53 -7.30 6.90
C ARG A 15 -23.06 -6.85 6.83
N THR A 16 -22.49 -6.79 5.63
CA THR A 16 -21.09 -6.40 5.42
C THR A 16 -20.98 -5.54 4.17
N VAL A 17 -20.27 -4.42 4.26
CA VAL A 17 -19.93 -3.55 3.13
C VAL A 17 -18.42 -3.43 3.07
N VAL A 18 -17.83 -3.59 1.88
CA VAL A 18 -16.39 -3.50 1.66
C VAL A 18 -16.10 -2.19 0.95
N TYR A 19 -15.24 -1.38 1.54
CA TYR A 19 -14.78 -0.12 0.98
C TYR A 19 -13.34 -0.25 0.52
N LYS A 20 -13.00 0.43 -0.57
CA LYS A 20 -11.59 0.76 -0.81
C LYS A 20 -11.16 1.79 0.23
N GLY A 21 -10.04 1.55 0.90
CA GLY A 21 -9.47 2.45 1.88
C GLY A 21 -8.03 2.79 1.59
N ARG A 22 -7.51 3.82 2.25
CA ARG A 22 -6.08 4.15 2.29
C ARG A 22 -5.68 4.57 3.69
N ARG A 23 -4.58 4.04 4.21
CA ARG A 23 -4.05 4.48 5.50
C ARG A 23 -3.54 5.93 5.38
N LYS A 24 -4.06 6.84 6.21
CA LYS A 24 -3.66 8.25 6.30
C LYS A 24 -2.15 8.33 6.53
N GLY A 25 -1.52 9.37 5.97
CA GLY A 25 -0.06 9.50 5.94
C GLY A 25 0.66 8.53 5.00
N THR A 26 -0.04 7.57 4.39
CA THR A 26 0.55 6.63 3.42
C THR A 26 -0.27 6.57 2.13
N ILE A 27 0.28 5.91 1.13
CA ILE A 27 -0.39 5.64 -0.14
C ILE A 27 -0.66 4.14 -0.32
N ASN A 28 -0.75 3.42 0.81
CA ASN A 28 -1.08 2.00 0.86
C ASN A 28 -2.59 1.85 0.86
N PHE A 29 -3.11 1.35 -0.27
CA PHE A 29 -4.51 1.03 -0.43
C PHE A 29 -4.82 -0.32 0.19
N VAL A 30 -5.99 -0.40 0.80
CA VAL A 30 -6.48 -1.55 1.55
C VAL A 30 -7.95 -1.77 1.21
N ALA A 31 -8.45 -2.99 1.43
CA ALA A 31 -9.87 -3.26 1.49
C ALA A 31 -10.31 -3.18 2.96
N ILE A 32 -11.36 -2.41 3.23
CA ILE A 32 -11.90 -2.18 4.57
C ILE A 32 -13.30 -2.78 4.61
N LEU A 33 -13.44 -3.93 5.28
CA LEU A 33 -14.72 -4.58 5.51
C LEU A 33 -15.36 -3.96 6.75
N CYS A 34 -16.50 -3.31 6.57
CA CYS A 34 -17.38 -2.82 7.62
C CYS A 34 -18.51 -3.83 7.83
N THR A 35 -18.58 -4.44 9.01
CA THR A 35 -19.59 -5.47 9.34
C THR A 35 -20.32 -5.15 10.64
N GLU A 36 -21.57 -5.60 10.74
CA GLU A 36 -22.34 -5.48 11.99
C GLU A 36 -21.70 -6.31 13.12
N LYS A 37 -21.75 -5.82 14.37
CA LYS A 37 -21.15 -6.51 15.53
C LYS A 37 -21.64 -7.94 15.73
N CYS A 38 -22.84 -8.26 15.29
CA CYS A 38 -23.37 -9.63 15.35
C CYS A 38 -22.53 -10.66 14.55
N LYS A 39 -21.61 -10.20 13.68
CA LYS A 39 -20.63 -11.01 12.93
C LYS A 39 -19.28 -11.16 13.62
N ARG A 40 -19.14 -10.76 14.88
CA ARG A 40 -17.89 -10.91 15.66
C ARG A 40 -17.31 -12.32 15.61
N PRO A 41 -18.07 -13.41 15.82
CA PRO A 41 -17.51 -14.77 15.76
C PRO A 41 -16.81 -15.06 14.43
N GLU A 42 -17.44 -14.68 13.31
CA GLU A 42 -16.88 -14.85 11.98
C GLU A 42 -15.61 -14.02 11.75
N ILE A 43 -15.59 -12.75 12.17
CA ILE A 43 -14.42 -11.87 11.99
C ILE A 43 -13.26 -12.27 12.90
N THR A 44 -13.52 -12.57 14.18
CA THR A 44 -12.47 -13.04 15.10
C THR A 44 -11.85 -14.35 14.59
N ASN A 45 -12.66 -15.24 14.03
CA ASN A 45 -12.16 -16.46 13.40
C ASN A 45 -11.25 -16.17 12.19
N TRP A 46 -11.60 -15.20 11.36
CA TRP A 46 -10.75 -14.78 10.25
C TRP A 46 -9.42 -14.23 10.77
N VAL A 47 -9.47 -13.26 11.69
CA VAL A 47 -8.27 -12.58 12.21
C VAL A 47 -7.32 -13.58 12.86
N ARG A 48 -7.79 -14.44 13.77
CA ARG A 48 -6.92 -15.41 14.46
C ARG A 48 -6.18 -16.32 13.48
N LEU A 49 -6.83 -16.73 12.38
CA LEU A 49 -6.25 -17.68 11.42
C LEU A 49 -5.26 -17.02 10.45
N THR A 50 -5.39 -15.71 10.19
CA THR A 50 -4.65 -15.05 9.10
C THR A 50 -3.67 -13.98 9.54
N HIS A 51 -3.70 -13.54 10.81
CA HIS A 51 -2.92 -12.39 11.25
C HIS A 51 -1.39 -12.54 11.07
N GLU A 52 -0.86 -13.76 11.12
CA GLU A 52 0.57 -14.05 10.88
C GLU A 52 0.88 -14.57 9.46
N ILE A 53 -0.15 -14.82 8.64
CA ILE A 53 0.04 -15.44 7.32
C ILE A 53 0.46 -14.37 6.30
N LYS A 54 1.64 -14.57 5.70
CA LYS A 54 2.10 -13.80 4.52
C LYS A 54 2.37 -14.77 3.37
N HIS A 55 1.47 -14.78 2.38
CA HIS A 55 1.60 -15.68 1.23
C HIS A 55 1.01 -15.05 -0.03
N LYS A 56 1.65 -15.26 -1.19
CA LYS A 56 1.25 -14.62 -2.47
C LYS A 56 -0.20 -14.93 -2.87
N ASN A 57 -0.69 -16.12 -2.53
CA ASN A 57 -2.06 -16.58 -2.82
C ASN A 57 -3.02 -16.47 -1.63
N ILE A 58 -2.72 -15.72 -0.56
CA ILE A 58 -3.64 -15.51 0.56
C ILE A 58 -3.73 -14.01 0.81
N VAL A 59 -4.95 -13.48 0.95
CA VAL A 59 -5.16 -12.06 1.23
C VAL A 59 -4.51 -11.68 2.55
N THR A 60 -3.61 -10.71 2.51
CA THR A 60 -2.85 -10.29 3.68
C THR A 60 -3.73 -9.55 4.68
N PHE A 61 -3.73 -9.97 5.94
CA PHE A 61 -4.33 -9.22 7.04
C PHE A 61 -3.46 -8.00 7.39
N HIS A 62 -4.09 -6.86 7.67
CA HIS A 62 -3.38 -5.68 8.17
C HIS A 62 -3.79 -5.37 9.61
N GLU A 63 -5.05 -4.99 9.83
CA GLU A 63 -5.53 -4.51 11.13
C GLU A 63 -7.03 -4.75 11.26
N TRP A 64 -7.57 -4.62 12.48
CA TRP A 64 -9.01 -4.62 12.72
C TRP A 64 -9.37 -3.71 13.90
N TYR A 65 -10.57 -3.14 13.85
CA TYR A 65 -11.07 -2.14 14.79
C TYR A 65 -12.52 -2.42 15.16
N GLU A 66 -12.92 -1.86 16.30
CA GLU A 66 -14.31 -1.82 16.71
C GLU A 66 -14.74 -0.37 16.94
N THR A 67 -15.89 0.00 16.38
CA THR A 67 -16.55 1.27 16.68
C THR A 67 -17.86 1.02 17.42
N SER A 68 -18.64 2.07 17.71
CA SER A 68 -19.92 1.96 18.42
C SER A 68 -20.86 0.90 17.84
N ASN A 69 -20.99 0.83 16.50
CA ASN A 69 -21.97 -0.01 15.81
C ASN A 69 -21.39 -1.09 14.87
N HIS A 70 -20.09 -1.04 14.56
CA HIS A 70 -19.50 -1.88 13.51
C HIS A 70 -18.15 -2.46 13.92
N LEU A 71 -17.82 -3.62 13.37
CA LEU A 71 -16.46 -4.15 13.30
C LEU A 71 -15.86 -3.81 11.95
N TRP A 72 -14.58 -3.46 11.95
CA TRP A 72 -13.84 -3.07 10.78
C TRP A 72 -12.64 -3.98 10.60
N LEU A 73 -12.56 -4.68 9.47
CA LEU A 73 -11.43 -5.54 9.13
C LEU A 73 -10.69 -4.93 7.94
N VAL A 74 -9.40 -4.65 8.12
CA VAL A 74 -8.52 -4.04 7.11
C VAL A 74 -7.59 -5.11 6.56
N VAL A 75 -7.70 -5.36 5.26
CA VAL A 75 -6.94 -6.39 4.53
C VAL A 75 -6.39 -5.82 3.22
N GLU A 76 -5.56 -6.61 2.56
CA GLU A 76 -5.03 -6.32 1.24
C GLU A 76 -6.14 -6.05 0.19
N LEU A 77 -5.93 -5.05 -0.65
CA LEU A 77 -6.87 -4.70 -1.73
C LEU A 77 -6.58 -5.54 -2.99
N CYS A 78 -7.50 -6.45 -3.33
CA CYS A 78 -7.48 -7.16 -4.62
C CYS A 78 -8.40 -6.45 -5.63
N THR A 79 -7.84 -5.93 -6.72
CA THR A 79 -8.57 -5.06 -7.68
C THR A 79 -9.16 -5.80 -8.88
N GLY A 80 -8.83 -7.08 -9.08
CA GLY A 80 -9.30 -7.89 -10.21
C GLY A 80 -10.69 -8.50 -10.03
N GLY A 81 -11.38 -8.23 -8.91
CA GLY A 81 -12.69 -8.82 -8.59
C GLY A 81 -12.58 -10.27 -8.08
N SER A 82 -13.71 -10.96 -8.02
CA SER A 82 -13.78 -12.37 -7.61
C SER A 82 -13.64 -13.31 -8.81
N LEU A 83 -13.15 -14.52 -8.56
CA LEU A 83 -13.12 -15.59 -9.57
C LEU A 83 -14.53 -15.93 -10.09
N GLU A 84 -15.56 -15.81 -9.24
CA GLU A 84 -16.97 -15.92 -9.66
C GLU A 84 -17.31 -14.93 -10.79
N THR A 85 -16.86 -13.68 -10.66
CA THR A 85 -17.10 -12.64 -11.65
C THR A 85 -16.39 -12.96 -12.96
N VAL A 86 -15.16 -13.49 -12.88
CA VAL A 86 -14.37 -13.90 -14.05
C VAL A 86 -15.05 -15.06 -14.79
N ILE A 87 -15.44 -16.13 -14.08
CA ILE A 87 -16.13 -17.28 -14.69
C ILE A 87 -17.47 -16.84 -15.32
N ALA A 88 -18.21 -15.96 -14.65
CA ALA A 88 -19.47 -15.43 -15.18
C ALA A 88 -19.29 -14.57 -16.44
N GLN A 89 -18.21 -13.79 -16.52
CA GLN A 89 -17.91 -12.92 -17.67
C GLN A 89 -17.41 -13.71 -18.89
N ASP A 90 -16.50 -14.65 -18.68
CA ASP A 90 -15.88 -15.42 -19.77
C ASP A 90 -16.70 -16.65 -20.18
N GLU A 91 -17.77 -16.95 -19.44
CA GLU A 91 -18.63 -18.14 -19.50
C GLU A 91 -17.91 -19.47 -19.25
N ASN A 92 -16.68 -19.66 -19.74
CA ASN A 92 -15.79 -20.79 -19.48
C ASN A 92 -14.32 -20.40 -19.77
N LEU A 93 -13.37 -20.94 -19.01
CA LEU A 93 -11.94 -20.63 -19.16
C LEU A 93 -11.19 -21.69 -19.99
N PRO A 94 -10.26 -21.29 -20.88
CA PRO A 94 -9.37 -22.23 -21.57
C PRO A 94 -8.55 -23.06 -20.58
N GLU A 95 -8.25 -24.32 -20.92
CA GLU A 95 -7.49 -25.24 -20.05
C GLU A 95 -6.15 -24.66 -19.56
N ASP A 96 -5.45 -23.90 -20.39
CA ASP A 96 -4.17 -23.29 -20.00
C ASP A 96 -4.35 -22.20 -18.93
N VAL A 97 -5.45 -21.43 -18.98
CA VAL A 97 -5.80 -20.46 -17.93
C VAL A 97 -6.25 -21.18 -16.67
N VAL A 98 -7.04 -22.25 -16.81
CA VAL A 98 -7.45 -23.11 -15.68
C VAL A 98 -6.22 -23.71 -14.99
N ARG A 99 -5.17 -24.07 -15.75
CA ARG A 99 -3.90 -24.56 -15.22
C ARG A 99 -3.16 -23.49 -14.44
N GLU A 100 -3.02 -22.28 -14.99
CA GLU A 100 -2.36 -21.15 -14.33
C GLU A 100 -3.07 -20.77 -13.01
N PHE A 101 -4.39 -20.61 -13.06
CA PHE A 101 -5.22 -20.36 -11.88
C PHE A 101 -5.19 -21.53 -10.90
N GLY A 102 -5.19 -22.76 -11.41
CA GLY A 102 -5.09 -23.96 -10.60
C GLY A 102 -3.76 -24.04 -9.83
N VAL A 103 -2.65 -23.58 -10.41
CA VAL A 103 -1.35 -23.49 -9.71
C VAL A 103 -1.45 -22.57 -8.50
N ASP A 104 -2.05 -21.39 -8.66
CA ASP A 104 -2.24 -20.44 -7.55
C ASP A 104 -3.13 -21.00 -6.43
N LEU A 105 -4.24 -21.65 -6.80
CA LEU A 105 -5.16 -22.28 -5.86
C LEU A 105 -4.48 -23.42 -5.09
N VAL A 106 -3.75 -24.28 -5.80
CA VAL A 106 -2.99 -25.38 -5.19
C VAL A 106 -1.93 -24.85 -4.25
N THR A 107 -1.17 -23.84 -4.66
CA THR A 107 -0.10 -23.25 -3.85
C THR A 107 -0.64 -22.64 -2.56
N GLY A 108 -1.70 -21.83 -2.66
CA GLY A 108 -2.35 -21.22 -1.49
C GLY A 108 -3.00 -22.25 -0.55
N LEU A 109 -3.73 -23.23 -1.09
CA LEU A 109 -4.40 -24.24 -0.27
C LEU A 109 -3.41 -25.21 0.39
N HIS A 110 -2.32 -25.55 -0.30
CA HIS A 110 -1.25 -26.38 0.26
C HIS A 110 -0.58 -25.67 1.44
N HIS A 111 -0.33 -24.36 1.32
CA HIS A 111 0.20 -23.55 2.42
C HIS A 111 -0.71 -23.56 3.65
N LEU A 112 -2.03 -23.38 3.46
CA LEU A 112 -3.01 -23.43 4.54
C LEU A 112 -3.03 -24.79 5.23
N HIS A 113 -3.09 -25.87 4.46
CA HIS A 113 -3.08 -27.24 5.00
C HIS A 113 -1.78 -27.56 5.75
N ARG A 114 -0.64 -27.03 5.31
CA ARG A 114 0.64 -27.17 6.02
C ARG A 114 0.66 -26.46 7.38
N LEU A 115 -0.08 -25.35 7.51
CA LEU A 115 -0.33 -24.68 8.79
C LEU A 115 -1.42 -25.37 9.64
N GLY A 116 -2.04 -26.43 9.13
CA GLY A 116 -3.13 -27.15 9.81
C GLY A 116 -4.49 -26.46 9.69
N ILE A 117 -4.64 -25.50 8.78
CA ILE A 117 -5.87 -24.73 8.57
C ILE A 117 -6.64 -25.35 7.40
N LEU A 118 -7.90 -25.70 7.63
CA LEU A 118 -8.88 -26.10 6.62
C LEU A 118 -9.69 -24.88 6.20
N PHE A 119 -9.89 -24.68 4.90
CA PHE A 119 -10.65 -23.56 4.36
C PHE A 119 -12.16 -23.79 4.44
N CYS A 120 -12.62 -25.04 4.28
CA CYS A 120 -13.99 -25.56 4.50
C CYS A 120 -15.12 -25.00 3.61
N ASP A 121 -15.00 -23.79 3.06
CA ASP A 121 -16.02 -23.17 2.21
C ASP A 121 -15.36 -22.56 0.97
N LEU A 122 -14.67 -23.40 0.21
CA LEU A 122 -13.99 -23.03 -1.02
C LEU A 122 -15.01 -22.84 -2.15
N SER A 123 -15.15 -21.60 -2.63
CA SER A 123 -16.06 -21.23 -3.71
C SER A 123 -15.49 -20.07 -4.55
N PRO A 124 -15.94 -19.90 -5.81
CA PRO A 124 -15.43 -18.84 -6.70
C PRO A 124 -15.58 -17.43 -6.11
N GLY A 125 -16.63 -17.18 -5.32
CA GLY A 125 -16.87 -15.87 -4.70
C GLY A 125 -15.88 -15.51 -3.58
N LYS A 126 -15.09 -16.48 -3.10
CA LYS A 126 -14.12 -16.32 -2.00
C LYS A 126 -12.66 -16.38 -2.44
N ILE A 127 -12.44 -16.35 -3.75
CA ILE A 127 -11.12 -16.21 -4.37
C ILE A 127 -11.11 -14.88 -5.12
N LEU A 128 -10.17 -14.00 -4.79
CA LEU A 128 -10.00 -12.69 -5.44
C LEU A 128 -8.79 -12.69 -6.37
N LEU A 129 -8.80 -11.78 -7.34
CA LEU A 129 -7.69 -11.57 -8.26
C LEU A 129 -6.91 -10.30 -7.91
N GLU A 130 -5.59 -10.40 -7.82
CA GLU A 130 -4.69 -9.25 -7.86
C GLU A 130 -4.21 -9.02 -9.30
N GLY A 131 -4.65 -7.91 -9.91
CA GLY A 131 -4.32 -7.61 -11.30
C GLY A 131 -4.87 -8.67 -12.28
N PRO A 132 -4.27 -8.84 -13.48
CA PRO A 132 -4.80 -9.74 -14.50
C PRO A 132 -4.58 -11.25 -14.25
N GLY A 133 -4.06 -11.72 -13.10
CA GLY A 133 -3.77 -13.15 -12.98
C GLY A 133 -3.56 -13.82 -11.62
N THR A 134 -3.16 -13.13 -10.55
CA THR A 134 -2.81 -13.85 -9.30
C THR A 134 -4.03 -14.08 -8.41
N LEU A 135 -4.38 -15.34 -8.17
CA LEU A 135 -5.51 -15.70 -7.31
C LEU A 135 -5.13 -15.73 -5.82
N LYS A 136 -6.02 -15.19 -4.97
CA LYS A 136 -5.86 -15.15 -3.52
C LYS A 136 -7.10 -15.64 -2.76
N PHE A 137 -6.90 -16.51 -1.78
CA PHE A 137 -7.94 -16.89 -0.82
C PHE A 137 -8.30 -15.69 0.06
N SER A 138 -9.58 -15.32 0.11
CA SER A 138 -9.99 -14.00 0.61
C SER A 138 -11.09 -14.00 1.67
N ASN A 139 -11.51 -15.15 2.21
CA ASN A 139 -12.58 -15.20 3.21
C ASN A 139 -12.40 -16.41 4.15
N PHE A 140 -11.90 -16.14 5.35
CA PHE A 140 -11.60 -17.15 6.37
C PHE A 140 -12.65 -17.23 7.48
N CYS A 141 -13.85 -16.65 7.27
CA CYS A 141 -14.91 -16.66 8.29
C CYS A 141 -15.29 -18.07 8.75
N LEU A 142 -15.25 -19.05 7.84
CA LEU A 142 -15.62 -20.45 8.10
C LEU A 142 -14.43 -21.42 8.09
N ALA A 143 -13.22 -20.90 7.89
CA ALA A 143 -12.01 -21.70 8.00
C ALA A 143 -11.81 -22.16 9.45
N LYS A 144 -11.09 -23.25 9.67
CA LYS A 144 -10.84 -23.77 11.02
C LYS A 144 -9.55 -24.56 11.09
N VAL A 145 -9.02 -24.72 12.30
CA VAL A 145 -7.91 -25.66 12.52
C VAL A 145 -8.46 -27.09 12.42
N ALA A 146 -7.68 -27.98 11.81
CA ALA A 146 -8.05 -29.40 11.71
C ALA A 146 -8.34 -29.99 13.12
N GLY A 147 -9.49 -30.64 13.28
CA GLY A 147 -9.94 -31.20 14.56
C GLY A 147 -10.50 -30.17 15.57
N GLU A 148 -10.80 -28.94 15.13
CA GLU A 148 -11.50 -27.93 15.93
C GLU A 148 -13.01 -27.93 15.65
N SER A 149 -13.80 -27.70 16.70
CA SER A 149 -15.24 -27.44 16.61
C SER A 149 -15.49 -25.94 16.43
N LEU A 150 -15.77 -25.52 15.20
CA LEU A 150 -16.04 -24.11 14.90
C LEU A 150 -17.34 -23.61 15.58
N GLU A 151 -18.30 -24.52 15.82
CA GLU A 151 -19.53 -24.21 16.54
C GLU A 151 -19.24 -23.81 18.00
N GLU A 152 -18.32 -24.49 18.67
CA GLU A 152 -17.89 -24.17 20.04
C GLU A 152 -17.13 -22.85 20.08
N PHE A 153 -16.22 -22.63 19.13
CA PHE A 153 -15.50 -21.36 19.02
C PHE A 153 -16.45 -20.17 18.83
N PHE A 154 -17.45 -20.30 17.94
CA PHE A 154 -18.42 -19.22 17.73
C PHE A 154 -19.28 -18.95 18.96
N ALA A 155 -19.64 -20.00 19.70
CA ALA A 155 -20.38 -19.85 20.95
C ALA A 155 -19.53 -19.14 22.03
N LEU A 156 -18.25 -19.46 22.14
CA LEU A 156 -17.32 -18.82 23.08
C LEU A 156 -17.18 -17.31 22.79
N VAL A 157 -16.95 -16.93 21.54
CA VAL A 157 -16.81 -15.52 21.15
C VAL A 157 -18.12 -14.74 21.35
N ALA A 158 -19.27 -15.37 21.08
CA ALA A 158 -20.57 -14.74 21.27
C ALA A 158 -20.96 -14.56 22.75
N ALA A 159 -20.44 -15.39 23.66
CA ALA A 159 -20.76 -15.33 25.08
C ALA A 159 -20.06 -14.18 25.83
N GLU A 160 -18.98 -13.61 25.29
CA GLU A 160 -18.24 -12.50 25.92
C GLU A 160 -18.94 -11.13 25.81
N GLU A 161 -19.91 -10.95 24.91
CA GLU A 161 -20.66 -9.71 24.77
C GLU A 161 -21.94 -9.78 25.63
N GLY A 162 -21.97 -9.04 26.75
CA GLY A 162 -23.00 -9.09 27.80
C GLY A 162 -24.44 -8.73 27.38
N GLY A 163 -25.07 -9.57 26.56
CA GLY A 163 -26.50 -9.57 26.24
C GLY A 163 -27.24 -10.71 26.94
N GLY A 164 -28.31 -10.39 27.68
CA GLY A 164 -28.96 -11.26 28.65
C GLY A 164 -29.64 -12.55 28.14
N ASP A 165 -29.59 -13.56 29.02
CA ASP A 165 -30.60 -14.58 29.34
C ASP A 165 -31.45 -15.18 28.20
N SER A 166 -30.81 -15.66 27.12
CA SER A 166 -31.44 -16.49 26.10
C SER A 166 -30.86 -17.90 26.10
N GLY A 167 -31.66 -18.90 26.52
CA GLY A 167 -31.22 -20.25 26.91
C GLY A 167 -30.28 -21.00 25.95
N GLU A 168 -29.36 -21.78 26.53
CA GLU A 168 -28.26 -22.53 25.89
C GLU A 168 -28.62 -23.30 24.61
N ASN A 169 -29.86 -23.79 24.49
CA ASN A 169 -30.31 -24.59 23.35
C ASN A 169 -30.65 -23.75 22.10
N ALA A 170 -31.05 -22.49 22.25
CA ALA A 170 -31.29 -21.59 21.12
C ALA A 170 -29.98 -21.08 20.51
N LEU A 171 -28.97 -20.83 21.36
CA LEU A 171 -27.63 -20.40 20.94
C LEU A 171 -26.95 -21.47 20.08
N LYS A 172 -26.91 -22.74 20.53
CA LYS A 172 -26.30 -23.86 19.78
C LYS A 172 -26.96 -24.10 18.41
N LYS A 173 -28.30 -24.01 18.33
CA LYS A 173 -29.04 -24.23 17.07
C LYS A 173 -28.84 -23.08 16.07
N SER A 174 -28.71 -21.85 16.57
CA SER A 174 -28.37 -20.67 15.78
C SER A 174 -26.94 -20.75 15.22
N MET A 175 -25.97 -21.17 16.03
CA MET A 175 -24.56 -21.31 15.62
C MET A 175 -24.36 -22.38 14.55
N LYS A 176 -25.02 -23.54 14.68
CA LYS A 176 -24.98 -24.62 13.66
C LYS A 176 -25.47 -24.16 12.28
N THR A 177 -26.36 -23.16 12.24
CA THR A 177 -26.83 -22.57 10.98
C THR A 177 -25.82 -21.59 10.39
N ARG A 178 -25.11 -20.84 11.24
CA ARG A 178 -24.09 -19.86 10.81
C ARG A 178 -22.83 -20.51 10.25
N VAL A 179 -22.51 -21.73 10.67
CA VAL A 179 -21.31 -22.47 10.24
C VAL A 179 -21.53 -23.21 8.90
N ARG A 180 -22.74 -23.23 8.34
CA ARG A 180 -23.01 -23.87 7.05
C ARG A 180 -22.58 -22.96 5.89
N GLY A 181 -21.50 -23.35 5.21
CA GLY A 181 -21.08 -22.81 3.91
C GLY A 181 -21.96 -23.27 2.75
N SER A 182 -21.48 -23.06 1.53
CA SER A 182 -22.18 -23.48 0.31
C SER A 182 -22.19 -25.00 0.16
N LEU A 183 -23.39 -25.59 0.00
CA LEU A 183 -23.52 -27.03 -0.26
C LEU A 183 -23.04 -27.43 -1.67
N ILE A 184 -22.94 -26.48 -2.60
CA ILE A 184 -22.60 -26.74 -4.01
C ILE A 184 -21.19 -27.36 -4.14
N TYR A 185 -20.25 -26.95 -3.27
CA TYR A 185 -18.86 -27.41 -3.30
C TYR A 185 -18.53 -28.40 -2.18
N ALA A 186 -19.53 -28.79 -1.38
CA ALA A 186 -19.33 -29.68 -0.24
C ALA A 186 -19.05 -31.11 -0.69
N ALA A 187 -18.08 -31.76 -0.03
CA ALA A 187 -17.74 -33.15 -0.34
C ALA A 187 -18.85 -34.13 0.14
N PRO A 188 -19.00 -35.30 -0.50
CA PRO A 188 -20.06 -36.26 -0.17
C PRO A 188 -20.06 -36.69 1.30
N GLU A 189 -18.89 -36.80 1.91
CA GLU A 189 -18.75 -37.12 3.33
C GLU A 189 -19.29 -36.01 4.25
N ILE A 190 -19.08 -34.73 3.88
CA ILE A 190 -19.60 -33.57 4.61
C ILE A 190 -21.12 -33.51 4.52
N VAL A 191 -21.68 -33.81 3.36
CA VAL A 191 -23.12 -33.92 3.16
C VAL A 191 -23.73 -35.06 4.00
N LYS A 192 -22.98 -36.16 4.22
CA LYS A 192 -23.36 -37.26 5.13
C LYS A 192 -23.17 -36.92 6.61
N GLY A 193 -22.60 -35.75 6.94
CA GLY A 193 -22.42 -35.27 8.31
C GLY A 193 -21.08 -35.62 8.95
N THR A 194 -20.06 -36.02 8.16
CA THR A 194 -18.68 -36.10 8.68
C THR A 194 -18.06 -34.72 8.83
N GLU A 195 -16.99 -34.61 9.62
CA GLU A 195 -16.24 -33.36 9.74
C GLU A 195 -15.38 -33.05 8.50
N PHE A 196 -15.10 -31.76 8.29
CA PHE A 196 -14.17 -31.29 7.28
C PHE A 196 -12.75 -31.82 7.50
N SER A 197 -12.08 -32.11 6.39
CA SER A 197 -10.71 -32.60 6.35
C SER A 197 -9.95 -32.00 5.17
N VAL A 198 -8.64 -32.28 5.09
CA VAL A 198 -7.82 -31.90 3.93
C VAL A 198 -8.42 -32.47 2.63
N THR A 199 -8.93 -33.70 2.66
CA THR A 199 -9.50 -34.34 1.46
C THR A 199 -10.81 -33.70 1.04
N SER A 200 -11.61 -33.15 1.96
CA SER A 200 -12.84 -32.43 1.58
C SER A 200 -12.53 -31.11 0.87
N ASP A 201 -11.49 -30.40 1.28
CA ASP A 201 -11.06 -29.18 0.58
C ASP A 201 -10.50 -29.48 -0.82
N LEU A 202 -9.80 -30.61 -0.98
CA LEU A 202 -9.36 -31.10 -2.30
C LEU A 202 -10.53 -31.45 -3.22
N TRP A 203 -11.64 -31.98 -2.67
CA TRP A 203 -12.87 -32.14 -3.44
C TRP A 203 -13.42 -30.80 -3.93
N SER A 204 -13.51 -29.80 -3.03
CA SER A 204 -13.98 -28.47 -3.41
C SER A 204 -13.07 -27.81 -4.44
N LEU A 205 -11.76 -28.04 -4.38
CA LEU A 205 -10.81 -27.64 -5.42
C LEU A 205 -11.14 -28.30 -6.77
N GLY A 206 -11.45 -29.61 -6.77
CA GLY A 206 -11.92 -30.31 -7.97
C GLY A 206 -13.18 -29.70 -8.56
N CYS A 207 -14.16 -29.34 -7.73
CA CYS A 207 -15.38 -28.65 -8.16
C CYS A 207 -15.07 -27.28 -8.78
N LEU A 208 -14.14 -26.52 -8.17
CA LEU A 208 -13.73 -25.20 -8.65
C LEU A 208 -12.98 -25.27 -9.98
N LEU A 209 -12.06 -26.23 -10.14
CA LEU A 209 -11.38 -26.50 -11.42
C LEU A 209 -12.38 -26.90 -12.52
N TYR A 210 -13.34 -27.76 -12.18
CA TYR A 210 -14.43 -28.15 -13.09
C TYR A 210 -15.25 -26.93 -13.54
N GLU A 211 -15.63 -26.07 -12.60
CA GLU A 211 -16.44 -24.88 -12.87
C GLU A 211 -15.69 -23.85 -13.70
N MET A 212 -14.41 -23.62 -13.42
CA MET A 212 -13.57 -22.73 -14.25
C MET A 212 -13.55 -23.17 -15.71
N PHE A 213 -13.41 -24.48 -15.96
CA PHE A 213 -13.37 -25.01 -17.32
C PHE A 213 -14.74 -25.07 -18.00
N SER A 214 -15.81 -25.42 -17.27
CA SER A 214 -17.14 -25.67 -17.86
C SER A 214 -18.09 -24.47 -17.80
N GLY A 215 -17.84 -23.52 -16.90
CA GLY A 215 -18.71 -22.39 -16.62
C GLY A 215 -19.82 -22.63 -15.62
N LYS A 216 -19.90 -23.84 -15.04
CA LYS A 216 -20.93 -24.25 -14.07
C LYS A 216 -20.36 -25.29 -13.10
N PRO A 217 -20.81 -25.33 -11.84
CA PRO A 217 -20.35 -26.35 -10.91
C PRO A 217 -20.75 -27.76 -11.38
N PRO A 218 -20.01 -28.81 -10.98
CA PRO A 218 -20.30 -30.19 -11.38
C PRO A 218 -21.66 -30.68 -10.91
N PHE A 219 -22.16 -30.16 -9.78
CA PHE A 219 -23.45 -30.50 -9.21
C PHE A 219 -24.25 -29.22 -8.94
N PHE A 220 -25.46 -29.15 -9.48
CA PHE A 220 -26.36 -28.01 -9.26
C PHE A 220 -27.82 -28.46 -9.30
N SER A 221 -28.63 -27.91 -8.40
CA SER A 221 -30.09 -27.98 -8.43
C SER A 221 -30.66 -26.79 -7.65
N GLU A 222 -31.89 -26.43 -7.99
CA GLU A 222 -32.70 -25.45 -7.24
C GLU A 222 -33.15 -25.99 -5.88
N THR A 223 -33.24 -27.31 -5.71
CA THR A 223 -33.65 -27.93 -4.45
C THR A 223 -32.47 -28.57 -3.72
N VAL A 224 -32.39 -28.34 -2.41
CA VAL A 224 -31.31 -28.90 -1.57
C VAL A 224 -31.30 -30.43 -1.62
N SER A 225 -32.47 -31.07 -1.62
CA SER A 225 -32.59 -32.54 -1.66
C SER A 225 -32.02 -33.14 -2.94
N GLU A 226 -32.32 -32.56 -4.10
CA GLU A 226 -31.77 -33.04 -5.38
C GLU A 226 -30.28 -32.73 -5.49
N LEU A 227 -29.82 -31.56 -5.02
CA LEU A 227 -28.39 -31.25 -4.98
C LEU A 227 -27.61 -32.29 -4.14
N VAL A 228 -28.15 -32.66 -2.98
CA VAL A 228 -27.57 -33.72 -2.13
C VAL A 228 -27.52 -35.06 -2.87
N GLU A 229 -28.59 -35.43 -3.57
CA GLU A 229 -28.63 -36.67 -4.36
C GLU A 229 -27.56 -36.68 -5.46
N LYS A 230 -27.41 -35.58 -6.20
CA LYS A 230 -26.37 -35.43 -7.24
C LYS A 230 -24.96 -35.53 -6.66
N ILE A 231 -24.68 -34.84 -5.57
CA ILE A 231 -23.38 -34.91 -4.90
C ILE A 231 -23.06 -36.34 -4.44
N LEU A 232 -24.07 -37.10 -3.99
CA LEU A 232 -23.85 -38.46 -3.51
C LEU A 232 -23.70 -39.51 -4.62
N TYR A 233 -24.42 -39.36 -5.73
CA TYR A 233 -24.60 -40.45 -6.70
C TYR A 233 -24.27 -40.12 -8.16
N GLU A 234 -24.30 -38.84 -8.57
CA GLU A 234 -24.02 -38.45 -9.96
C GLU A 234 -22.52 -38.39 -10.23
N ASP A 235 -22.09 -38.87 -11.40
CA ASP A 235 -20.74 -38.69 -11.93
C ASP A 235 -20.74 -37.50 -12.90
N PRO A 236 -20.03 -36.39 -12.59
CA PRO A 236 -20.10 -35.17 -13.37
C PRO A 236 -19.18 -35.15 -14.58
N LEU A 237 -18.32 -36.16 -14.78
CA LEU A 237 -17.31 -36.16 -15.83
C LEU A 237 -17.85 -36.66 -17.19
N PRO A 238 -17.36 -36.09 -18.32
CA PRO A 238 -16.39 -35.00 -18.44
C PRO A 238 -17.00 -33.60 -18.28
N PRO A 239 -16.23 -32.56 -17.88
CA PRO A 239 -16.70 -31.18 -17.91
C PRO A 239 -16.94 -30.71 -19.34
N ILE A 240 -18.13 -30.16 -19.60
CA ILE A 240 -18.53 -29.66 -20.92
C ILE A 240 -18.60 -28.13 -20.86
N PRO A 241 -17.77 -27.40 -21.63
CA PRO A 241 -17.85 -25.95 -21.76
C PRO A 241 -19.25 -25.50 -22.25
N LYS A 242 -19.72 -24.35 -21.77
CA LYS A 242 -20.97 -23.74 -22.27
C LYS A 242 -20.89 -23.44 -23.77
N ASP A 243 -19.75 -22.91 -24.22
CA ASP A 243 -19.49 -22.76 -25.65
C ASP A 243 -18.95 -24.06 -26.25
N SER A 244 -19.80 -24.76 -27.02
CA SER A 244 -19.45 -25.96 -27.81
C SER A 244 -18.26 -25.77 -28.77
N SER A 245 -17.83 -24.53 -29.00
CA SER A 245 -16.69 -24.19 -29.86
C SER A 245 -15.32 -24.31 -29.18
N PHE A 246 -15.28 -24.51 -27.85
CA PHE A 246 -14.06 -24.71 -27.07
C PHE A 246 -13.52 -26.15 -27.19
N PRO A 247 -12.19 -26.34 -27.08
CA PRO A 247 -11.59 -27.66 -27.01
C PRO A 247 -12.16 -28.49 -25.85
N LYS A 248 -12.28 -29.80 -26.05
CA LYS A 248 -12.60 -30.73 -24.95
C LYS A 248 -11.42 -30.78 -23.96
N ALA A 249 -11.73 -31.07 -22.70
CA ALA A 249 -10.74 -31.29 -21.66
C ALA A 249 -9.69 -32.33 -22.08
N SER A 250 -8.41 -32.07 -21.80
CA SER A 250 -7.32 -33.03 -22.01
C SER A 250 -7.47 -34.26 -21.14
N SER A 251 -6.83 -35.37 -21.53
CA SER A 251 -6.79 -36.59 -20.71
C SER A 251 -6.22 -36.33 -19.32
N ASP A 252 -5.21 -35.47 -19.21
CA ASP A 252 -4.58 -35.13 -17.93
C ASP A 252 -5.53 -34.31 -17.06
N PHE A 253 -6.24 -33.33 -17.64
CA PHE A 253 -7.22 -32.57 -16.88
C PHE A 253 -8.39 -33.45 -16.40
N LEU A 254 -8.88 -34.34 -17.26
CA LEU A 254 -9.90 -35.33 -16.89
C LEU A 254 -9.43 -36.26 -15.76
N ASN A 255 -8.19 -36.74 -15.83
CA ASN A 255 -7.63 -37.60 -14.79
C ASN A 255 -7.45 -36.86 -13.45
N LEU A 256 -7.04 -35.58 -13.49
CA LEU A 256 -6.96 -34.74 -12.30
C LEU A 256 -8.34 -34.57 -11.64
N LEU A 257 -9.37 -34.25 -12.44
CA LEU A 257 -10.73 -34.11 -11.92
C LEU A 257 -11.30 -35.43 -11.41
N ASP A 258 -11.05 -36.55 -12.09
CA ASP A 258 -11.47 -37.89 -11.64
C ASP A 258 -10.86 -38.25 -10.28
N GLY A 259 -9.58 -37.92 -10.07
CA GLY A 259 -8.92 -38.12 -8.78
C GLY A 259 -9.42 -37.19 -7.67
N LEU A 260 -9.74 -35.94 -7.96
CA LEU A 260 -10.25 -34.97 -6.98
C LEU A 260 -11.75 -35.17 -6.65
N LEU A 261 -12.55 -35.63 -7.63
CA LEU A 261 -14.00 -35.83 -7.50
C LEU A 261 -14.38 -37.29 -7.17
N GLN A 262 -13.47 -38.05 -6.56
CA GLN A 262 -13.80 -39.36 -5.98
C GLN A 262 -14.74 -39.21 -4.79
N LYS A 263 -15.87 -39.94 -4.82
CA LYS A 263 -16.88 -39.92 -3.75
C LYS A 263 -16.36 -40.49 -2.43
N ASP A 264 -15.45 -41.46 -2.50
CA ASP A 264 -14.77 -42.04 -1.35
C ASP A 264 -13.52 -41.19 -1.01
N PRO A 265 -13.46 -40.53 0.16
CA PRO A 265 -12.33 -39.68 0.53
C PRO A 265 -11.00 -40.45 0.61
N GLN A 266 -11.01 -41.78 0.83
CA GLN A 266 -9.80 -42.60 0.86
C GLN A 266 -9.23 -42.90 -0.54
N LYS A 267 -10.07 -42.81 -1.58
CA LYS A 267 -9.66 -42.98 -2.98
C LYS A 267 -9.33 -41.66 -3.66
N ARG A 268 -9.75 -40.54 -3.06
CA ARG A 268 -9.47 -39.19 -3.56
C ARG A 268 -7.96 -38.90 -3.49
N PHE A 269 -7.46 -38.12 -4.44
CA PHE A 269 -6.04 -37.79 -4.48
C PHE A 269 -5.56 -37.17 -3.16
N SER A 270 -4.38 -37.63 -2.72
CA SER A 270 -3.60 -36.99 -1.67
C SER A 270 -2.85 -35.79 -2.22
N TRP A 271 -2.33 -34.92 -1.35
CA TRP A 271 -1.50 -33.79 -1.76
C TRP A 271 -0.34 -34.20 -2.68
N GLU A 272 0.34 -35.30 -2.36
CA GLU A 272 1.43 -35.85 -3.19
C GLU A 272 0.95 -36.16 -4.62
N GLY A 273 -0.22 -36.79 -4.75
CA GLY A 273 -0.82 -37.10 -6.05
C GLY A 273 -1.23 -35.85 -6.83
N VAL A 274 -1.72 -34.81 -6.14
CA VAL A 274 -2.09 -33.53 -6.78
C VAL A 274 -0.85 -32.77 -7.25
N LEU A 275 0.17 -32.60 -6.40
CA LEU A 275 1.36 -31.81 -6.70
C LEU A 275 2.19 -32.41 -7.84
N GLN A 276 2.25 -33.74 -7.94
CA GLN A 276 2.99 -34.46 -8.97
C GLN A 276 2.20 -34.70 -10.27
N HIS A 277 0.94 -34.26 -10.33
CA HIS A 277 0.06 -34.57 -11.44
C HIS A 277 0.57 -33.94 -12.77
N PRO A 278 0.59 -34.69 -13.89
CA PRO A 278 1.13 -34.21 -15.18
C PRO A 278 0.43 -32.97 -15.72
N PHE A 279 -0.82 -32.73 -15.32
CA PHE A 279 -1.58 -31.51 -15.66
C PHE A 279 -0.79 -30.23 -15.35
N TRP A 280 0.03 -30.19 -14.30
CA TRP A 280 0.76 -28.98 -13.90
C TRP A 280 2.04 -28.70 -14.69
N LYS A 281 2.49 -29.60 -15.58
CA LYS A 281 3.71 -29.42 -16.40
C LYS A 281 4.92 -28.96 -15.58
N ASP A 282 5.19 -29.63 -14.45
CA ASP A 282 6.28 -29.36 -13.51
C ASP A 282 6.28 -27.98 -12.80
N ALA A 283 5.24 -27.16 -12.97
CA ALA A 283 5.16 -25.84 -12.35
C ALA A 283 5.20 -25.85 -10.81
N LEU A 284 4.78 -26.96 -10.18
CA LEU A 284 4.69 -27.11 -8.72
C LEU A 284 5.89 -27.81 -8.07
N ARG A 285 6.89 -28.26 -8.84
CA ARG A 285 8.05 -29.03 -8.31
C ARG A 285 9.16 -28.17 -7.68
N GLY A 286 9.10 -26.84 -7.75
CA GLY A 286 10.22 -25.95 -7.42
C GLY A 286 10.17 -25.22 -6.06
N GLU A 287 9.05 -25.18 -5.36
CA GLU A 287 8.86 -24.19 -4.27
C GLU A 287 9.36 -24.61 -2.86
N ASP A 288 9.83 -25.84 -2.65
CA ASP A 288 10.36 -26.28 -1.35
C ASP A 288 11.81 -25.83 -1.04
N SER A 289 12.43 -25.00 -1.87
CA SER A 289 13.83 -24.54 -1.69
C SER A 289 14.03 -23.02 -1.53
N GLY A 290 12.97 -22.21 -1.52
CA GLY A 290 13.08 -20.73 -1.61
C GLY A 290 12.92 -19.92 -0.33
N TRP A 291 12.65 -20.52 0.84
CA TRP A 291 12.19 -19.78 2.04
C TRP A 291 13.06 -19.94 3.30
N ALA A 292 14.33 -20.31 3.12
CA ALA A 292 15.30 -20.37 4.21
C ALA A 292 16.55 -19.55 3.86
N SER A 293 16.45 -18.22 3.82
CA SER A 293 17.57 -17.28 3.99
C SER A 293 17.07 -15.82 3.91
N GLU A 294 16.47 -15.31 4.99
CA GLU A 294 16.61 -13.89 5.37
C GLU A 294 16.48 -13.83 6.89
N ASP A 295 17.53 -14.25 7.61
CA ASP A 295 17.77 -13.80 8.98
C ASP A 295 19.26 -13.89 9.36
N SER A 296 19.77 -12.73 9.78
CA SER A 296 20.97 -12.42 10.56
C SER A 296 22.25 -11.88 9.85
N PRO A 297 22.88 -10.82 10.41
CA PRO A 297 23.95 -10.05 9.77
C PRO A 297 25.37 -10.41 10.25
N PHE A 298 26.35 -10.18 9.36
CA PHE A 298 27.79 -9.92 9.58
C PHE A 298 28.49 -10.50 10.83
N SER A 299 29.31 -11.54 10.63
CA SER A 299 30.62 -11.59 11.29
C SER A 299 31.69 -12.36 10.49
N ARG A 300 32.70 -11.59 10.07
CA ARG A 300 34.12 -11.89 9.82
C ARG A 300 34.57 -13.13 9.03
N ASN A 301 35.24 -12.82 7.92
CA ASN A 301 36.28 -13.57 7.22
C ASN A 301 37.30 -14.24 8.18
N VAL A 302 37.52 -15.53 8.01
CA VAL A 302 38.87 -16.14 7.92
C VAL A 302 38.82 -17.25 6.87
N MET A 303 39.82 -17.21 6.01
CA MET A 303 40.10 -18.07 4.86
C MET A 303 40.99 -19.24 5.31
N GLU A 304 40.68 -20.49 4.92
CA GLU A 304 41.68 -21.52 4.53
C GLU A 304 41.05 -22.86 4.02
N CYS A 305 41.35 -23.14 2.75
CA CYS A 305 41.71 -24.40 2.08
C CYS A 305 41.19 -25.81 2.51
N SER A 306 40.48 -26.43 1.54
CA SER A 306 40.72 -27.76 0.91
C SER A 306 40.45 -29.11 1.63
N GLY A 307 39.63 -29.96 0.98
CA GLY A 307 39.91 -31.40 0.77
C GLY A 307 39.02 -32.44 1.50
N PRO A 308 38.40 -33.44 0.80
CA PRO A 308 37.35 -34.33 1.34
C PRO A 308 37.79 -35.80 1.63
N HIS A 309 37.08 -36.52 2.53
CA HIS A 309 36.59 -37.93 2.40
C HIS A 309 36.17 -38.58 3.75
N ASP A 310 34.94 -39.14 3.75
CA ASP A 310 34.46 -40.43 4.27
C ASP A 310 34.60 -40.96 5.74
N SER A 311 33.41 -41.13 6.35
CA SER A 311 32.81 -42.40 6.88
C SER A 311 33.22 -43.06 8.24
N ARG A 312 32.21 -43.12 9.17
CA ARG A 312 31.79 -44.22 10.11
C ARG A 312 32.78 -44.73 11.20
N GLU A 313 32.45 -45.14 12.45
CA GLU A 313 31.24 -45.37 13.28
C GLU A 313 31.68 -45.84 14.73
N LEU A 314 30.80 -45.71 15.75
CA LEU A 314 30.70 -46.47 17.05
C LEU A 314 31.83 -46.35 18.13
N LEU A 315 31.68 -45.78 19.35
CA LEU A 315 30.79 -45.99 20.55
C LEU A 315 31.53 -46.65 21.76
N GLN A 316 31.66 -45.94 22.90
CA GLN A 316 31.40 -46.43 24.28
C GLN A 316 31.52 -45.32 25.35
N SER A 317 30.63 -45.35 26.33
CA SER A 317 30.19 -44.32 27.31
C SER A 317 30.58 -44.72 28.77
N PRO A 318 29.99 -44.25 29.91
CA PRO A 318 29.17 -43.06 30.27
C PRO A 318 29.52 -42.42 31.68
N LYS A 319 28.89 -41.28 32.07
CA LYS A 319 28.21 -41.07 33.39
C LYS A 319 27.43 -39.73 33.52
N ASN A 320 26.11 -39.89 33.75
CA ASN A 320 25.12 -39.10 34.52
C ASN A 320 24.74 -37.63 34.22
N GLY A 321 23.43 -37.43 33.95
CA GLY A 321 22.61 -36.42 34.65
C GLY A 321 21.67 -35.52 33.81
N GLN A 322 20.38 -35.88 33.75
CA GLN A 322 19.19 -35.01 33.59
C GLN A 322 18.82 -34.37 32.21
N ALA A 323 17.79 -34.97 31.60
CA ALA A 323 16.56 -34.41 31.02
C ALA A 323 16.56 -33.13 30.12
N LYS A 324 15.97 -33.31 28.92
CA LYS A 324 15.44 -32.40 27.86
C LYS A 324 16.25 -32.53 26.57
N GLY A 325 15.74 -32.86 25.40
CA GLY A 325 14.36 -32.92 24.90
C GLY A 325 14.41 -32.49 23.44
N GLN A 326 14.29 -33.43 22.50
CA GLN A 326 14.08 -33.18 21.08
C GLN A 326 12.83 -32.31 20.89
N LYS A 327 12.92 -31.21 20.13
CA LYS A 327 11.87 -30.60 19.28
C LYS A 327 12.24 -29.17 18.89
N ALA A 328 12.67 -28.98 17.64
CA ALA A 328 12.71 -27.68 16.97
C ALA A 328 12.23 -27.84 15.51
N ALA A 329 11.03 -28.43 15.34
CA ALA A 329 10.31 -28.49 14.07
C ALA A 329 8.77 -28.46 14.25
N HIS A 330 8.27 -28.04 15.43
CA HIS A 330 6.84 -28.14 15.79
C HIS A 330 6.24 -26.86 16.43
N ARG A 331 6.89 -25.70 16.36
CA ARG A 331 6.43 -24.50 17.09
C ARG A 331 5.32 -23.66 16.45
N LEU A 332 4.99 -23.84 15.16
CA LEU A 332 3.92 -23.05 14.51
C LEU A 332 2.53 -23.71 14.55
N SER A 333 2.42 -25.00 14.86
CA SER A 333 1.13 -25.72 14.82
C SER A 333 0.32 -25.66 16.12
N GLN A 334 0.78 -24.95 17.16
CA GLN A 334 0.12 -24.90 18.47
C GLN A 334 -0.49 -23.54 18.85
N SER A 335 -0.27 -22.45 18.11
CA SER A 335 -0.75 -21.12 18.51
C SER A 335 -2.19 -20.76 18.09
N PHE A 336 -2.86 -21.56 17.25
CA PHE A 336 -4.19 -21.18 16.72
C PHE A 336 -5.39 -21.59 17.60
N ARG A 337 -5.20 -22.46 18.61
CA ARG A 337 -6.23 -22.78 19.61
C ARG A 337 -6.18 -21.77 20.73
N LEU A 338 -7.19 -20.92 20.83
CA LEU A 338 -7.26 -19.84 21.80
C LEU A 338 -7.78 -20.37 23.14
N GLU A 339 -6.90 -20.48 24.15
CA GLU A 339 -7.29 -20.84 25.54
C GLU A 339 -7.83 -19.62 26.33
N ASN A 340 -7.70 -18.39 25.80
CA ASN A 340 -8.23 -17.16 26.42
C ASN A 340 -8.65 -16.12 25.35
N PRO A 341 -9.94 -15.78 25.17
CA PRO A 341 -10.39 -14.94 24.05
C PRO A 341 -10.00 -13.45 24.14
N THR A 342 -9.39 -13.03 25.24
CA THR A 342 -9.05 -11.64 25.55
C THR A 342 -7.86 -11.08 24.78
N GLU A 343 -6.97 -11.93 24.22
CA GLU A 343 -5.76 -11.48 23.49
C GLU A 343 -6.04 -10.98 22.06
N LEU A 344 -7.20 -11.30 21.48
CA LEU A 344 -7.61 -10.87 20.15
C LEU A 344 -8.87 -10.00 20.23
N ARG A 345 -8.76 -8.83 20.89
CA ARG A 345 -9.82 -7.81 20.82
C ARG A 345 -9.53 -6.79 19.71
N PRO A 346 -10.58 -6.31 19.01
CA PRO A 346 -10.41 -5.21 18.07
C PRO A 346 -9.94 -3.97 18.82
N LYS A 347 -9.09 -3.15 18.18
CA LYS A 347 -8.69 -1.86 18.75
C LYS A 347 -9.93 -0.96 18.87
N SER A 348 -10.46 -0.79 20.08
CA SER A 348 -11.62 0.07 20.37
C SER A 348 -11.16 1.41 20.92
N ILE A 349 -11.74 2.51 20.42
CA ILE A 349 -11.51 3.86 20.97
C ILE A 349 -12.33 3.99 22.26
N MET A 350 -11.68 3.78 23.40
CA MET A 350 -12.05 4.36 24.70
C MET A 350 -10.77 4.53 25.50
N GLY A 351 -10.48 5.79 25.89
CA GLY A 351 -9.32 6.15 26.69
C GLY A 351 -8.11 6.52 25.83
N GLY A 352 -7.72 7.80 25.86
CA GLY A 352 -6.56 8.29 25.14
C GLY A 352 -5.26 7.95 25.86
N GLN A 353 -4.22 7.59 25.12
CA GLN A 353 -2.82 7.87 25.44
C GLN A 353 -2.00 7.68 24.15
N LEU A 354 -1.21 8.66 23.66
CA LEU A 354 0.10 9.12 24.16
C LEU A 354 1.07 7.98 24.44
N ASN A 355 1.47 7.31 23.37
CA ASN A 355 2.80 6.72 23.27
C ASN A 355 3.47 7.32 22.03
N GLU A 356 4.10 8.47 22.23
CA GLU A 356 5.22 8.88 21.40
C GLU A 356 6.40 7.95 21.69
N SER A 357 7.18 7.68 20.64
CA SER A 357 8.41 6.88 20.61
C SER A 357 8.27 5.37 20.81
N ILE A 358 7.93 4.67 19.72
CA ILE A 358 8.70 3.55 19.10
C ILE A 358 7.80 2.88 18.05
N PHE A 359 8.02 3.20 16.77
CA PHE A 359 8.11 2.25 15.65
C PHE A 359 8.52 3.01 14.37
N LEU A 360 9.80 3.36 14.33
CA LEU A 360 10.54 3.70 13.12
C LEU A 360 10.81 2.43 12.31
N LEU A 361 9.91 2.04 11.39
CA LEU A 361 10.23 1.11 10.30
C LEU A 361 9.44 1.46 9.03
N SER A 362 9.82 2.55 8.36
CA SER A 362 9.79 2.70 6.89
C SER A 362 10.32 4.09 6.48
N SER A 363 11.55 4.41 6.85
CA SER A 363 12.25 5.61 6.35
C SER A 363 13.75 5.51 6.61
N ARG A 364 14.44 4.75 5.75
CA ARG A 364 15.86 4.98 5.45
C ARG A 364 16.08 4.74 3.95
N PRO A 365 16.26 5.79 3.13
CA PRO A 365 17.36 5.76 2.19
C PRO A 365 18.62 5.92 3.03
N THR A 366 19.48 4.92 3.10
CA THR A 366 20.82 5.08 3.69
C THR A 366 21.63 6.10 2.89
N PRO A 367 22.09 7.21 3.48
CA PRO A 367 23.31 7.87 3.02
C PRO A 367 24.46 7.26 3.83
N ARG A 368 25.35 6.51 3.18
CA ARG A 368 26.68 6.24 3.73
C ARG A 368 27.73 6.67 2.73
N THR A 369 28.09 7.94 2.88
CA THR A 369 29.48 8.39 3.08
C THR A 369 30.56 7.63 2.31
N SER A 370 30.83 8.12 1.12
CA SER A 370 32.12 7.99 0.44
C SER A 370 32.98 9.22 0.78
N ALA A 371 33.79 9.15 1.84
CA ALA A 371 34.94 10.04 2.05
C ALA A 371 35.81 9.53 3.22
N MET A 372 36.70 8.58 2.95
CA MET A 372 38.02 8.50 3.59
C MET A 372 38.88 7.52 2.80
N VAL A 373 39.63 8.10 1.86
CA VAL A 373 40.79 7.47 1.22
C VAL A 373 42.00 7.92 2.02
N GLU A 374 42.57 7.03 2.83
CA GLU A 374 43.95 7.16 3.29
C GLU A 374 44.86 6.35 2.37
N LEU A 375 45.64 7.11 1.61
CA LEU A 375 47.02 6.88 1.17
C LEU A 375 47.72 5.62 1.70
N ASN A 376 48.19 4.76 0.79
CA ASN A 376 49.61 4.40 0.69
C ASN A 376 49.94 3.65 -0.62
N PRO A 377 51.21 3.68 -1.08
CA PRO A 377 51.57 3.76 -2.51
C PRO A 377 52.29 2.53 -3.09
N GLY A 378 52.31 2.45 -4.43
CA GLY A 378 53.18 1.58 -5.26
C GLY A 378 52.61 0.17 -5.49
N GLU A 379 52.63 -0.47 -6.65
CA GLU A 379 53.25 -0.33 -7.99
C GLU A 379 52.30 -1.14 -8.93
N GLY A 380 51.88 -0.71 -10.11
CA GLY A 380 52.62 -0.70 -11.39
C GLY A 380 51.66 -1.07 -12.55
N GLU A 381 51.70 -0.27 -13.64
CA GLU A 381 51.57 -0.57 -15.10
C GLU A 381 50.53 -1.63 -15.57
N ASP A 382 49.68 -1.49 -16.61
CA ASP A 382 49.55 -0.59 -17.76
C ASP A 382 48.16 -0.84 -18.45
N PRO A 383 47.71 -0.02 -19.43
CA PRO A 383 46.30 0.17 -19.83
C PRO A 383 45.86 -0.48 -21.15
N SER A 384 44.57 -0.81 -21.27
CA SER A 384 43.82 -0.66 -22.55
C SER A 384 42.30 -0.72 -22.34
N SER A 385 41.62 0.40 -22.61
CA SER A 385 40.16 0.54 -22.71
C SER A 385 39.71 0.36 -24.18
N PRO A 386 38.42 0.08 -24.44
CA PRO A 386 37.54 1.20 -24.76
C PRO A 386 36.17 1.17 -24.09
N GLN A 387 35.83 2.34 -23.54
CA GLN A 387 34.51 2.99 -23.52
C GLN A 387 33.28 2.11 -23.24
N LYS A 388 32.88 2.06 -21.96
CA LYS A 388 31.48 1.99 -21.55
C LYS A 388 31.06 3.34 -20.97
N THR A 389 30.06 3.91 -21.61
CA THR A 389 29.27 5.06 -21.20
C THR A 389 28.64 4.82 -19.82
N SER A 390 28.91 5.73 -18.90
CA SER A 390 28.22 5.89 -17.63
C SER A 390 26.99 6.79 -17.81
N PRO A 391 25.77 6.40 -17.40
CA PRO A 391 24.70 7.35 -17.12
C PRO A 391 24.57 7.51 -15.61
N LEU A 392 25.18 8.57 -15.08
CA LEU A 392 24.76 9.18 -13.82
C LEU A 392 24.81 10.70 -13.99
N SER A 393 24.03 11.21 -14.94
CA SER A 393 23.76 12.65 -15.01
C SER A 393 22.69 12.99 -13.99
N LYS A 394 23.09 13.74 -12.95
CA LYS A 394 22.19 14.61 -12.19
C LYS A 394 21.19 15.24 -13.17
N MET A 395 19.90 14.93 -13.01
CA MET A 395 18.83 15.69 -13.67
C MET A 395 18.83 17.09 -13.07
N THR A 396 19.69 17.96 -13.59
CA THR A 396 19.41 19.39 -13.61
C THR A 396 18.15 19.56 -14.46
N SER A 397 17.09 20.07 -13.83
CA SER A 397 15.80 20.43 -14.41
C SER A 397 15.98 21.49 -15.52
N GLY A 398 16.46 21.06 -16.67
CA GLY A 398 16.47 21.87 -17.89
C GLY A 398 15.03 22.04 -18.37
N HIS A 399 14.58 23.29 -18.47
CA HIS A 399 13.33 23.65 -19.15
C HIS A 399 13.31 23.04 -20.56
N LEU A 400 12.54 21.97 -20.76
CA LEU A 400 12.23 21.47 -22.09
C LEU A 400 11.40 22.54 -22.81
N SER A 401 11.88 23.00 -23.97
CA SER A 401 11.11 23.92 -24.79
C SER A 401 9.79 23.26 -25.20
N GLN A 402 8.72 24.04 -25.31
CA GLN A 402 7.38 23.50 -25.61
C GLN A 402 7.36 22.68 -26.91
N GLY A 403 8.16 23.06 -27.91
CA GLY A 403 8.33 22.29 -29.14
C GLY A 403 9.01 20.92 -28.93
N ALA A 404 9.96 20.80 -28.02
CA ALA A 404 10.59 19.52 -27.69
C ALA A 404 9.61 18.57 -26.97
N LEU A 405 8.81 19.11 -26.06
CA LEU A 405 7.74 18.37 -25.38
C LEU A 405 6.72 17.82 -26.39
N GLU A 406 6.23 18.66 -27.31
CA GLU A 406 5.29 18.22 -28.35
C GLU A 406 5.86 17.14 -29.28
N SER A 407 7.16 17.20 -29.60
CA SER A 407 7.82 16.18 -30.42
C SER A 407 7.84 14.82 -29.71
N GLN A 408 8.23 14.79 -28.44
CA GLN A 408 8.25 13.56 -27.64
C GLN A 408 6.83 13.00 -27.45
N MET A 409 5.82 13.85 -27.28
CA MET A 409 4.42 13.42 -27.19
C MET A 409 3.93 12.77 -28.48
N ARG A 410 4.32 13.28 -29.66
CA ARG A 410 3.95 12.71 -30.96
C ARG A 410 4.51 11.30 -31.17
N GLU A 411 5.73 11.05 -30.72
CA GLU A 411 6.35 9.72 -30.78
C GLU A 411 5.60 8.68 -29.95
N LEU A 412 4.91 9.10 -28.89
CA LEU A 412 4.21 8.22 -27.96
C LEU A 412 2.76 7.90 -28.35
N ILE A 413 2.24 8.47 -29.46
CA ILE A 413 0.83 8.29 -29.84
C ILE A 413 0.55 6.83 -30.21
N TYR A 414 1.39 6.24 -31.06
CA TYR A 414 1.22 4.87 -31.57
C TYR A 414 2.26 3.94 -30.93
N THR A 415 1.81 2.76 -30.50
CA THR A 415 2.66 1.72 -29.93
C THR A 415 2.58 0.45 -30.76
N ASP A 416 3.55 -0.46 -30.62
CA ASP A 416 3.52 -1.77 -31.28
C ASP A 416 2.23 -2.54 -30.99
N SER A 417 1.67 -2.35 -29.79
CA SER A 417 0.41 -2.99 -29.37
C SER A 417 -0.82 -2.50 -30.14
N ASP A 418 -0.75 -1.31 -30.76
CA ASP A 418 -1.77 -0.77 -31.65
C ASP A 418 -1.62 -1.29 -33.08
N LEU A 419 -0.40 -1.70 -33.45
CA LEU A 419 -0.02 -2.01 -34.82
C LEU A 419 0.17 -3.52 -35.06
N VAL A 420 -0.22 -4.36 -34.10
CA VAL A 420 -0.15 -5.83 -34.24
C VAL A 420 -0.91 -6.29 -35.49
N ILE A 421 -0.22 -7.07 -36.31
CA ILE A 421 -0.75 -7.59 -37.58
C ILE A 421 -1.15 -9.05 -37.37
N THR A 422 -2.36 -9.39 -37.78
CA THR A 422 -2.83 -10.78 -37.81
C THR A 422 -3.30 -11.14 -39.22
N PRO A 423 -3.09 -12.37 -39.68
CA PRO A 423 -3.41 -12.76 -41.05
C PRO A 423 -4.90 -12.59 -41.34
N ILE A 424 -5.25 -12.36 -42.61
CA ILE A 424 -6.65 -12.33 -43.07
C ILE A 424 -7.09 -13.75 -43.44
N ILE A 425 -6.21 -14.49 -44.11
CA ILE A 425 -6.41 -15.91 -44.43
C ILE A 425 -6.35 -16.75 -43.15
N ASP A 426 -7.23 -17.74 -43.05
CA ASP A 426 -7.30 -18.70 -41.94
C ASP A 426 -7.37 -18.06 -40.54
N ASN A 427 -7.92 -16.85 -40.43
CA ASN A 427 -8.10 -16.15 -39.17
C ASN A 427 -9.33 -16.68 -38.40
N PRO A 428 -9.14 -17.38 -37.26
CA PRO A 428 -10.24 -17.99 -36.52
C PRO A 428 -11.19 -16.96 -35.89
N LYS A 429 -10.73 -15.71 -35.69
CA LYS A 429 -11.58 -14.61 -35.17
C LYS A 429 -12.56 -14.08 -36.22
N ILE A 430 -12.32 -14.37 -37.51
CA ILE A 430 -13.21 -14.02 -38.62
C ILE A 430 -14.08 -15.22 -38.98
N MET A 431 -13.45 -16.37 -39.25
CA MET A 431 -14.12 -17.60 -39.65
C MET A 431 -13.24 -18.81 -39.32
N LYS A 432 -13.71 -19.70 -38.45
CA LYS A 432 -13.05 -21.00 -38.19
C LYS A 432 -13.07 -21.85 -39.46
N GLN A 433 -11.91 -22.13 -40.04
CA GLN A 433 -11.77 -23.04 -41.19
C GLN A 433 -11.24 -24.42 -40.75
N PRO A 434 -11.66 -25.51 -41.42
CA PRO A 434 -11.10 -26.83 -41.17
C PRO A 434 -9.61 -26.87 -41.55
N ALA A 435 -8.83 -27.60 -40.74
CA ALA A 435 -7.41 -27.83 -40.97
C ALA A 435 -7.17 -28.46 -42.35
N ILE A 436 -6.19 -27.96 -43.08
CA ILE A 436 -5.83 -28.48 -44.40
C ILE A 436 -5.18 -29.84 -44.22
N LYS A 437 -5.72 -30.85 -44.90
CA LYS A 437 -5.16 -32.20 -44.96
C LYS A 437 -4.95 -32.59 -46.42
N PHE A 438 -3.86 -33.29 -46.68
CA PHE A 438 -3.59 -33.94 -47.97
C PHE A 438 -3.21 -35.41 -47.71
N ASP A 439 -3.45 -36.26 -48.69
CA ASP A 439 -3.08 -37.68 -48.66
C ASP A 439 -1.80 -37.91 -49.49
N PRO A 440 -0.66 -38.25 -48.87
CA PRO A 440 0.60 -38.53 -49.57
C PRO A 440 0.46 -39.64 -50.63
N LYS A 441 -0.48 -40.58 -50.46
CA LYS A 441 -0.64 -41.73 -51.38
C LYS A 441 -1.30 -41.35 -52.71
N ILE A 442 -2.04 -40.24 -52.73
CA ILE A 442 -2.75 -39.73 -53.91
C ILE A 442 -1.85 -38.76 -54.70
N LEU A 443 -0.74 -38.30 -54.11
CA LEU A 443 0.22 -37.46 -54.82
C LEU A 443 1.04 -38.30 -55.79
N HIS A 444 0.97 -37.96 -57.08
CA HIS A 444 1.81 -38.55 -58.13
C HIS A 444 3.22 -37.93 -58.17
N LEU A 445 3.68 -37.36 -57.04
CA LEU A 445 4.98 -36.73 -56.88
C LEU A 445 5.49 -36.93 -55.44
N PRO A 446 6.80 -36.81 -55.17
CA PRO A 446 7.34 -36.95 -53.83
C PRO A 446 6.76 -35.90 -52.89
N ALA A 447 6.07 -36.34 -51.83
CA ALA A 447 5.53 -35.45 -50.80
C ALA A 447 6.65 -34.98 -49.85
N TYR A 448 7.53 -34.10 -50.33
CA TYR A 448 8.63 -33.56 -49.54
C TYR A 448 8.13 -32.77 -48.33
N SER A 449 8.79 -32.93 -47.18
CA SER A 449 8.61 -32.04 -46.02
C SER A 449 9.21 -30.65 -46.31
N VAL A 450 8.80 -29.65 -45.54
CA VAL A 450 9.37 -28.29 -45.62
C VAL A 450 10.89 -28.32 -45.44
N GLU A 451 11.39 -29.06 -44.45
CA GLU A 451 12.83 -29.24 -44.21
C GLU A 451 13.53 -29.79 -45.45
N LYS A 452 12.94 -30.82 -46.09
CA LYS A 452 13.54 -31.44 -47.27
C LYS A 452 13.56 -30.48 -48.45
N LEU A 453 12.50 -29.70 -48.65
CA LEU A 453 12.42 -28.69 -49.70
C LEU A 453 13.50 -27.61 -49.56
N LEU A 454 13.85 -27.22 -48.34
CA LEU A 454 14.89 -26.20 -48.07
C LEU A 454 16.30 -26.68 -48.43
N VAL A 455 16.59 -27.98 -48.29
CA VAL A 455 17.90 -28.57 -48.62
C VAL A 455 17.98 -29.17 -50.02
N LEU A 456 16.94 -29.04 -50.85
CA LEU A 456 17.03 -29.44 -52.26
C LEU A 456 18.05 -28.54 -52.99
N LYS A 457 18.89 -29.17 -53.80
CA LYS A 457 19.73 -28.43 -54.75
C LYS A 457 18.83 -27.79 -55.82
N ASP A 458 19.30 -26.72 -56.45
CA ASP A 458 18.48 -25.98 -57.41
C ASP A 458 17.98 -26.84 -58.57
N GLN A 459 18.75 -27.83 -59.02
CA GLN A 459 18.29 -28.77 -60.04
C GLN A 459 17.11 -29.62 -59.55
N ASP A 460 17.24 -30.25 -58.37
CA ASP A 460 16.17 -31.09 -57.79
C ASP A 460 14.91 -30.27 -57.48
N TRP A 461 15.09 -29.01 -57.05
CA TRP A 461 14.00 -28.06 -56.82
C TRP A 461 13.28 -27.71 -58.12
N ASN A 462 14.02 -27.44 -59.20
CA ASN A 462 13.45 -27.13 -60.52
C ASN A 462 12.71 -28.35 -61.10
N ASP A 463 13.27 -29.55 -60.97
CA ASP A 463 12.62 -30.78 -61.42
C ASP A 463 11.32 -31.04 -60.64
N PHE A 464 11.34 -30.84 -59.31
CA PHE A 464 10.16 -30.90 -58.47
C PHE A 464 9.10 -29.86 -58.89
N LEU A 465 9.50 -28.60 -59.10
CA LEU A 465 8.60 -27.54 -59.58
C LEU A 465 7.97 -27.90 -60.92
N GLN A 466 8.75 -28.45 -61.86
CA GLN A 466 8.26 -28.84 -63.17
C GLN A 466 7.21 -29.97 -63.07
N GLN A 467 7.42 -30.94 -62.16
CA GLN A 467 6.42 -31.97 -61.85
C GLN A 467 5.13 -31.37 -61.25
N VAL A 468 5.25 -30.43 -60.31
CA VAL A 468 4.10 -29.72 -59.75
C VAL A 468 3.32 -28.97 -60.83
N CYS A 469 4.00 -28.19 -61.67
CA CYS A 469 3.38 -27.42 -62.75
C CYS A 469 2.65 -28.32 -63.76
N SER A 470 3.29 -29.42 -64.21
CA SER A 470 2.67 -30.35 -65.16
C SER A 470 1.41 -31.04 -64.62
N GLN A 471 1.37 -31.39 -63.33
CA GLN A 471 0.18 -31.97 -62.71
C GLN A 471 -0.96 -30.95 -62.58
N ILE A 472 -0.64 -29.69 -62.31
CA ILE A 472 -1.62 -28.60 -62.24
C ILE A 472 -2.18 -28.26 -63.63
N ASP A 473 -1.36 -28.28 -64.68
CA ASP A 473 -1.79 -27.92 -66.04
C ASP A 473 -2.53 -29.06 -66.77
N SER A 474 -2.50 -30.29 -66.23
CA SER A 474 -3.16 -31.45 -66.85
C SER A 474 -4.65 -31.19 -67.18
N SER A 475 -5.03 -31.40 -68.44
CA SER A 475 -6.38 -31.15 -68.99
C SER A 475 -7.37 -32.28 -68.69
N GLU A 476 -6.95 -33.34 -68.00
CA GLU A 476 -7.77 -34.52 -67.78
C GLU A 476 -9.00 -34.20 -66.91
N LYS A 477 -10.19 -34.42 -67.49
CA LYS A 477 -11.49 -34.17 -66.85
C LYS A 477 -11.99 -35.34 -66.01
N SER A 478 -11.17 -36.36 -65.77
CA SER A 478 -11.57 -37.51 -64.95
C SER A 478 -11.78 -37.10 -63.49
N THR A 479 -12.73 -37.74 -62.80
CA THR A 479 -12.98 -37.48 -61.36
C THR A 479 -11.74 -37.76 -60.51
N GLY A 480 -10.94 -38.75 -60.89
CA GLY A 480 -9.64 -39.06 -60.28
C GLY A 480 -8.62 -37.94 -60.44
N ALA A 481 -8.46 -37.41 -61.66
CA ALA A 481 -7.53 -36.30 -61.94
C ALA A 481 -7.92 -35.03 -61.16
N LEU A 482 -9.23 -34.73 -61.06
CA LEU A 482 -9.72 -33.61 -60.27
C LEU A 482 -9.39 -33.76 -58.78
N ARG A 483 -9.53 -34.98 -58.22
CA ARG A 483 -9.20 -35.28 -56.82
C ARG A 483 -7.69 -35.19 -56.56
N ALA A 484 -6.87 -35.68 -57.48
CA ALA A 484 -5.41 -35.57 -57.39
C ALA A 484 -4.97 -34.10 -57.43
N LYS A 485 -5.53 -33.29 -58.33
CA LYS A 485 -5.25 -31.85 -58.42
C LYS A 485 -5.65 -31.09 -57.16
N LEU A 486 -6.82 -31.37 -56.59
CA LEU A 486 -7.23 -30.80 -55.29
C LEU A 486 -6.30 -31.21 -54.16
N ASN A 487 -5.86 -32.48 -54.13
CA ASN A 487 -4.93 -32.99 -53.13
C ASN A 487 -3.54 -32.32 -53.24
N LEU A 488 -3.06 -32.10 -54.47
CA LEU A 488 -1.83 -31.35 -54.73
C LEU A 488 -1.93 -29.90 -54.25
N LEU A 489 -3.05 -29.20 -54.51
CA LEU A 489 -3.27 -27.85 -53.98
C LEU A 489 -3.29 -27.82 -52.44
N CYS A 490 -3.86 -28.85 -51.79
CA CYS A 490 -3.78 -28.99 -50.34
C CYS A 490 -2.35 -29.17 -49.85
N TYR A 491 -1.52 -29.97 -50.54
CA TYR A 491 -0.09 -30.12 -50.23
C TYR A 491 0.65 -28.78 -50.38
N LEU A 492 0.39 -28.03 -51.45
CA LEU A 492 0.97 -26.70 -51.67
C LEU A 492 0.62 -25.71 -50.54
N CYS A 493 -0.63 -25.72 -50.06
CA CYS A 493 -0.99 -24.90 -48.90
C CYS A 493 -0.18 -25.25 -47.63
N VAL A 494 0.16 -26.53 -47.42
CA VAL A 494 0.95 -26.96 -46.27
C VAL A 494 2.39 -26.49 -46.38
N VAL A 495 3.04 -26.68 -47.54
CA VAL A 495 4.45 -26.27 -47.71
C VAL A 495 4.63 -24.75 -47.81
N ALA A 496 3.59 -24.02 -48.27
CA ALA A 496 3.58 -22.56 -48.33
C ALA A 496 3.51 -21.88 -46.94
N THR A 497 3.44 -22.64 -45.84
CA THR A 497 3.49 -22.08 -44.47
C THR A 497 4.89 -21.61 -44.05
N HIS A 498 5.93 -22.03 -44.77
CA HIS A 498 7.31 -21.65 -44.50
C HIS A 498 7.76 -20.46 -45.34
N LYS A 499 8.44 -19.48 -44.73
CA LYS A 499 8.79 -18.20 -45.35
C LYS A 499 9.65 -18.33 -46.61
N GLU A 500 10.77 -19.05 -46.54
CA GLU A 500 11.66 -19.26 -47.69
C GLU A 500 10.99 -20.06 -48.82
N VAL A 501 10.27 -21.14 -48.48
CA VAL A 501 9.57 -21.97 -49.46
C VAL A 501 8.50 -21.16 -50.17
N ALA A 502 7.68 -20.39 -49.42
CA ALA A 502 6.67 -19.51 -50.00
C ALA A 502 7.29 -18.46 -50.94
N THR A 503 8.39 -17.84 -50.53
CA THR A 503 9.12 -16.85 -51.33
C THR A 503 9.60 -17.48 -52.64
N ARG A 504 10.27 -18.65 -52.59
CA ARG A 504 10.73 -19.37 -53.80
C ARG A 504 9.58 -19.80 -54.71
N LEU A 505 8.47 -20.29 -54.15
CA LEU A 505 7.30 -20.71 -54.93
C LEU A 505 6.61 -19.52 -55.60
N LEU A 506 6.49 -18.38 -54.92
CA LEU A 506 5.90 -17.14 -55.46
C LEU A 506 6.74 -16.56 -56.60
N HIS A 507 8.08 -16.66 -56.52
CA HIS A 507 9.00 -16.24 -57.60
C HIS A 507 9.12 -17.26 -58.74
N SER A 508 8.45 -18.41 -58.66
CA SER A 508 8.54 -19.47 -59.67
C SER A 508 7.42 -19.38 -60.72
N PRO A 509 7.57 -20.08 -61.88
CA PRO A 509 6.52 -20.16 -62.91
C PRO A 509 5.17 -20.71 -62.39
N LEU A 510 5.18 -21.42 -61.26
CA LEU A 510 3.97 -21.89 -60.59
C LEU A 510 2.99 -20.75 -60.29
N PHE A 511 3.48 -19.57 -59.91
CA PHE A 511 2.61 -18.45 -59.54
C PHE A 511 1.77 -17.96 -60.73
N GLN A 512 2.38 -17.81 -61.92
CA GLN A 512 1.65 -17.49 -63.15
C GLN A 512 0.63 -18.57 -63.51
N LEU A 513 1.01 -19.84 -63.37
CA LEU A 513 0.12 -20.97 -63.65
C LEU A 513 -1.10 -20.97 -62.70
N LEU A 514 -0.89 -20.66 -61.41
CA LEU A 514 -1.98 -20.52 -60.44
C LEU A 514 -2.93 -19.37 -60.80
N ILE A 515 -2.41 -18.20 -61.22
CA ILE A 515 -3.23 -17.08 -61.70
C ILE A 515 -4.08 -17.50 -62.91
N GLN A 516 -3.47 -18.20 -63.87
CA GLN A 516 -4.19 -18.70 -65.03
C GLN A 516 -5.33 -19.65 -64.65
N HIS A 517 -5.08 -20.62 -63.75
CA HIS A 517 -6.12 -21.53 -63.27
C HIS A 517 -7.24 -20.84 -62.49
N LEU A 518 -6.94 -19.76 -61.77
CA LEU A 518 -7.97 -18.96 -61.11
C LEU A 518 -8.96 -18.36 -62.13
N ARG A 519 -8.47 -18.01 -63.33
CA ARG A 519 -9.29 -17.48 -64.44
C ARG A 519 -10.07 -18.60 -65.17
N ILE A 520 -9.40 -19.69 -65.55
CA ILE A 520 -9.95 -20.67 -66.52
C ILE A 520 -10.65 -21.88 -65.89
N ALA A 521 -10.35 -22.25 -64.64
CA ALA A 521 -10.84 -23.53 -64.09
C ALA A 521 -12.39 -23.54 -64.01
N PRO A 522 -13.10 -24.56 -64.50
CA PRO A 522 -14.56 -24.59 -64.45
C PRO A 522 -15.10 -24.93 -63.05
N ASN A 523 -14.30 -25.60 -62.23
CA ASN A 523 -14.68 -26.02 -60.87
C ASN A 523 -14.27 -24.96 -59.84
N TRP A 524 -15.26 -24.45 -59.10
CA TRP A 524 -15.05 -23.47 -58.03
C TRP A 524 -14.23 -24.00 -56.83
N ASP A 525 -14.26 -25.29 -56.53
CA ASP A 525 -13.42 -25.88 -55.48
C ASP A 525 -11.94 -25.76 -55.84
N ILE A 526 -11.61 -25.95 -57.12
CA ILE A 526 -10.24 -25.74 -57.62
C ILE A 526 -9.89 -24.26 -57.52
N ARG A 527 -10.74 -23.34 -58.01
CA ARG A 527 -10.48 -21.89 -57.91
C ARG A 527 -10.29 -21.45 -56.46
N SER A 528 -11.13 -21.95 -55.55
CA SER A 528 -11.04 -21.64 -54.11
C SER A 528 -9.72 -22.14 -53.51
N LYS A 529 -9.29 -23.37 -53.83
CA LYS A 529 -8.01 -23.91 -53.37
C LYS A 529 -6.82 -23.19 -53.99
N VAL A 530 -6.87 -22.85 -55.28
CA VAL A 530 -5.86 -22.03 -55.96
C VAL A 530 -5.72 -20.66 -55.29
N ALA A 531 -6.84 -19.98 -55.05
CA ALA A 531 -6.85 -18.71 -54.31
C ALA A 531 -6.20 -18.87 -52.93
N ARG A 532 -6.54 -19.94 -52.20
CA ARG A 532 -5.94 -20.23 -50.89
C ARG A 532 -4.43 -20.44 -50.98
N VAL A 533 -3.91 -21.18 -51.97
CA VAL A 533 -2.46 -21.33 -52.19
C VAL A 533 -1.81 -19.96 -52.45
N VAL A 534 -2.36 -19.17 -53.36
CA VAL A 534 -1.88 -17.80 -53.66
C VAL A 534 -1.87 -16.93 -52.40
N GLY A 535 -2.90 -17.02 -51.56
CA GLY A 535 -3.00 -16.28 -50.30
C GLY A 535 -1.98 -16.73 -49.25
N MET A 536 -1.68 -18.03 -49.17
CA MET A 536 -0.64 -18.57 -48.29
C MET A 536 0.76 -18.13 -48.75
N LEU A 537 1.02 -18.19 -50.06
CA LEU A 537 2.26 -17.67 -50.64
C LEU A 537 2.44 -16.19 -50.29
N ALA A 538 1.41 -15.36 -50.50
CA ALA A 538 1.45 -13.94 -50.19
C ALA A 538 1.67 -13.66 -48.70
N LEU A 539 1.04 -14.44 -47.80
CA LEU A 539 1.19 -14.29 -46.35
C LEU A 539 2.62 -14.55 -45.86
N HIS A 540 3.28 -15.59 -46.37
CA HIS A 540 4.57 -16.04 -45.85
C HIS A 540 5.78 -15.51 -46.64
N THR A 541 5.56 -14.90 -47.81
CA THR A 541 6.63 -14.28 -48.61
C THR A 541 7.27 -13.11 -47.87
N THR A 542 8.60 -13.07 -47.87
CA THR A 542 9.38 -12.05 -47.14
C THR A 542 9.88 -10.90 -48.02
N GLU A 543 10.15 -11.20 -49.28
CA GLU A 543 10.66 -10.29 -50.30
C GLU A 543 9.91 -10.48 -51.62
N LEU A 544 9.50 -9.38 -52.25
CA LEU A 544 8.79 -9.38 -53.53
C LEU A 544 9.68 -8.76 -54.62
N GLN A 545 10.00 -9.57 -55.64
CA GLN A 545 10.72 -9.11 -56.83
C GLN A 545 9.77 -8.37 -57.79
N GLU A 546 10.29 -7.40 -58.53
CA GLU A 546 9.50 -6.51 -59.40
C GLU A 546 8.86 -7.24 -60.60
N ASN A 547 9.48 -8.33 -61.07
CA ASN A 547 9.02 -9.13 -62.21
C ASN A 547 7.85 -10.07 -61.89
N VAL A 548 7.45 -10.19 -60.63
CA VAL A 548 6.38 -11.10 -60.21
C VAL A 548 5.02 -10.47 -60.53
N PRO A 549 4.09 -11.17 -61.23
CA PRO A 549 2.82 -10.60 -61.67
C PRO A 549 1.75 -10.52 -60.56
N VAL A 550 2.11 -9.94 -59.41
CA VAL A 550 1.20 -9.74 -58.26
C VAL A 550 0.05 -8.79 -58.61
N ILE A 551 0.32 -7.75 -59.40
CA ILE A 551 -0.73 -6.82 -59.86
C ILE A 551 -1.73 -7.49 -60.79
N GLU A 552 -1.29 -8.42 -61.64
CA GLU A 552 -2.20 -9.22 -62.47
C GLU A 552 -3.11 -10.08 -61.58
N ALA A 553 -2.55 -10.73 -60.55
CA ALA A 553 -3.33 -11.50 -59.58
C ALA A 553 -4.36 -10.64 -58.85
N ILE A 554 -3.97 -9.45 -58.37
CA ILE A 554 -4.86 -8.48 -57.70
C ILE A 554 -5.99 -8.05 -58.63
N THR A 555 -5.66 -7.74 -59.90
CA THR A 555 -6.63 -7.33 -60.91
C THR A 555 -7.65 -8.44 -61.13
N LEU A 556 -7.19 -9.66 -61.41
CA LEU A 556 -8.05 -10.83 -61.64
C LEU A 556 -8.95 -11.13 -60.43
N LEU A 557 -8.40 -11.13 -59.22
CA LEU A 557 -9.19 -11.34 -57.99
C LEU A 557 -10.28 -10.27 -57.83
N THR A 558 -9.95 -9.01 -58.12
CA THR A 558 -10.90 -7.89 -58.08
C THR A 558 -12.04 -8.09 -59.08
N GLU A 559 -11.72 -8.51 -60.31
CA GLU A 559 -12.72 -8.80 -61.35
C GLU A 559 -13.64 -9.95 -60.95
N LEU A 560 -13.07 -11.05 -60.47
CA LEU A 560 -13.84 -12.22 -60.03
C LEU A 560 -14.79 -11.88 -58.87
N ILE A 561 -14.35 -11.07 -57.90
CA ILE A 561 -15.21 -10.61 -56.81
C ILE A 561 -16.33 -9.70 -57.35
N ARG A 562 -16.00 -8.78 -58.27
CA ARG A 562 -16.96 -7.85 -58.87
C ARG A 562 -18.04 -8.57 -59.67
N GLU A 563 -17.66 -9.53 -60.50
CA GLU A 563 -18.58 -10.34 -61.32
C GLU A 563 -19.50 -11.21 -60.45
N ASN A 564 -19.00 -11.69 -59.32
CA ASN A 564 -19.71 -12.60 -58.44
C ASN A 564 -20.15 -11.95 -57.11
N PHE A 565 -20.34 -10.63 -57.11
CA PHE A 565 -20.50 -9.84 -55.87
C PHE A 565 -21.68 -10.28 -54.98
N ARG A 566 -22.73 -10.88 -55.58
CA ARG A 566 -23.90 -11.40 -54.85
C ARG A 566 -23.60 -12.69 -54.07
N SER A 567 -22.49 -13.38 -54.35
CA SER A 567 -22.15 -14.64 -53.70
C SER A 567 -21.26 -14.42 -52.48
N GLY A 568 -21.86 -14.54 -51.28
CA GLY A 568 -21.13 -14.49 -50.00
C GLY A 568 -19.99 -15.50 -49.92
N LYS A 569 -20.25 -16.77 -50.28
CA LYS A 569 -19.23 -17.84 -50.30
C LYS A 569 -18.01 -17.50 -51.16
N LEU A 570 -18.21 -16.90 -52.34
CA LEU A 570 -17.10 -16.54 -53.22
C LEU A 570 -16.31 -15.36 -52.66
N LYS A 571 -17.00 -14.35 -52.10
CA LYS A 571 -16.34 -13.25 -51.37
C LYS A 571 -15.48 -13.78 -50.22
N GLN A 572 -16.03 -14.70 -49.42
CA GLN A 572 -15.32 -15.33 -48.29
C GLN A 572 -14.06 -16.12 -48.72
N CYS A 573 -14.03 -16.66 -49.94
CA CYS A 573 -12.86 -17.37 -50.46
C CYS A 573 -11.81 -16.42 -51.06
N LEU A 574 -12.24 -15.38 -51.78
CA LEU A 574 -11.35 -14.54 -52.59
C LEU A 574 -10.80 -13.33 -51.84
N LEU A 575 -11.58 -12.72 -50.93
CA LEU A 575 -11.16 -11.53 -50.17
C LEU A 575 -9.89 -11.76 -49.35
N PRO A 576 -9.71 -12.89 -48.62
CA PRO A 576 -8.48 -13.11 -47.87
C PRO A 576 -7.24 -13.07 -48.76
N THR A 577 -7.32 -13.68 -49.94
CA THR A 577 -6.23 -13.73 -50.92
C THR A 577 -5.91 -12.35 -51.48
N LEU A 578 -6.93 -11.59 -51.89
CA LEU A 578 -6.76 -10.20 -52.33
C LEU A 578 -6.09 -9.36 -51.24
N GLY A 579 -6.55 -9.52 -50.01
CA GLY A 579 -6.02 -8.87 -48.84
C GLY A 579 -4.54 -9.12 -48.57
N GLN A 580 -4.12 -10.38 -48.62
CA GLN A 580 -2.71 -10.73 -48.40
C GLN A 580 -1.80 -10.16 -49.48
N LEU A 581 -2.24 -10.15 -50.75
CA LEU A 581 -1.46 -9.57 -51.84
C LEU A 581 -1.33 -8.06 -51.70
N LEU A 582 -2.42 -7.35 -51.37
CA LEU A 582 -2.39 -5.91 -51.11
C LEU A 582 -1.44 -5.57 -49.95
N TYR A 583 -1.49 -6.36 -48.87
CA TYR A 583 -0.61 -6.18 -47.72
C TYR A 583 0.87 -6.46 -48.06
N LEU A 584 1.16 -7.50 -48.84
CA LEU A 584 2.52 -7.81 -49.30
C LEU A 584 3.09 -6.64 -50.13
N VAL A 585 2.33 -6.13 -51.10
CA VAL A 585 2.72 -4.97 -51.91
C VAL A 585 2.97 -3.75 -51.03
N ALA A 586 2.05 -3.45 -50.12
CA ALA A 586 2.17 -2.31 -49.21
C ALA A 586 3.42 -2.37 -48.32
N THR A 587 3.73 -3.56 -47.80
CA THR A 587 4.91 -3.79 -46.95
C THR A 587 6.21 -3.66 -47.75
N GLN A 588 6.22 -4.13 -48.99
CA GLN A 588 7.41 -4.03 -49.84
C GLN A 588 7.66 -2.60 -50.32
N GLU A 589 6.59 -1.85 -50.62
CA GLU A 589 6.69 -0.43 -50.98
C GLU A 589 7.29 0.40 -49.83
N GLU A 590 6.85 0.17 -48.59
CA GLU A 590 7.38 0.85 -47.40
C GLU A 590 8.88 0.54 -47.18
N LYS A 591 9.28 -0.73 -47.33
CA LYS A 591 10.69 -1.14 -47.21
C LYS A 591 11.59 -0.49 -48.26
N ASN A 592 11.12 -0.36 -49.50
CA ASN A 592 11.94 0.08 -50.63
C ASN A 592 12.04 1.61 -50.78
N GLN A 593 11.26 2.39 -50.01
CA GLN A 593 11.20 3.87 -49.98
C GLN A 593 10.94 4.59 -51.34
N HIS A 594 11.14 3.96 -52.50
CA HIS A 594 11.22 4.60 -53.82
C HIS A 594 10.46 3.87 -54.95
N SER A 595 9.65 2.84 -54.68
CA SER A 595 9.02 2.01 -55.72
C SER A 595 7.54 2.31 -56.00
N ARG A 596 7.13 3.59 -55.99
CA ARG A 596 5.71 3.96 -56.25
C ARG A 596 5.18 3.45 -57.60
N ASP A 597 6.05 3.26 -58.58
CA ASP A 597 5.65 2.91 -59.95
C ASP A 597 5.61 1.39 -60.23
N CYS A 598 6.26 0.55 -59.40
CA CYS A 598 6.41 -0.88 -59.72
C CYS A 598 5.13 -1.70 -59.46
N TRP A 599 4.27 -1.26 -58.53
CA TRP A 599 3.09 -2.03 -58.10
C TRP A 599 1.83 -1.17 -57.99
N ALA A 600 1.40 -0.58 -59.10
CA ALA A 600 0.17 0.20 -59.17
C ALA A 600 -1.09 -0.68 -59.04
N VAL A 601 -1.76 -0.62 -57.89
CA VAL A 601 -3.02 -1.34 -57.63
C VAL A 601 -4.19 -0.62 -58.32
N PRO A 602 -5.10 -1.34 -59.01
CA PRO A 602 -6.23 -0.72 -59.69
C PRO A 602 -7.24 -0.11 -58.70
N LEU A 603 -7.74 1.09 -58.99
CA LEU A 603 -8.80 1.78 -58.23
C LEU A 603 -10.05 0.92 -57.96
N ALA A 604 -10.33 -0.01 -58.88
CA ALA A 604 -11.43 -0.96 -58.74
C ALA A 604 -11.29 -1.86 -57.49
N ALA A 605 -10.07 -2.15 -57.03
CA ALA A 605 -9.83 -2.98 -55.84
C ALA A 605 -10.35 -2.27 -54.58
N TYR A 606 -9.98 -1.00 -54.38
CA TYR A 606 -10.49 -0.19 -53.25
C TYR A 606 -12.01 -0.02 -53.33
N THR A 607 -12.55 0.18 -54.54
CA THR A 607 -14.00 0.33 -54.74
C THR A 607 -14.77 -0.93 -54.32
N VAL A 608 -14.27 -2.12 -54.69
CA VAL A 608 -14.87 -3.40 -54.29
C VAL A 608 -14.79 -3.59 -52.78
N LEU A 609 -13.64 -3.29 -52.16
CA LEU A 609 -13.48 -3.40 -50.71
C LEU A 609 -14.40 -2.44 -49.94
N MET A 610 -14.56 -1.20 -50.42
CA MET A 610 -15.52 -0.24 -49.86
C MET A 610 -16.95 -0.76 -49.94
N ARG A 611 -17.34 -1.40 -51.06
CA ARG A 611 -18.66 -2.02 -51.18
C ARG A 611 -18.85 -3.18 -50.21
N CYS A 612 -17.80 -3.96 -49.92
CA CYS A 612 -17.81 -5.04 -48.95
C CYS A 612 -17.87 -4.59 -47.49
N LEU A 613 -17.77 -3.29 -47.19
CA LEU A 613 -17.93 -2.73 -45.84
C LEU A 613 -19.32 -2.13 -45.59
N ARG A 614 -20.10 -1.90 -46.65
CA ARG A 614 -21.37 -1.18 -46.56
C ARG A 614 -22.41 -1.97 -45.77
N GLU A 615 -23.39 -1.25 -45.23
CA GLU A 615 -24.54 -1.83 -44.55
C GLU A 615 -25.30 -2.81 -45.48
N GLY A 616 -25.75 -3.94 -44.92
CA GLY A 616 -26.47 -4.99 -45.63
C GLY A 616 -25.61 -6.17 -46.12
N GLU A 617 -24.28 -6.06 -46.05
CA GLU A 617 -23.37 -7.15 -46.38
C GLU A 617 -23.23 -8.21 -45.25
N GLU A 618 -22.76 -9.41 -45.61
CA GLU A 618 -22.53 -10.48 -44.64
C GLU A 618 -21.47 -10.08 -43.61
N ARG A 619 -21.71 -10.36 -42.33
CA ARG A 619 -20.79 -9.99 -41.23
C ARG A 619 -19.36 -10.48 -41.44
N VAL A 620 -19.20 -11.71 -41.96
CA VAL A 620 -17.88 -12.30 -42.27
C VAL A 620 -17.18 -11.52 -43.38
N VAL A 621 -17.92 -11.09 -44.41
CA VAL A 621 -17.40 -10.28 -45.52
C VAL A 621 -16.98 -8.90 -45.03
N ASN A 622 -17.82 -8.25 -44.21
CA ASN A 622 -17.48 -6.97 -43.56
C ASN A 622 -16.19 -7.10 -42.74
N HIS A 623 -16.06 -8.19 -42.00
CA HIS A 623 -14.90 -8.43 -41.15
C HIS A 623 -13.63 -8.69 -41.98
N MET A 624 -13.71 -9.46 -43.06
CA MET A 624 -12.58 -9.61 -43.98
C MET A 624 -12.17 -8.27 -44.59
N ALA A 625 -13.12 -7.49 -45.10
CA ALA A 625 -12.82 -6.19 -45.70
C ALA A 625 -12.19 -5.21 -44.69
N ALA A 626 -12.73 -5.14 -43.46
CA ALA A 626 -12.16 -4.32 -42.40
C ALA A 626 -10.75 -4.79 -42.00
N LYS A 627 -10.51 -6.11 -41.97
CA LYS A 627 -9.21 -6.70 -41.67
C LYS A 627 -8.16 -6.39 -42.76
N ILE A 628 -8.56 -6.36 -44.02
CA ILE A 628 -7.69 -5.98 -45.14
C ILE A 628 -7.20 -4.54 -44.94
N ILE A 629 -8.12 -3.62 -44.65
CA ILE A 629 -7.80 -2.22 -44.40
C ILE A 629 -6.92 -2.08 -43.16
N GLU A 630 -7.24 -2.78 -42.07
CA GLU A 630 -6.43 -2.79 -40.86
C GLU A 630 -4.98 -3.18 -41.18
N ASN A 631 -4.76 -4.28 -41.91
CA ASN A 631 -3.41 -4.73 -42.20
C ASN A 631 -2.68 -3.77 -43.15
N VAL A 632 -3.29 -3.38 -44.27
CA VAL A 632 -2.64 -2.51 -45.28
C VAL A 632 -2.28 -1.15 -44.68
N CYS A 633 -3.20 -0.53 -43.94
CA CYS A 633 -2.98 0.76 -43.29
C CYS A 633 -2.01 0.71 -42.10
N THR A 634 -1.47 -0.46 -41.76
CA THR A 634 -0.34 -0.54 -40.80
C THR A 634 0.95 -0.01 -41.40
N THR A 635 1.07 0.03 -42.73
CA THR A 635 2.24 0.56 -43.48
C THR A 635 2.04 2.04 -43.84
N PHE A 636 3.14 2.78 -44.07
CA PHE A 636 3.16 4.09 -44.73
C PHE A 636 3.45 3.95 -46.23
N SER A 637 2.48 3.42 -46.98
CA SER A 637 2.58 3.17 -48.44
C SER A 637 1.52 3.92 -49.26
N ALA A 638 1.70 4.05 -50.57
CA ALA A 638 0.65 4.55 -51.46
C ALA A 638 -0.59 3.66 -51.42
N GLN A 639 -0.43 2.35 -51.19
CA GLN A 639 -1.56 1.42 -51.07
C GLN A 639 -2.47 1.76 -49.90
N ALA A 640 -1.89 2.16 -48.76
CA ALA A 640 -2.65 2.60 -47.60
C ALA A 640 -3.35 3.95 -47.84
N GLN A 641 -2.72 4.88 -48.58
CA GLN A 641 -3.35 6.13 -49.02
C GLN A 641 -4.55 5.89 -49.94
N GLY A 642 -4.57 4.80 -50.71
CA GLY A 642 -5.72 4.40 -51.51
C GLY A 642 -7.02 4.22 -50.70
N PHE A 643 -6.93 4.00 -49.39
CA PHE A 643 -8.09 3.88 -48.50
C PHE A 643 -8.54 5.20 -47.85
N THR A 644 -7.76 6.28 -47.90
CA THR A 644 -8.06 7.56 -47.21
C THR A 644 -9.12 8.37 -47.96
N THR A 645 -10.34 7.87 -48.01
CA THR A 645 -11.51 8.55 -48.62
C THR A 645 -12.37 9.24 -47.56
N GLY A 646 -13.21 10.21 -47.96
CA GLY A 646 -14.11 10.88 -47.02
C GLY A 646 -15.11 9.94 -46.32
N GLU A 647 -15.50 8.84 -46.98
CA GLU A 647 -16.52 7.91 -46.49
C GLU A 647 -15.97 6.79 -45.58
N ILE A 648 -14.67 6.47 -45.66
CA ILE A 648 -14.11 5.27 -45.00
C ILE A 648 -14.31 5.29 -43.48
N GLY A 649 -14.06 6.43 -42.86
CA GLY A 649 -14.18 6.61 -41.41
C GLY A 649 -15.60 6.34 -40.94
N PRO A 650 -16.61 7.06 -41.47
CA PRO A 650 -18.02 6.80 -41.22
C PRO A 650 -18.47 5.34 -41.39
N VAL A 651 -17.97 4.64 -42.41
CA VAL A 651 -18.35 3.25 -42.68
C VAL A 651 -17.76 2.30 -41.63
N LEU A 652 -16.47 2.45 -41.30
CA LEU A 652 -15.84 1.66 -40.24
C LEU A 652 -16.48 1.94 -38.87
N TRP A 653 -16.83 3.20 -38.60
CA TRP A 653 -17.55 3.56 -37.39
C TRP A 653 -18.92 2.87 -37.28
N HIS A 654 -19.67 2.80 -38.39
CA HIS A 654 -20.94 2.10 -38.43
C HIS A 654 -20.78 0.61 -38.07
N LEU A 655 -19.77 -0.07 -38.65
CA LEU A 655 -19.45 -1.46 -38.30
C LEU A 655 -19.08 -1.61 -36.81
N PHE A 656 -18.26 -0.70 -36.28
CA PHE A 656 -17.92 -0.66 -34.86
C PHE A 656 -19.15 -0.53 -33.97
N ARG A 657 -20.08 0.37 -34.31
CA ARG A 657 -21.23 0.67 -33.45
C ARG A 657 -22.31 -0.42 -33.51
N HIS A 658 -22.60 -0.92 -34.70
CA HIS A 658 -23.79 -1.75 -34.97
C HIS A 658 -23.50 -3.25 -35.10
N SER A 659 -22.24 -3.68 -35.18
CA SER A 659 -21.91 -5.10 -35.16
C SER A 659 -22.19 -5.72 -33.78
N THR A 660 -22.72 -6.93 -33.77
CA THR A 660 -22.90 -7.79 -32.59
C THR A 660 -21.69 -8.68 -32.31
N VAL A 661 -20.67 -8.66 -33.17
CA VAL A 661 -19.46 -9.49 -33.06
C VAL A 661 -18.30 -8.63 -32.58
N ASP A 662 -17.83 -8.86 -31.36
CA ASP A 662 -16.77 -8.06 -30.73
C ASP A 662 -15.47 -8.04 -31.54
N ALA A 663 -15.09 -9.18 -32.13
CA ALA A 663 -13.91 -9.25 -32.99
C ALA A 663 -14.01 -8.31 -34.21
N LEU A 664 -15.20 -8.16 -34.80
CA LEU A 664 -15.45 -7.20 -35.89
C LEU A 664 -15.44 -5.77 -35.36
N ARG A 665 -16.06 -5.51 -34.21
CA ARG A 665 -16.06 -4.17 -33.58
C ARG A 665 -14.62 -3.68 -33.32
N ILE A 666 -13.78 -4.56 -32.75
CA ILE A 666 -12.36 -4.31 -32.52
C ILE A 666 -11.64 -4.06 -33.85
N THR A 667 -11.83 -4.93 -34.85
CA THR A 667 -11.17 -4.80 -36.16
C THR A 667 -11.53 -3.49 -36.86
N ALA A 668 -12.81 -3.08 -36.80
CA ALA A 668 -13.28 -1.85 -37.42
C ALA A 668 -12.66 -0.59 -36.79
N ILE A 669 -12.62 -0.51 -35.44
CA ILE A 669 -12.00 0.64 -34.76
C ILE A 669 -10.46 0.62 -34.90
N SER A 670 -9.87 -0.57 -34.94
CA SER A 670 -8.44 -0.80 -35.17
C SER A 670 -8.02 -0.36 -36.58
N ALA A 671 -8.85 -0.61 -37.59
CA ALA A 671 -8.68 -0.11 -38.95
C ALA A 671 -8.80 1.42 -39.02
N LEU A 672 -9.80 1.99 -38.33
CA LEU A 672 -9.98 3.44 -38.24
C LEU A 672 -8.76 4.10 -37.59
N CYS A 673 -8.23 3.53 -36.51
CA CYS A 673 -7.02 4.01 -35.83
C CYS A 673 -5.82 4.12 -36.78
N ARG A 674 -5.60 3.09 -37.60
CA ARG A 674 -4.50 3.05 -38.58
C ARG A 674 -4.70 3.99 -39.75
N ILE A 675 -5.93 4.16 -40.24
CA ILE A 675 -6.23 5.18 -41.27
C ILE A 675 -5.98 6.59 -40.70
N THR A 676 -6.36 6.86 -39.46
CA THR A 676 -6.12 8.16 -38.81
C THR A 676 -4.62 8.46 -38.67
N ARG A 677 -3.77 7.44 -38.53
CA ARG A 677 -2.31 7.58 -38.54
C ARG A 677 -1.78 8.16 -39.86
N GLN A 678 -2.45 7.83 -40.97
CA GLN A 678 -2.14 8.34 -42.30
C GLN A 678 -2.81 9.70 -42.55
N SER A 679 -4.07 9.83 -42.18
CA SER A 679 -4.89 11.01 -42.43
C SER A 679 -5.85 11.25 -41.26
N PRO A 680 -5.54 12.20 -40.36
CA PRO A 680 -6.36 12.54 -39.20
C PRO A 680 -7.81 12.91 -39.55
N THR A 681 -8.02 13.42 -40.77
CA THR A 681 -9.34 13.76 -41.31
C THR A 681 -10.32 12.59 -41.34
N ALA A 682 -9.84 11.34 -41.39
CA ALA A 682 -10.71 10.16 -41.38
C ALA A 682 -11.53 10.06 -40.08
N PHE A 683 -10.92 10.37 -38.94
CA PHE A 683 -11.62 10.40 -37.64
C PHE A 683 -12.45 11.69 -37.47
N GLN A 684 -11.96 12.81 -38.00
CA GLN A 684 -12.74 14.05 -38.06
C GLN A 684 -14.09 13.84 -38.77
N ASN A 685 -14.09 13.18 -39.94
CA ASN A 685 -15.32 12.89 -40.69
C ASN A 685 -16.31 12.01 -39.90
N VAL A 686 -15.81 11.16 -38.98
CA VAL A 686 -16.67 10.40 -38.07
C VAL A 686 -17.34 11.33 -37.06
N ILE A 687 -16.58 12.24 -36.46
CA ILE A 687 -17.10 13.20 -35.48
C ILE A 687 -18.11 14.15 -36.14
N GLU A 688 -17.84 14.62 -37.35
CA GLU A 688 -18.75 15.49 -38.10
C GLU A 688 -20.07 14.79 -38.44
N LYS A 689 -20.03 13.48 -38.74
CA LYS A 689 -21.23 12.72 -39.09
C LYS A 689 -22.03 12.23 -37.88
N VAL A 690 -21.36 11.82 -36.80
CA VAL A 690 -21.98 11.13 -35.66
C VAL A 690 -22.16 12.05 -34.44
N GLY A 691 -21.34 13.09 -34.34
CA GLY A 691 -21.31 14.02 -33.21
C GLY A 691 -20.29 13.63 -32.15
N LEU A 692 -19.63 14.65 -31.57
CA LEU A 692 -18.53 14.48 -30.61
C LEU A 692 -18.94 13.69 -29.35
N ASN A 693 -20.11 13.96 -28.78
CA ASN A 693 -20.56 13.32 -27.53
C ASN A 693 -20.78 11.81 -27.70
N ALA A 694 -21.30 11.39 -28.86
CA ALA A 694 -21.46 9.97 -29.17
C ALA A 694 -20.08 9.27 -29.26
N VAL A 695 -19.08 9.94 -29.82
CA VAL A 695 -17.70 9.44 -29.89
C VAL A 695 -17.03 9.41 -28.51
N ILE A 696 -17.25 10.42 -27.66
CA ILE A 696 -16.75 10.42 -26.28
C ILE A 696 -17.37 9.27 -25.48
N SER A 697 -18.68 9.03 -25.63
CA SER A 697 -19.37 7.94 -24.91
C SER A 697 -18.78 6.54 -25.20
N SER A 698 -18.09 6.38 -26.33
CA SER A 698 -17.48 5.10 -26.71
C SER A 698 -16.17 4.80 -25.97
N LEU A 699 -15.57 5.78 -25.30
CA LEU A 699 -14.47 5.56 -24.35
C LEU A 699 -14.91 4.73 -23.15
N ALA A 700 -16.20 4.77 -22.79
CA ALA A 700 -16.77 3.94 -21.72
C ALA A 700 -17.06 2.49 -22.15
N SER A 701 -16.53 2.03 -23.29
CA SER A 701 -16.73 0.65 -23.77
C SER A 701 -16.18 -0.37 -22.77
N ALA A 702 -16.87 -1.51 -22.58
CA ALA A 702 -16.37 -2.64 -21.79
C ALA A 702 -15.17 -3.37 -22.43
N ILE A 703 -14.91 -3.13 -23.73
CA ILE A 703 -13.84 -3.82 -24.46
C ILE A 703 -12.54 -3.02 -24.35
N CYS A 704 -11.56 -3.52 -23.60
CA CYS A 704 -10.27 -2.86 -23.37
C CYS A 704 -9.56 -2.46 -24.69
N LYS A 705 -9.57 -3.33 -25.70
CA LYS A 705 -8.96 -3.00 -27.00
C LYS A 705 -9.64 -1.82 -27.69
N VAL A 706 -10.96 -1.67 -27.57
CA VAL A 706 -11.67 -0.49 -28.09
C VAL A 706 -11.23 0.75 -27.34
N GLN A 707 -11.17 0.72 -26.01
CA GLN A 707 -10.70 1.86 -25.20
C GLN A 707 -9.29 2.30 -25.62
N GLN A 708 -8.36 1.36 -25.81
CA GLN A 708 -7.00 1.63 -26.27
C GLN A 708 -6.97 2.36 -27.62
N TYR A 709 -7.73 1.87 -28.62
CA TYR A 709 -7.78 2.51 -29.94
C TYR A 709 -8.49 3.87 -29.90
N MET A 710 -9.55 4.02 -29.09
CA MET A 710 -10.23 5.30 -28.90
C MET A 710 -9.29 6.34 -28.29
N LEU A 711 -8.53 5.99 -27.24
CA LEU A 711 -7.52 6.89 -26.67
C LEU A 711 -6.46 7.29 -27.70
N THR A 712 -6.02 6.35 -28.53
CA THR A 712 -5.05 6.62 -29.61
C THR A 712 -5.62 7.60 -30.64
N LEU A 713 -6.88 7.40 -31.06
CA LEU A 713 -7.59 8.28 -31.98
C LEU A 713 -7.73 9.70 -31.42
N PHE A 714 -8.12 9.85 -30.14
CA PHE A 714 -8.21 11.15 -29.49
C PHE A 714 -6.84 11.83 -29.36
N THR A 715 -5.81 11.08 -29.00
CA THR A 715 -4.44 11.62 -28.89
C THR A 715 -3.93 12.11 -30.25
N ALA A 716 -4.10 11.31 -31.30
CA ALA A 716 -3.72 11.70 -32.66
C ALA A 716 -4.44 12.98 -33.10
N MET A 717 -5.74 13.07 -32.84
CA MET A 717 -6.55 14.24 -33.17
C MET A 717 -6.09 15.50 -32.41
N LEU A 718 -5.83 15.39 -31.10
CA LEU A 718 -5.32 16.48 -30.27
C LEU A 718 -3.95 16.95 -30.77
N SER A 719 -3.07 16.03 -31.18
CA SER A 719 -1.74 16.36 -31.71
C SER A 719 -1.77 17.16 -33.02
N CYS A 720 -2.86 17.06 -33.79
CA CYS A 720 -3.06 17.80 -35.04
C CYS A 720 -3.89 19.08 -34.85
N GLY A 721 -4.31 19.40 -33.62
CA GLY A 721 -5.14 20.58 -33.33
C GLY A 721 -6.61 20.47 -33.76
N ILE A 722 -7.05 19.31 -34.25
CA ILE A 722 -8.42 19.09 -34.72
C ILE A 722 -9.36 19.02 -33.50
N HIS A 723 -10.44 19.82 -33.50
CA HIS A 723 -11.38 19.94 -32.38
C HIS A 723 -10.74 20.26 -31.01
N LEU A 724 -9.48 20.71 -30.96
CA LEU A 724 -8.74 20.96 -29.72
C LEU A 724 -9.51 21.85 -28.75
N GLN A 725 -9.96 23.03 -29.22
CA GLN A 725 -10.71 23.98 -28.40
C GLN A 725 -12.02 23.41 -27.81
N ARG A 726 -12.68 22.49 -28.51
CA ARG A 726 -13.87 21.82 -27.99
C ARG A 726 -13.52 20.81 -26.91
N LEU A 727 -12.50 19.98 -27.13
CA LEU A 727 -12.13 18.90 -26.22
C LEU A 727 -11.51 19.40 -24.92
N ILE A 728 -10.69 20.45 -24.97
CA ILE A 728 -10.04 20.99 -23.77
C ILE A 728 -11.04 21.68 -22.82
N GLN A 729 -12.25 21.96 -23.26
CA GLN A 729 -13.32 22.56 -22.45
C GLN A 729 -14.33 21.52 -21.94
N GLU A 730 -14.27 20.28 -22.44
CA GLU A 730 -15.29 19.26 -22.20
C GLU A 730 -14.99 18.46 -20.91
N LYS A 731 -15.66 18.82 -19.81
CA LYS A 731 -15.43 18.22 -18.48
C LYS A 731 -15.72 16.70 -18.44
N ASP A 732 -16.74 16.26 -19.17
CA ASP A 732 -17.12 14.84 -19.23
C ASP A 732 -16.05 14.00 -19.95
N PHE A 733 -15.36 14.58 -20.94
CA PHE A 733 -14.25 13.94 -21.62
C PHE A 733 -13.08 13.72 -20.65
N VAL A 734 -12.65 14.75 -19.93
CA VAL A 734 -11.57 14.66 -18.93
C VAL A 734 -11.92 13.63 -17.85
N SER A 735 -13.14 13.69 -17.30
CA SER A 735 -13.60 12.77 -16.27
C SER A 735 -13.62 11.32 -16.76
N THR A 736 -14.03 11.09 -18.01
CA THR A 736 -14.03 9.76 -18.62
C THR A 736 -12.61 9.23 -18.82
N VAL A 737 -11.67 10.08 -19.26
CA VAL A 737 -10.25 9.71 -19.43
C VAL A 737 -9.61 9.38 -18.09
N ILE A 738 -9.89 10.15 -17.03
CA ILE A 738 -9.38 9.87 -15.68
C ILE A 738 -9.88 8.51 -15.17
N ARG A 739 -11.16 8.17 -15.40
CA ARG A 739 -11.69 6.85 -15.04
C ARG A 739 -10.99 5.70 -15.76
N LEU A 740 -10.46 5.93 -16.97
CA LEU A 740 -9.68 4.91 -17.68
C LEU A 740 -8.31 4.61 -17.02
N LEU A 741 -7.85 5.46 -16.09
CA LEU A 741 -6.66 5.19 -15.29
C LEU A 741 -6.88 4.03 -14.30
N ASP A 742 -8.12 3.60 -14.02
CA ASP A 742 -8.39 2.37 -13.27
C ASP A 742 -8.21 1.09 -14.10
N SER A 743 -7.98 1.20 -15.41
CA SER A 743 -7.84 0.03 -16.27
C SER A 743 -6.66 -0.86 -15.84
N PRO A 744 -6.81 -2.20 -15.85
CA PRO A 744 -5.69 -3.12 -15.62
C PRO A 744 -4.64 -3.05 -16.74
N SER A 745 -5.03 -2.57 -17.93
CA SER A 745 -4.16 -2.48 -19.09
C SER A 745 -3.17 -1.31 -19.00
N THR A 746 -1.88 -1.62 -18.90
CA THR A 746 -0.79 -0.62 -18.88
C THR A 746 -0.81 0.33 -20.10
N PRO A 747 -0.99 -0.14 -21.36
CA PRO A 747 -1.15 0.75 -22.51
C PRO A 747 -2.32 1.73 -22.41
N ILE A 748 -3.45 1.32 -21.83
CA ILE A 748 -4.62 2.20 -21.65
C ILE A 748 -4.30 3.31 -20.67
N ARG A 749 -3.70 2.98 -19.52
CA ARG A 749 -3.29 3.97 -18.52
C ARG A 749 -2.27 4.96 -19.09
N ALA A 750 -1.25 4.46 -19.79
CA ALA A 750 -0.22 5.28 -20.42
C ALA A 750 -0.81 6.27 -21.45
N LYS A 751 -1.72 5.78 -22.32
CA LYS A 751 -2.40 6.63 -23.30
C LYS A 751 -3.38 7.62 -22.64
N ALA A 752 -4.06 7.23 -21.57
CA ALA A 752 -4.92 8.14 -20.82
C ALA A 752 -4.10 9.29 -20.18
N PHE A 753 -2.92 9.00 -19.62
CA PHE A 753 -2.00 10.04 -19.16
C PHE A 753 -1.55 10.96 -20.31
N LEU A 754 -1.24 10.41 -21.49
CA LEU A 754 -0.85 11.21 -22.66
C LEU A 754 -1.99 12.13 -23.16
N VAL A 755 -3.24 11.65 -23.17
CA VAL A 755 -4.42 12.47 -23.48
C VAL A 755 -4.57 13.60 -22.46
N LEU A 756 -4.44 13.29 -21.16
CA LEU A 756 -4.51 14.31 -20.11
C LEU A 756 -3.40 15.35 -20.26
N LEU A 757 -2.17 14.93 -20.58
CA LEU A 757 -1.07 15.87 -20.85
C LEU A 757 -1.42 16.84 -21.98
N TYR A 758 -1.95 16.35 -23.12
CA TYR A 758 -2.39 17.23 -24.21
C TYR A 758 -3.47 18.23 -23.76
N ILE A 759 -4.41 17.83 -22.91
CA ILE A 759 -5.46 18.72 -22.40
C ILE A 759 -4.87 19.77 -21.45
N LEU A 760 -4.05 19.33 -20.49
CA LEU A 760 -3.52 20.16 -19.42
C LEU A 760 -2.51 21.21 -19.89
N ILE A 761 -1.81 20.96 -21.00
CA ILE A 761 -0.95 21.97 -21.65
C ILE A 761 -1.77 23.16 -22.15
N HIS A 762 -3.02 22.94 -22.58
CA HIS A 762 -3.86 23.95 -23.24
C HIS A 762 -4.93 24.56 -22.33
N ASN A 763 -5.30 23.88 -21.22
CA ASN A 763 -6.30 24.38 -20.29
C ASN A 763 -5.96 24.06 -18.83
N ARG A 764 -5.51 25.08 -18.08
CA ARG A 764 -5.25 25.00 -16.64
C ARG A 764 -6.49 24.69 -15.80
N ASP A 765 -7.68 25.14 -16.20
CA ASP A 765 -8.89 24.88 -15.42
C ASP A 765 -9.19 23.37 -15.35
N MET A 766 -8.74 22.61 -16.35
CA MET A 766 -8.84 21.15 -16.34
C MET A 766 -7.84 20.49 -15.39
N LEU A 767 -6.77 21.19 -14.99
CA LEU A 767 -5.84 20.70 -13.95
C LEU A 767 -6.54 20.62 -12.60
N LEU A 768 -7.31 21.65 -12.23
CA LEU A 768 -8.11 21.63 -11.01
C LEU A 768 -9.10 20.47 -11.03
N LEU A 769 -9.87 20.34 -12.12
CA LEU A 769 -10.81 19.22 -12.28
C LEU A 769 -10.10 17.87 -12.16
N SER A 770 -8.92 17.75 -12.76
CA SER A 770 -8.15 16.50 -12.75
C SER A 770 -7.62 16.16 -11.37
N CYS A 771 -7.09 17.13 -10.63
CA CYS A 771 -6.65 16.95 -9.25
C CYS A 771 -7.81 16.56 -8.32
N GLN A 772 -8.96 17.23 -8.46
CA GLN A 772 -10.19 16.89 -7.72
C GLN A 772 -10.70 15.49 -8.08
N ALA A 773 -10.53 15.06 -9.33
CA ALA A 773 -10.83 13.72 -9.81
C ALA A 773 -9.71 12.68 -9.53
N ARG A 774 -8.87 12.91 -8.51
CA ARG A 774 -7.85 11.97 -8.01
C ARG A 774 -6.69 11.69 -8.97
N LEU A 775 -6.41 12.55 -9.97
CA LEU A 775 -5.27 12.37 -10.90
C LEU A 775 -3.95 12.10 -10.17
N VAL A 776 -3.65 12.90 -9.14
CA VAL A 776 -2.40 12.79 -8.36
C VAL A 776 -2.24 11.40 -7.75
N MET A 777 -3.32 10.80 -7.26
CA MET A 777 -3.30 9.45 -6.69
C MET A 777 -2.95 8.38 -7.73
N TYR A 778 -3.44 8.51 -8.97
CA TYR A 778 -3.08 7.61 -10.05
C TYR A 778 -1.60 7.73 -10.45
N ILE A 779 -1.07 8.97 -10.48
CA ILE A 779 0.35 9.23 -10.75
C ILE A 779 1.23 8.59 -9.66
N GLU A 780 0.88 8.71 -8.39
CA GLU A 780 1.60 8.06 -7.28
C GLU A 780 1.54 6.53 -7.32
N ARG A 781 0.41 5.97 -7.76
CA ARG A 781 0.26 4.51 -7.90
C ARG A 781 1.18 3.98 -9.00
N ASP A 782 1.20 4.64 -10.16
CA ASP A 782 1.92 4.12 -11.32
C ASP A 782 3.41 4.51 -11.34
N SER A 783 3.82 5.64 -10.75
CA SER A 783 5.26 6.00 -10.58
C SER A 783 6.03 5.01 -9.70
N ARG A 784 5.37 4.42 -8.70
CA ARG A 784 5.97 3.35 -7.87
C ARG A 784 6.26 2.07 -8.67
N LYS A 785 5.54 1.84 -9.77
CA LYS A 785 5.74 0.67 -10.63
C LYS A 785 6.86 0.89 -11.66
N THR A 786 7.23 2.14 -11.93
CA THR A 786 8.22 2.51 -12.96
C THR A 786 9.61 2.84 -12.39
N SER A 787 9.78 2.86 -11.06
CA SER A 787 11.07 3.15 -10.42
C SER A 787 12.15 2.13 -10.79
N PRO A 788 13.40 2.57 -11.07
CA PRO A 788 14.46 1.72 -11.59
C PRO A 788 14.87 0.66 -10.56
N GLY A 789 14.65 -0.61 -10.89
CA GLY A 789 14.93 -1.75 -10.00
C GLY A 789 14.13 -3.02 -10.27
N LYS A 790 13.09 -2.98 -11.13
CA LYS A 790 12.35 -4.18 -11.58
C LYS A 790 12.42 -4.31 -13.09
N GLU A 791 12.94 -5.44 -13.54
CA GLU A 791 13.36 -5.75 -14.92
C GLU A 791 12.26 -5.62 -15.99
N GLN A 792 12.62 -4.92 -17.08
CA GLN A 792 12.35 -5.20 -18.51
C GLN A 792 11.00 -5.86 -18.93
N GLN A 793 9.86 -5.32 -18.51
CA GLN A 793 8.64 -5.44 -19.32
C GLN A 793 8.43 -4.16 -20.12
N SER A 794 8.52 -4.24 -21.46
CA SER A 794 8.43 -3.10 -22.40
C SER A 794 7.19 -2.21 -22.19
N GLY A 795 6.09 -2.78 -21.67
CA GLY A 795 4.88 -2.01 -21.32
C GLY A 795 5.10 -0.99 -20.21
N ASN A 796 6.00 -1.26 -19.26
CA ASN A 796 6.30 -0.35 -18.15
C ASN A 796 7.13 0.85 -18.61
N GLU A 797 7.99 0.68 -19.62
CA GLU A 797 8.79 1.77 -20.19
C GLU A 797 7.89 2.82 -20.88
N TYR A 798 6.91 2.37 -21.68
CA TYR A 798 5.95 3.29 -22.31
C TYR A 798 5.13 4.07 -21.28
N LEU A 799 4.65 3.39 -20.23
CA LEU A 799 3.94 4.05 -19.13
C LEU A 799 4.83 5.06 -18.40
N ALA A 800 6.09 4.70 -18.12
CA ALA A 800 7.06 5.58 -17.49
C ALA A 800 7.26 6.86 -18.30
N ARG A 801 7.53 6.74 -19.62
CA ARG A 801 7.71 7.93 -20.49
C ARG A 801 6.50 8.85 -20.50
N CYS A 802 5.27 8.31 -20.57
CA CYS A 802 4.06 9.13 -20.50
C CYS A 802 3.89 9.82 -19.14
N LEU A 803 4.20 9.11 -18.04
CA LEU A 803 4.14 9.65 -16.68
C LEU A 803 5.17 10.76 -16.46
N ASP A 804 6.41 10.54 -16.88
CA ASP A 804 7.51 11.50 -16.67
C ASP A 804 7.19 12.84 -17.34
N LEU A 805 6.67 12.82 -18.57
CA LEU A 805 6.24 14.03 -19.28
C LEU A 805 5.10 14.75 -18.57
N LEU A 806 4.13 14.00 -18.03
CA LEU A 806 3.02 14.57 -17.28
C LEU A 806 3.48 15.18 -15.95
N ILE A 807 4.33 14.47 -15.21
CA ILE A 807 4.91 14.94 -13.95
C ILE A 807 5.73 16.21 -14.22
N GLN A 808 6.58 16.21 -15.24
CA GLN A 808 7.40 17.38 -15.59
C GLN A 808 6.55 18.61 -15.92
N HIS A 809 5.43 18.44 -16.65
CA HIS A 809 4.49 19.54 -16.89
C HIS A 809 3.84 20.01 -15.60
N MET A 810 3.31 19.09 -14.78
CA MET A 810 2.62 19.42 -13.54
C MET A 810 3.52 20.08 -12.49
N VAL A 811 4.81 19.76 -12.42
CA VAL A 811 5.78 20.41 -11.53
C VAL A 811 6.02 21.88 -11.89
N GLN A 812 5.86 22.26 -13.17
CA GLN A 812 6.03 23.66 -13.62
C GLN A 812 4.83 24.55 -13.34
N GLU A 813 3.69 23.99 -12.93
CA GLU A 813 2.44 24.73 -12.77
C GLU A 813 2.30 25.45 -11.41
N PRO A 814 2.71 24.90 -10.26
CA PRO A 814 2.63 25.59 -8.97
C PRO A 814 3.28 26.97 -8.94
N PRO A 815 4.52 27.18 -9.44
CA PRO A 815 5.11 28.52 -9.45
C PRO A 815 4.27 29.53 -10.25
N ARG A 816 3.68 29.07 -11.37
CA ARG A 816 2.82 29.91 -12.22
C ARG A 816 1.48 30.21 -11.56
N ILE A 817 0.86 29.21 -10.92
CA ILE A 817 -0.40 29.37 -10.17
C ILE A 817 -0.20 30.36 -9.01
N LEU A 818 0.87 30.19 -8.23
CA LEU A 818 1.20 31.10 -7.13
C LEU A 818 1.48 32.51 -7.65
N GLY A 819 2.20 32.67 -8.76
CA GLY A 819 2.42 33.97 -9.40
C GLY A 819 1.11 34.64 -9.86
N ASP A 820 0.18 33.88 -10.43
CA ASP A 820 -1.14 34.39 -10.85
C ASP A 820 -1.98 34.83 -9.65
N ILE A 821 -1.97 34.05 -8.55
CA ILE A 821 -2.64 34.37 -7.29
C ILE A 821 -2.03 35.63 -6.65
N LEU A 822 -0.70 35.70 -6.57
CA LEU A 822 0.02 36.85 -6.02
C LEU A 822 -0.27 38.12 -6.80
N ASN A 823 -0.25 38.07 -8.13
CA ASN A 823 -0.63 39.23 -8.95
C ASN A 823 -2.08 39.67 -8.71
N ALA A 824 -3.00 38.72 -8.58
CA ALA A 824 -4.40 39.02 -8.30
C ALA A 824 -4.58 39.67 -6.90
N LEU A 825 -3.88 39.17 -5.88
CA LEU A 825 -3.92 39.70 -4.50
C LEU A 825 -3.22 41.06 -4.38
N ALA A 826 -2.05 41.22 -5.00
CA ALA A 826 -1.31 42.48 -5.03
C ALA A 826 -2.14 43.62 -5.64
N ASN A 827 -2.93 43.33 -6.68
CA ASN A 827 -3.81 44.30 -7.32
C ASN A 827 -4.95 44.81 -6.41
N VAL A 828 -5.32 44.06 -5.37
CA VAL A 828 -6.41 44.42 -4.44
C VAL A 828 -5.92 44.79 -3.04
N SER A 829 -4.63 44.65 -2.75
CA SER A 829 -4.04 44.97 -1.46
C SER A 829 -4.42 46.39 -0.98
N GLY A 830 -4.91 46.49 0.26
CA GLY A 830 -5.35 47.72 0.92
C GLY A 830 -6.70 48.28 0.42
N ARG A 831 -7.43 47.55 -0.44
CA ARG A 831 -8.74 47.99 -0.95
C ARG A 831 -9.89 47.29 -0.25
N LYS A 832 -10.92 48.06 0.12
CA LYS A 832 -12.19 47.52 0.64
C LYS A 832 -13.21 47.17 -0.44
N HIS A 833 -13.05 47.68 -1.67
CA HIS A 833 -13.98 47.47 -2.78
C HIS A 833 -13.22 47.20 -4.09
N PRO A 834 -12.92 45.92 -4.40
CA PRO A 834 -12.29 45.54 -5.66
C PRO A 834 -13.15 45.91 -6.86
N SER A 835 -12.54 46.36 -7.96
CA SER A 835 -13.28 46.65 -9.19
C SER A 835 -13.82 45.37 -9.85
N THR A 836 -14.76 45.49 -10.78
CA THR A 836 -15.33 44.34 -11.50
C THR A 836 -14.27 43.51 -12.23
N VAL A 837 -13.22 44.17 -12.76
CA VAL A 837 -12.08 43.49 -13.42
C VAL A 837 -11.25 42.72 -12.41
N GLN A 838 -10.95 43.34 -11.26
CA GLN A 838 -10.19 42.70 -10.18
C GLN A 838 -10.95 41.52 -9.58
N GLY A 839 -12.26 41.67 -9.34
CA GLY A 839 -13.11 40.58 -8.87
C GLY A 839 -13.18 39.42 -9.86
N LYS A 840 -13.18 39.70 -11.17
CA LYS A 840 -13.11 38.65 -12.20
C LYS A 840 -11.76 37.92 -12.17
N GLN A 841 -10.66 38.64 -11.97
CA GLN A 841 -9.32 38.04 -11.84
C GLN A 841 -9.22 37.15 -10.59
N LEU A 842 -9.71 37.63 -9.43
CA LEU A 842 -9.75 36.85 -8.19
C LEU A 842 -10.57 35.56 -8.35
N LYS A 843 -11.74 35.62 -9.00
CA LYS A 843 -12.59 34.44 -9.29
C LYS A 843 -11.93 33.40 -10.20
N MET A 844 -10.95 33.81 -11.01
CA MET A 844 -10.20 32.90 -11.87
C MET A 844 -8.99 32.32 -11.14
N CYS A 845 -8.25 33.14 -10.40
CA CYS A 845 -6.95 32.74 -9.82
C CYS A 845 -7.09 31.98 -8.49
N LEU A 846 -7.90 32.46 -7.54
CA LEU A 846 -7.96 31.88 -6.19
C LEU A 846 -8.44 30.42 -6.16
N PRO A 847 -9.42 29.98 -6.98
CA PRO A 847 -9.84 28.59 -7.02
C PRO A 847 -8.78 27.60 -7.51
N MET A 848 -7.60 28.06 -7.96
CA MET A 848 -6.47 27.20 -8.32
C MET A 848 -5.63 26.75 -7.12
N MET A 849 -5.78 27.36 -5.94
CA MET A 849 -5.02 26.97 -4.75
C MET A 849 -5.15 25.48 -4.35
N PRO A 850 -6.31 24.81 -4.51
CA PRO A 850 -6.44 23.37 -4.27
C PRO A 850 -5.50 22.52 -5.13
N VAL A 851 -5.08 22.98 -6.32
CA VAL A 851 -4.07 22.28 -7.14
C VAL A 851 -2.74 22.21 -6.38
N VAL A 852 -2.32 23.33 -5.78
CA VAL A 852 -1.10 23.38 -4.96
C VAL A 852 -1.23 22.38 -3.82
N LEU A 853 -2.33 22.43 -3.05
CA LEU A 853 -2.62 21.48 -1.97
C LEU A 853 -2.47 20.02 -2.43
N HIS A 854 -3.14 19.63 -3.52
CA HIS A 854 -3.08 18.27 -4.03
C HIS A 854 -1.66 17.83 -4.40
N LEU A 855 -0.83 18.73 -4.94
CA LEU A 855 0.55 18.42 -5.33
C LEU A 855 1.48 18.34 -4.12
N VAL A 856 1.43 19.27 -3.16
CA VAL A 856 2.24 19.16 -1.93
C VAL A 856 1.79 18.04 -1.00
N MET A 857 0.54 17.56 -1.10
CA MET A 857 0.12 16.33 -0.43
C MET A 857 0.76 15.07 -1.02
N SER A 858 1.31 15.14 -2.24
CA SER A 858 1.89 13.99 -2.92
C SER A 858 3.36 13.80 -2.63
N GLN A 859 3.78 12.55 -2.38
CA GLN A 859 5.21 12.22 -2.21
C GLN A 859 6.02 12.34 -3.51
N VAL A 860 5.37 12.29 -4.68
CA VAL A 860 6.05 12.42 -5.99
C VAL A 860 6.33 13.88 -6.30
N PHE A 861 5.37 14.75 -6.02
CA PHE A 861 5.43 16.17 -6.36
C PHE A 861 6.04 17.03 -5.26
N ARG A 862 5.73 16.78 -3.97
CA ARG A 862 6.22 17.60 -2.85
C ARG A 862 7.71 17.93 -2.90
N PRO A 863 8.65 16.97 -3.03
CA PRO A 863 10.08 17.30 -3.08
C PRO A 863 10.51 18.06 -4.34
N GLN A 864 9.70 18.05 -5.40
CA GLN A 864 9.98 18.80 -6.64
C GLN A 864 9.32 20.19 -6.64
N VAL A 865 8.27 20.38 -5.84
CA VAL A 865 7.47 21.62 -5.77
C VAL A 865 7.94 22.52 -4.63
N VAL A 866 8.30 21.96 -3.47
CA VAL A 866 8.75 22.73 -2.30
C VAL A 866 10.20 23.15 -2.48
N THR A 867 10.38 24.34 -3.06
CA THR A 867 11.66 25.03 -3.22
C THR A 867 11.66 26.33 -2.39
N GLU A 868 12.81 26.98 -2.27
CA GLU A 868 12.92 28.29 -1.62
C GLU A 868 11.99 29.34 -2.25
N GLU A 869 11.93 29.41 -3.58
CA GLU A 869 11.07 30.34 -4.34
C GLU A 869 9.58 30.05 -4.11
N PHE A 870 9.22 28.76 -3.99
CA PHE A 870 7.87 28.35 -3.62
C PHE A 870 7.52 28.86 -2.23
N LEU A 871 8.38 28.64 -1.22
CA LEU A 871 8.16 29.06 0.16
C LEU A 871 8.07 30.59 0.30
N PHE A 872 8.92 31.33 -0.42
CA PHE A 872 8.85 32.80 -0.49
C PHE A 872 7.50 33.28 -1.06
N SER A 873 7.09 32.71 -2.19
CA SER A 873 5.81 33.03 -2.83
C SER A 873 4.63 32.69 -1.91
N TYR A 874 4.72 31.55 -1.22
CA TYR A 874 3.73 31.09 -0.27
C TYR A 874 3.59 32.00 0.95
N GLY A 875 4.71 32.39 1.56
CA GLY A 875 4.75 33.32 2.68
C GLY A 875 4.18 34.69 2.32
N THR A 876 4.42 35.15 1.09
CA THR A 876 3.82 36.38 0.57
C THR A 876 2.29 36.27 0.45
N ILE A 877 1.75 35.09 0.05
CA ILE A 877 0.31 34.83 0.07
C ILE A 877 -0.24 34.85 1.51
N LEU A 878 0.47 34.23 2.47
CA LEU A 878 0.07 34.29 3.88
C LEU A 878 0.04 35.73 4.40
N SER A 879 0.99 36.59 3.98
CA SER A 879 0.95 38.02 4.30
C SER A 879 -0.27 38.73 3.73
N HIS A 880 -0.76 38.34 2.55
CA HIS A 880 -2.03 38.85 2.02
C HIS A 880 -3.23 38.34 2.82
N ILE A 881 -3.21 37.08 3.27
CA ILE A 881 -4.25 36.52 4.15
C ILE A 881 -4.30 37.27 5.47
N LYS A 882 -3.15 37.60 6.06
CA LYS A 882 -3.06 38.50 7.23
C LYS A 882 -3.78 39.84 7.00
N SER A 883 -3.53 40.50 5.86
CA SER A 883 -4.19 41.77 5.53
C SER A 883 -5.70 41.63 5.30
N ILE A 884 -6.16 40.46 4.82
CA ILE A 884 -7.59 40.15 4.67
C ILE A 884 -8.25 39.95 6.03
N ASP A 885 -7.63 39.18 6.92
CA ASP A 885 -8.13 38.92 8.28
C ASP A 885 -8.21 40.20 9.12
N LEU A 886 -7.21 41.09 9.01
CA LEU A 886 -7.21 42.40 9.68
C LEU A 886 -8.23 43.41 9.08
N GLY A 887 -8.91 43.04 7.98
CA GLY A 887 -9.91 43.89 7.32
C GLY A 887 -9.33 45.09 6.55
N GLU A 888 -8.01 45.11 6.32
CA GLU A 888 -7.33 46.10 5.47
C GLU A 888 -7.67 45.88 4.00
N THR A 889 -7.76 44.61 3.59
CA THR A 889 -8.13 44.18 2.25
C THR A 889 -9.43 43.38 2.30
N ASN A 890 -10.47 43.76 1.54
CA ASN A 890 -11.72 43.00 1.48
C ASN A 890 -11.90 42.37 0.09
N ILE A 891 -11.81 41.04 0.03
CA ILE A 891 -12.09 40.26 -1.19
C ILE A 891 -13.50 39.64 -1.20
N ASP A 892 -14.17 39.56 -0.06
CA ASP A 892 -15.49 38.96 0.11
C ASP A 892 -16.54 39.62 -0.79
N GLY A 893 -16.48 40.95 -0.93
CA GLY A 893 -17.39 41.69 -1.81
C GLY A 893 -17.24 41.32 -3.29
N ALA A 894 -16.09 40.78 -3.69
CA ALA A 894 -15.81 40.38 -5.06
C ALA A 894 -16.13 38.90 -5.33
N ILE A 895 -15.65 37.99 -4.46
CA ILE A 895 -15.72 36.53 -4.68
C ILE A 895 -16.78 35.81 -3.83
N GLY A 896 -17.28 36.45 -2.77
CA GLY A 896 -18.17 35.88 -1.77
C GLY A 896 -17.40 35.31 -0.56
N ILE A 897 -17.98 35.46 0.62
CA ILE A 897 -17.38 35.05 1.92
C ILE A 897 -16.94 33.57 1.89
N VAL A 898 -17.81 32.67 1.42
CA VAL A 898 -17.51 31.23 1.35
C VAL A 898 -16.26 30.92 0.51
N ALA A 899 -16.07 31.63 -0.60
CA ALA A 899 -14.91 31.41 -1.48
C ALA A 899 -13.62 31.98 -0.88
N SER A 900 -13.74 33.09 -0.13
CA SER A 900 -12.63 33.69 0.64
C SER A 900 -12.18 32.76 1.77
N GLU A 901 -13.12 32.24 2.55
CA GLU A 901 -12.85 31.29 3.64
C GLU A 901 -12.23 29.98 3.13
N GLU A 902 -12.76 29.41 2.04
CA GLU A 902 -12.17 28.23 1.39
C GLU A 902 -10.74 28.48 0.91
N PHE A 903 -10.47 29.64 0.30
CA PHE A 903 -9.12 29.99 -0.13
C PHE A 903 -8.14 30.02 1.06
N ILE A 904 -8.52 30.64 2.18
CA ILE A 904 -7.69 30.71 3.38
C ILE A 904 -7.48 29.32 3.97
N LYS A 905 -8.56 28.54 4.13
CA LYS A 905 -8.50 27.17 4.65
C LYS A 905 -7.59 26.25 3.83
N VAL A 906 -7.74 26.28 2.50
CA VAL A 906 -6.91 25.48 1.58
C VAL A 906 -5.45 25.92 1.65
N THR A 907 -5.19 27.23 1.79
CA THR A 907 -3.82 27.75 1.99
C THR A 907 -3.23 27.32 3.33
N LEU A 908 -3.98 27.29 4.42
CA LEU A 908 -3.42 26.77 5.68
C LEU A 908 -3.18 25.25 5.62
N SER A 909 -4.12 24.51 5.01
CA SER A 909 -4.01 23.05 4.82
C SER A 909 -2.83 22.64 3.93
N ALA A 910 -2.51 23.44 2.91
CA ALA A 910 -1.39 23.15 2.02
C ALA A 910 -0.04 23.33 2.72
N PHE A 911 0.07 24.25 3.68
CA PHE A 911 1.28 24.37 4.50
C PHE A 911 1.38 23.26 5.54
N GLU A 912 0.25 22.86 6.15
CA GLU A 912 0.18 21.67 7.03
C GLU A 912 0.74 20.43 6.32
N ALA A 913 0.40 20.24 5.04
CA ALA A 913 0.90 19.14 4.23
C ALA A 913 2.42 19.20 3.95
N VAL A 914 3.02 20.40 3.96
CA VAL A 914 4.47 20.58 3.80
C VAL A 914 5.19 20.27 5.12
N ILE A 915 4.70 20.77 6.25
CA ILE A 915 5.32 20.58 7.59
C ILE A 915 5.37 19.11 8.00
N GLN A 916 4.42 18.29 7.57
CA GLN A 916 4.45 16.83 7.80
C GLN A 916 5.74 16.14 7.27
N TYR A 917 6.56 16.84 6.49
CA TYR A 917 7.83 16.37 5.95
C TYR A 917 8.97 17.34 6.31
N PRO A 918 9.37 17.38 7.59
CA PRO A 918 10.27 18.39 8.14
C PRO A 918 11.62 18.52 7.41
N VAL A 919 12.10 17.42 6.81
CA VAL A 919 13.36 17.39 6.04
C VAL A 919 13.37 18.41 4.90
N LEU A 920 12.22 18.72 4.29
CA LEU A 920 12.14 19.68 3.18
C LEU A 920 12.25 21.14 3.61
N LEU A 921 11.99 21.44 4.89
CA LEU A 921 12.06 22.80 5.43
C LEU A 921 13.42 23.10 6.07
N ALA A 922 14.18 22.06 6.45
CA ALA A 922 15.50 22.18 7.07
C ALA A 922 16.45 23.03 6.22
N ASP A 923 16.45 22.83 4.90
CA ASP A 923 17.34 23.53 3.97
C ASP A 923 16.96 25.01 3.75
N TYR A 924 15.76 25.44 4.17
CA TYR A 924 15.20 26.78 3.90
C TYR A 924 14.78 27.53 5.17
N ARG A 925 15.52 27.31 6.26
CA ARG A 925 15.22 27.85 7.61
C ARG A 925 14.93 29.35 7.59
N SER A 926 15.81 30.15 6.97
CA SER A 926 15.69 31.62 6.89
C SER A 926 14.40 32.06 6.22
N THR A 927 14.06 31.47 5.06
CA THR A 927 12.83 31.80 4.32
C THR A 927 11.58 31.50 5.15
N VAL A 928 11.58 30.39 5.89
CA VAL A 928 10.46 30.03 6.79
C VAL A 928 10.32 31.06 7.92
N MET A 929 11.44 31.46 8.53
CA MET A 929 11.43 32.45 9.62
C MET A 929 10.99 33.83 9.15
N ASP A 930 11.44 34.28 7.98
CA ASP A 930 11.19 35.65 7.52
C ASP A 930 9.81 35.82 6.85
N TYR A 931 9.31 34.79 6.15
CA TYR A 931 8.13 34.92 5.31
C TYR A 931 6.93 34.08 5.75
N ILE A 932 7.12 33.00 6.52
CA ILE A 932 6.03 32.10 6.90
C ILE A 932 5.58 32.34 8.34
N LEU A 933 6.52 32.38 9.30
CA LEU A 933 6.17 32.51 10.72
C LEU A 933 5.44 33.82 11.06
N PRO A 934 5.85 35.02 10.58
CA PRO A 934 5.22 36.27 10.99
C PRO A 934 3.73 36.37 10.61
N PRO A 935 3.31 35.97 9.39
CA PRO A 935 1.89 35.85 9.07
C PRO A 935 1.13 34.86 9.97
N LEU A 936 1.71 33.69 10.27
CA LEU A 936 1.06 32.69 11.12
C LEU A 936 0.88 33.19 12.56
N VAL A 937 1.89 33.87 13.13
CA VAL A 937 1.79 34.51 14.46
C VAL A 937 0.67 35.54 14.50
N SER A 938 0.55 36.37 13.45
CA SER A 938 -0.55 37.33 13.36
C SER A 938 -1.93 36.67 13.33
N LEU A 939 -2.06 35.52 12.65
CA LEU A 939 -3.33 34.79 12.53
C LEU A 939 -3.78 34.11 13.82
N VAL A 940 -2.90 33.96 14.81
CA VAL A 940 -3.28 33.53 16.18
C VAL A 940 -4.24 34.54 16.84
N GLN A 941 -4.24 35.80 16.38
CA GLN A 941 -5.13 36.85 16.87
C GLN A 941 -6.40 37.02 16.02
N SER A 942 -6.62 36.14 15.03
CA SER A 942 -7.80 36.20 14.14
C SER A 942 -9.10 36.08 14.93
N GLN A 943 -10.17 36.76 14.49
CA GLN A 943 -11.51 36.52 15.04
C GLN A 943 -12.08 35.15 14.66
N ASN A 944 -11.49 34.48 13.66
CA ASN A 944 -11.89 33.16 13.25
C ASN A 944 -11.19 32.08 14.10
N VAL A 945 -11.98 31.40 14.93
CA VAL A 945 -11.50 30.34 15.84
C VAL A 945 -10.77 29.23 15.07
N GLU A 946 -11.24 28.84 13.88
CA GLU A 946 -10.59 27.79 13.08
C GLU A 946 -9.21 28.23 12.61
N TRP A 947 -9.03 29.49 12.22
CA TRP A 947 -7.76 30.01 11.74
C TRP A 947 -6.75 30.16 12.86
N ARG A 948 -7.19 30.59 14.04
CA ARG A 948 -6.33 30.60 15.24
C ARG A 948 -5.85 29.21 15.59
N LEU A 949 -6.78 28.25 15.61
CA LEU A 949 -6.47 26.85 15.91
C LEU A 949 -5.45 26.28 14.90
N PHE A 950 -5.70 26.48 13.60
CA PHE A 950 -4.78 26.05 12.55
C PHE A 950 -3.41 26.71 12.70
N SER A 951 -3.37 28.02 12.97
CA SER A 951 -2.12 28.78 13.08
C SER A 951 -1.32 28.35 14.29
N LEU A 952 -1.95 28.16 15.46
CA LEU A 952 -1.27 27.63 16.66
C LEU A 952 -0.71 26.22 16.44
N ARG A 953 -1.44 25.35 15.75
CA ARG A 953 -0.97 24.01 15.40
C ARG A 953 0.21 24.05 14.43
N LEU A 954 0.12 24.86 13.37
CA LEU A 954 1.20 25.03 12.41
C LEU A 954 2.44 25.64 13.08
N LEU A 955 2.26 26.62 13.96
CA LEU A 955 3.35 27.22 14.73
C LEU A 955 3.99 26.22 15.66
N SER A 956 3.24 25.39 16.38
CA SER A 956 3.84 24.39 17.27
C SER A 956 4.70 23.40 16.48
N GLU A 957 4.17 22.81 15.41
CA GLU A 957 4.89 21.84 14.59
C GLU A 957 6.11 22.46 13.87
N THR A 958 5.97 23.68 13.35
CA THR A 958 7.07 24.38 12.67
C THR A 958 8.16 24.81 13.66
N THR A 959 7.77 25.30 14.84
CA THR A 959 8.73 25.76 15.86
C THR A 959 9.48 24.57 16.46
N THR A 960 8.81 23.45 16.74
CA THR A 960 9.50 22.22 17.15
C THR A 960 10.60 21.87 16.15
N LEU A 961 10.27 21.82 14.84
CA LEU A 961 11.27 21.53 13.80
C LEU A 961 12.47 22.48 13.83
N LEU A 962 12.23 23.78 14.00
CA LEU A 962 13.28 24.78 14.01
C LEU A 962 14.14 24.68 15.29
N VAL A 963 13.55 24.44 16.45
CA VAL A 963 14.31 24.43 17.72
C VAL A 963 15.01 23.07 17.97
N SER A 964 14.50 21.95 17.45
CA SER A 964 15.09 20.62 17.67
C SER A 964 16.41 20.34 16.93
N GLN A 965 16.80 21.17 15.96
CA GLN A 965 18.05 20.95 15.21
C GLN A 965 19.24 21.49 16.01
N GLU A 966 20.04 20.59 16.61
CA GLU A 966 21.36 20.95 17.15
C GLU A 966 22.20 21.56 16.02
N PRO A 967 22.91 22.69 16.27
CA PRO A 967 23.78 23.26 15.27
C PRO A 967 24.84 22.22 14.88
N GLU A 968 24.85 21.79 13.62
CA GLU A 968 25.95 20.95 13.12
C GLU A 968 27.26 21.74 13.30
N ASP A 969 28.26 21.11 13.92
CA ASP A 969 29.60 21.65 14.20
C ASP A 969 30.18 22.37 12.97
N GLY A 970 29.99 23.69 12.87
CA GLY A 970 30.45 24.47 11.71
C GLY A 970 29.91 25.90 11.60
N ASP A 971 28.64 26.15 11.95
CA ASP A 971 27.98 27.44 11.67
C ASP A 971 27.48 28.16 12.95
N GLU A 972 28.37 28.40 13.93
CA GLU A 972 28.01 29.13 15.17
C GLU A 972 27.59 30.59 14.93
N GLU A 973 28.06 31.26 13.87
CA GLU A 973 27.73 32.67 13.61
C GLU A 973 26.35 32.87 12.96
N ALA A 974 25.85 31.91 12.16
CA ALA A 974 24.55 32.04 11.48
C ALA A 974 23.36 31.58 12.36
N SER A 975 23.57 30.61 13.26
CA SER A 975 22.52 30.08 14.13
C SER A 975 22.07 31.11 15.19
N CYS A 976 23.00 31.94 15.67
CA CYS A 976 22.75 32.95 16.71
C CYS A 976 21.74 34.03 16.27
N ASP A 977 21.81 34.51 15.02
CA ASP A 977 20.89 35.54 14.52
C ASP A 977 19.47 34.98 14.29
N SER A 978 19.36 33.75 13.77
CA SER A 978 18.06 33.11 13.53
C SER A 978 17.25 32.84 14.81
N ASP A 979 17.91 32.36 15.85
CA ASP A 979 17.24 32.14 17.14
C ASP A 979 16.84 33.47 17.79
N SER A 980 17.60 34.55 17.55
CA SER A 980 17.26 35.89 18.01
C SER A 980 15.98 36.45 17.34
N SER A 981 15.82 36.20 16.04
CA SER A 981 14.63 36.58 15.25
C SER A 981 13.38 35.85 15.75
N LEU A 982 13.48 34.52 15.92
CA LEU A 982 12.40 33.69 16.45
C LEU A 982 12.03 34.11 17.89
N LEU A 983 13.03 34.32 18.75
CA LEU A 983 12.83 34.83 20.11
C LEU A 983 12.13 36.19 20.12
N ALA A 984 12.54 37.12 19.25
CA ALA A 984 11.92 38.44 19.15
C ALA A 984 10.46 38.33 18.68
N LEU A 985 10.19 37.56 17.63
CA LEU A 985 8.83 37.34 17.12
C LEU A 985 7.91 36.79 18.22
N ILE A 986 8.38 35.79 18.97
CA ILE A 986 7.57 35.16 20.01
C ILE A 986 7.40 36.07 21.24
N ARG A 987 8.48 36.73 21.68
CA ARG A 987 8.44 37.67 22.81
C ARG A 987 7.53 38.87 22.54
N ASP A 988 7.65 39.46 21.35
CA ASP A 988 7.09 40.78 21.08
C ASP A 988 5.66 40.68 20.50
N GLU A 989 5.33 39.62 19.75
CA GLU A 989 4.01 39.50 19.10
C GLU A 989 3.11 38.41 19.70
N LEU A 990 3.68 37.27 20.12
CA LEU A 990 2.88 36.09 20.50
C LEU A 990 2.62 35.99 22.01
N LEU A 991 3.67 36.08 22.84
CA LEU A 991 3.58 35.95 24.30
C LEU A 991 2.59 36.93 24.97
N PRO A 992 2.50 38.21 24.56
CA PRO A 992 1.51 39.13 25.13
C PRO A 992 0.05 38.67 24.98
N GLN A 993 -0.23 37.76 24.04
CA GLN A 993 -1.58 37.26 23.77
C GLN A 993 -1.94 36.02 24.60
N TYR A 994 -0.96 35.39 25.25
CA TYR A 994 -1.19 34.15 26.00
C TYR A 994 -2.19 34.32 27.16
N GLU A 995 -2.32 35.54 27.71
CA GLU A 995 -3.34 35.86 28.72
C GLU A 995 -4.76 35.53 28.22
N HIS A 996 -5.06 35.83 26.96
CA HIS A 996 -6.37 35.55 26.37
C HIS A 996 -6.46 34.13 25.82
N ILE A 997 -5.39 33.66 25.16
CA ILE A 997 -5.39 32.36 24.47
C ILE A 997 -5.55 31.19 25.45
N LEU A 998 -4.92 31.26 26.63
CA LEU A 998 -4.94 30.17 27.60
C LEU A 998 -6.28 30.04 28.34
N MET A 999 -7.09 31.10 28.38
CA MET A 999 -8.41 31.11 29.03
C MET A 999 -9.55 30.79 28.05
N GLU A 1000 -9.22 30.40 26.82
CA GLU A 1000 -10.21 29.95 25.82
C GLU A 1000 -10.66 28.51 26.04
N PRO A 1001 -11.83 28.11 25.52
CA PRO A 1001 -12.24 26.71 25.56
C PRO A 1001 -11.32 25.80 24.73
N ASP A 1002 -11.18 24.55 25.19
CA ASP A 1002 -10.46 23.50 24.46
C ASP A 1002 -10.93 23.39 23.00
N PRO A 1003 -10.02 23.17 22.02
CA PRO A 1003 -8.62 22.75 22.19
C PRO A 1003 -7.57 23.87 22.02
N VAL A 1004 -7.96 25.14 22.03
CA VAL A 1004 -7.03 26.27 21.78
C VAL A 1004 -5.88 26.33 22.81
N PRO A 1005 -6.13 26.25 24.13
CA PRO A 1005 -5.05 26.25 25.12
C PRO A 1005 -4.07 25.09 24.95
N ALA A 1006 -4.56 23.89 24.59
CA ALA A 1006 -3.71 22.72 24.39
C ALA A 1006 -2.61 22.97 23.32
N TYR A 1007 -2.96 23.57 22.19
CA TYR A 1007 -1.97 23.85 21.13
C TYR A 1007 -1.03 25.00 21.52
N ALA A 1008 -1.54 26.03 22.20
CA ALA A 1008 -0.72 27.12 22.69
C ALA A 1008 0.32 26.64 23.73
N LEU A 1009 -0.09 25.75 24.64
CA LEU A 1009 0.80 25.12 25.60
C LEU A 1009 1.80 24.19 24.91
N LYS A 1010 1.38 23.38 23.93
CA LYS A 1010 2.31 22.54 23.14
C LYS A 1010 3.40 23.35 22.47
N LEU A 1011 3.08 24.54 21.95
CA LEU A 1011 4.09 25.45 21.40
C LEU A 1011 5.10 25.87 22.49
N LEU A 1012 4.65 26.25 23.69
CA LEU A 1012 5.56 26.58 24.80
C LEU A 1012 6.41 25.38 25.24
N VAL A 1013 5.82 24.18 25.29
CA VAL A 1013 6.55 22.94 25.59
C VAL A 1013 7.68 22.74 24.58
N ALA A 1014 7.36 22.75 23.29
CA ALA A 1014 8.34 22.58 22.21
C ALA A 1014 9.49 23.60 22.27
N MET A 1015 9.20 24.84 22.63
CA MET A 1015 10.21 25.89 22.76
C MET A 1015 11.09 25.70 24.00
N THR A 1016 10.50 25.34 25.14
CA THR A 1016 11.21 25.21 26.43
C THR A 1016 11.99 23.92 26.57
N GLU A 1017 11.63 22.88 25.82
CA GLU A 1017 12.29 21.57 25.88
C GLU A 1017 13.70 21.60 25.28
N HIS A 1018 13.89 22.37 24.20
CA HIS A 1018 15.12 22.34 23.40
C HIS A 1018 16.04 23.54 23.61
N ASN A 1019 15.51 24.73 23.96
CA ASN A 1019 16.33 25.93 24.08
C ASN A 1019 16.07 26.69 25.42
N PRO A 1020 17.06 26.73 26.33
CA PRO A 1020 16.91 27.32 27.66
C PRO A 1020 16.64 28.83 27.67
N ALA A 1021 16.89 29.53 26.57
CA ALA A 1021 16.51 30.94 26.43
C ALA A 1021 14.99 31.13 26.50
N PHE A 1022 14.20 30.20 25.94
CA PHE A 1022 12.74 30.26 26.02
C PHE A 1022 12.22 29.95 27.42
N THR A 1023 12.91 29.10 28.19
CA THR A 1023 12.56 28.84 29.59
C THR A 1023 12.65 30.10 30.43
N ARG A 1024 13.75 30.88 30.27
CA ARG A 1024 13.89 32.21 30.90
C ARG A 1024 12.81 33.18 30.41
N LEU A 1025 12.50 33.16 29.11
CA LEU A 1025 11.48 34.01 28.53
C LEU A 1025 10.09 33.76 29.16
N VAL A 1026 9.70 32.50 29.36
CA VAL A 1026 8.43 32.13 30.01
C VAL A 1026 8.37 32.63 31.46
N GLU A 1027 9.49 32.52 32.21
CA GLU A 1027 9.59 33.06 33.57
C GLU A 1027 9.47 34.60 33.61
N GLU A 1028 10.17 35.30 32.70
CA GLU A 1028 10.16 36.77 32.60
C GLU A 1028 8.79 37.32 32.17
N SER A 1029 8.05 36.54 31.38
CA SER A 1029 6.72 36.92 30.84
C SER A 1029 5.59 36.85 31.86
N LYS A 1030 5.87 36.43 33.11
CA LYS A 1030 4.87 36.23 34.18
C LYS A 1030 3.71 35.33 33.79
N LEU A 1031 3.95 34.30 32.97
CA LEU A 1031 2.93 33.33 32.55
C LEU A 1031 2.61 32.27 33.61
N VAL A 1032 3.51 32.04 34.57
CA VAL A 1032 3.36 30.98 35.58
C VAL A 1032 2.05 31.09 36.39
N PRO A 1033 1.63 32.27 36.90
CA PRO A 1033 0.35 32.40 37.57
C PRO A 1033 -0.83 32.03 36.66
N LEU A 1034 -0.76 32.38 35.38
CA LEU A 1034 -1.80 32.08 34.40
C LEU A 1034 -1.87 30.56 34.12
N ILE A 1035 -0.73 29.89 34.03
CA ILE A 1035 -0.66 28.42 33.92
C ILE A 1035 -1.33 27.76 35.12
N PHE A 1036 -1.16 28.31 36.32
CA PHE A 1036 -1.83 27.81 37.52
C PHE A 1036 -3.34 28.08 37.52
N GLU A 1037 -3.81 29.18 36.92
CA GLU A 1037 -5.25 29.38 36.67
C GLU A 1037 -5.82 28.34 35.70
N VAL A 1038 -5.09 28.01 34.62
CA VAL A 1038 -5.49 26.96 33.67
C VAL A 1038 -5.63 25.60 34.36
N ILE A 1039 -4.71 25.28 35.28
CA ILE A 1039 -4.79 24.06 36.11
C ILE A 1039 -6.10 24.03 36.89
N LEU A 1040 -6.49 25.15 37.50
CA LEU A 1040 -7.71 25.24 38.30
C LEU A 1040 -8.97 25.09 37.45
N GLU A 1041 -8.99 25.68 36.24
CA GLU A 1041 -10.13 25.55 35.33
C GLU A 1041 -10.30 24.13 34.76
N HIS A 1042 -9.22 23.38 34.59
CA HIS A 1042 -9.23 22.06 33.95
C HIS A 1042 -9.17 20.87 34.94
N GLN A 1043 -9.40 21.08 36.24
CA GLN A 1043 -9.34 20.02 37.26
C GLN A 1043 -10.28 18.84 36.98
N GLU A 1044 -11.47 19.11 36.42
CA GLU A 1044 -12.43 18.04 36.08
C GLU A 1044 -11.94 17.13 34.92
N SER A 1045 -10.93 17.56 34.17
CA SER A 1045 -10.37 16.87 33.01
C SER A 1045 -8.85 16.68 33.16
N ILE A 1046 -8.41 16.11 34.28
CA ILE A 1046 -6.98 15.91 34.60
C ILE A 1046 -6.22 15.12 33.52
N LEU A 1047 -6.89 14.23 32.78
CA LEU A 1047 -6.32 13.42 31.69
C LEU A 1047 -6.43 14.10 30.31
N GLY A 1048 -6.93 15.33 30.24
CA GLY A 1048 -7.09 16.09 29.00
C GLY A 1048 -5.77 16.57 28.40
N ASN A 1049 -5.78 16.85 27.09
CA ASN A 1049 -4.59 17.31 26.34
C ASN A 1049 -3.99 18.62 26.89
N THR A 1050 -4.84 19.54 27.36
CA THR A 1050 -4.42 20.80 27.98
C THR A 1050 -3.62 20.51 29.24
N MET A 1051 -4.12 19.63 30.12
CA MET A 1051 -3.45 19.30 31.36
C MET A 1051 -2.12 18.56 31.14
N GLN A 1052 -2.08 17.65 30.16
CA GLN A 1052 -0.82 17.02 29.73
C GLN A 1052 0.22 18.05 29.27
N SER A 1053 -0.21 19.05 28.51
CA SER A 1053 0.68 20.09 28.01
C SER A 1053 1.15 21.04 29.13
N VAL A 1054 0.27 21.34 30.11
CA VAL A 1054 0.65 22.08 31.33
C VAL A 1054 1.70 21.32 32.12
N ILE A 1055 1.50 20.02 32.35
CA ILE A 1055 2.41 19.20 33.14
C ILE A 1055 3.76 19.07 32.43
N ALA A 1056 3.77 18.85 31.11
CA ALA A 1056 5.01 18.85 30.33
C ALA A 1056 5.76 20.19 30.45
N LEU A 1057 5.05 21.32 30.36
CA LEU A 1057 5.66 22.64 30.52
C LEU A 1057 6.22 22.86 31.93
N LEU A 1058 5.49 22.47 32.97
CA LEU A 1058 5.97 22.54 34.36
C LEU A 1058 7.20 21.64 34.57
N ASN A 1059 7.24 20.47 33.94
CA ASN A 1059 8.41 19.61 33.97
C ASN A 1059 9.64 20.30 33.37
N ASN A 1060 9.48 20.93 32.20
CA ASN A 1060 10.57 21.70 31.57
C ASN A 1060 11.04 22.86 32.47
N LEU A 1061 10.11 23.60 33.09
CA LEU A 1061 10.44 24.70 34.00
C LEU A 1061 11.17 24.21 35.26
N VAL A 1062 10.78 23.08 35.85
CA VAL A 1062 11.39 22.53 37.07
C VAL A 1062 12.72 21.82 36.79
N ALA A 1063 12.85 21.17 35.63
CA ALA A 1063 14.07 20.47 35.23
C ALA A 1063 15.20 21.44 34.84
N TYR A 1064 14.87 22.66 34.44
CA TYR A 1064 15.87 23.66 34.07
C TYR A 1064 16.72 24.11 35.27
N LYS A 1065 18.05 24.15 35.08
CA LYS A 1065 19.01 24.31 36.19
C LYS A 1065 19.03 25.71 36.80
N ASP A 1066 18.74 26.72 35.98
CA ASP A 1066 18.77 28.13 36.36
C ASP A 1066 17.38 28.69 36.68
N SER A 1067 16.35 27.85 36.74
CA SER A 1067 14.98 28.27 37.04
C SER A 1067 14.88 28.94 38.40
N ASN A 1068 14.02 29.96 38.50
CA ASN A 1068 13.74 30.60 39.77
C ASN A 1068 12.74 29.78 40.59
N MET A 1069 13.20 28.63 41.10
CA MET A 1069 12.39 27.70 41.91
C MET A 1069 11.75 28.37 43.12
N GLN A 1070 12.39 29.40 43.70
CA GLN A 1070 11.80 30.14 44.81
C GLN A 1070 10.54 30.88 44.38
N LEU A 1071 10.55 31.54 43.22
CA LEU A 1071 9.37 32.20 42.66
C LEU A 1071 8.25 31.20 42.36
N LEU A 1072 8.56 30.04 41.79
CA LEU A 1072 7.57 28.98 41.53
C LEU A 1072 6.89 28.51 42.84
N TYR A 1073 7.68 28.34 43.90
CA TYR A 1073 7.17 27.96 45.21
C TYR A 1073 6.29 29.06 45.83
N GLU A 1074 6.72 30.32 45.76
CA GLU A 1074 5.95 31.48 46.24
C GLU A 1074 4.62 31.66 45.50
N GLN A 1075 4.57 31.25 44.23
CA GLN A 1075 3.35 31.28 43.41
C GLN A 1075 2.44 30.05 43.60
N GLY A 1076 2.79 29.12 44.48
CA GLY A 1076 1.91 28.01 44.87
C GLY A 1076 2.16 26.67 44.18
N LEU A 1077 3.29 26.48 43.48
CA LEU A 1077 3.65 25.23 42.80
C LEU A 1077 3.40 23.98 43.67
N VAL A 1078 3.78 24.04 44.95
CA VAL A 1078 3.61 22.94 45.91
C VAL A 1078 2.15 22.49 46.02
N GLY A 1079 1.22 23.44 46.15
CA GLY A 1079 -0.21 23.13 46.28
C GLY A 1079 -0.79 22.50 45.02
N HIS A 1080 -0.47 23.08 43.86
CA HIS A 1080 -0.96 22.56 42.57
C HIS A 1080 -0.41 21.16 42.28
N VAL A 1081 0.89 20.93 42.48
CA VAL A 1081 1.51 19.61 42.28
C VAL A 1081 0.92 18.58 43.24
N CYS A 1082 0.70 18.90 44.52
CA CYS A 1082 0.05 17.99 45.45
C CYS A 1082 -1.34 17.57 44.99
N ASN A 1083 -2.17 18.52 44.54
CA ASN A 1083 -3.53 18.24 44.08
C ASN A 1083 -3.54 17.38 42.82
N MET A 1084 -2.79 17.78 41.78
CA MET A 1084 -2.69 17.03 40.53
C MET A 1084 -2.13 15.62 40.74
N PHE A 1085 -1.11 15.48 41.59
CA PHE A 1085 -0.54 14.18 41.93
C PHE A 1085 -1.56 13.30 42.65
N THR A 1086 -2.31 13.86 43.61
CA THR A 1086 -3.33 13.12 44.36
C THR A 1086 -4.41 12.58 43.42
N GLU A 1087 -4.96 13.42 42.55
CA GLU A 1087 -5.99 13.01 41.58
C GLU A 1087 -5.46 11.99 40.57
N THR A 1088 -4.26 12.21 40.02
CA THR A 1088 -3.67 11.29 39.04
C THR A 1088 -3.29 9.94 39.68
N ALA A 1089 -2.69 9.94 40.86
CA ALA A 1089 -2.31 8.72 41.57
C ALA A 1089 -3.53 7.90 42.00
N THR A 1090 -4.61 8.56 42.44
CA THR A 1090 -5.86 7.86 42.77
C THR A 1090 -6.49 7.20 41.54
N LEU A 1091 -6.47 7.86 40.38
CA LEU A 1091 -6.88 7.25 39.11
C LEU A 1091 -6.00 6.06 38.68
N CYS A 1092 -4.68 6.12 38.90
CA CYS A 1092 -3.78 4.99 38.62
C CYS A 1092 -3.98 3.80 39.57
N LEU A 1093 -4.31 4.07 40.84
CA LEU A 1093 -4.45 3.04 41.88
C LEU A 1093 -5.83 2.38 41.91
N ASP A 1094 -6.84 2.99 41.27
CA ASP A 1094 -8.18 2.43 41.15
C ASP A 1094 -8.19 1.20 40.21
N ARG A 1095 -8.35 0.02 40.80
CA ARG A 1095 -8.30 -1.27 40.08
C ARG A 1095 -9.49 -1.51 39.16
N ASP A 1096 -10.56 -0.73 39.27
CA ASP A 1096 -11.81 -0.98 38.56
C ASP A 1096 -11.85 -0.33 37.15
N ASN A 1097 -10.91 0.56 36.79
CA ASN A 1097 -10.96 1.38 35.57
C ASN A 1097 -9.77 1.18 34.59
N LYS A 1098 -9.72 0.03 33.91
CA LYS A 1098 -8.66 -0.30 32.92
C LYS A 1098 -8.53 0.65 31.72
N THR A 1099 -9.54 1.46 31.40
CA THR A 1099 -9.48 2.37 30.23
C THR A 1099 -8.67 3.64 30.49
N ASN A 1100 -8.49 4.02 31.75
CA ASN A 1100 -7.79 5.24 32.13
C ASN A 1100 -6.38 4.98 32.69
N THR A 1101 -5.99 3.70 32.83
CA THR A 1101 -4.72 3.34 33.47
C THR A 1101 -3.52 3.78 32.66
N GLU A 1102 -3.53 3.56 31.34
CA GLU A 1102 -2.47 4.08 30.47
C GLU A 1102 -2.41 5.60 30.67
N PRO A 1103 -3.37 6.46 30.23
CA PRO A 1103 -3.31 7.94 30.33
C PRO A 1103 -2.76 8.47 31.63
N ALA A 1104 -3.28 7.95 32.73
CA ALA A 1104 -2.87 8.35 34.06
C ALA A 1104 -1.40 7.98 34.36
N SER A 1105 -0.88 6.84 33.87
CA SER A 1105 0.51 6.42 34.09
C SER A 1105 1.57 7.38 33.51
N THR A 1106 1.48 7.83 32.25
CA THR A 1106 2.49 8.79 31.72
C THR A 1106 2.38 10.15 32.38
N LEU A 1107 1.15 10.57 32.70
CA LEU A 1107 0.88 11.80 33.44
C LEU A 1107 1.49 11.73 34.84
N LEU A 1108 1.35 10.58 35.51
CA LEU A 1108 1.95 10.30 36.80
C LEU A 1108 3.48 10.24 36.74
N ALA A 1109 4.07 9.67 35.69
CA ALA A 1109 5.52 9.67 35.48
C ALA A 1109 6.06 11.11 35.38
N SER A 1110 5.40 11.96 34.59
CA SER A 1110 5.79 13.38 34.46
C SER A 1110 5.64 14.15 35.78
N LEU A 1111 4.57 13.90 36.54
CA LEU A 1111 4.38 14.50 37.87
C LEU A 1111 5.40 13.99 38.90
N LEU A 1112 5.84 12.74 38.79
CA LEU A 1112 6.90 12.17 39.61
C LEU A 1112 8.25 12.83 39.33
N ASP A 1113 8.55 13.15 38.07
CA ASP A 1113 9.76 13.89 37.69
C ASP A 1113 9.75 15.32 38.23
N ILE A 1114 8.61 16.02 38.12
CA ILE A 1114 8.43 17.35 38.73
C ILE A 1114 8.67 17.27 40.25
N LEU A 1115 8.04 16.30 40.92
CA LEU A 1115 8.21 16.09 42.36
C LEU A 1115 9.68 15.79 42.71
N LEU A 1116 10.37 14.98 41.91
CA LEU A 1116 11.79 14.69 42.12
C LEU A 1116 12.65 15.95 41.96
N GLY A 1117 12.38 16.78 40.95
CA GLY A 1117 13.06 18.06 40.75
C GLY A 1117 12.88 19.01 41.93
N MET A 1118 11.64 19.17 42.40
CA MET A 1118 11.30 19.96 43.60
C MET A 1118 12.04 19.46 44.84
N LEU A 1119 11.98 18.16 45.12
CA LEU A 1119 12.62 17.56 46.29
C LEU A 1119 14.15 17.64 46.22
N THR A 1120 14.73 17.52 45.03
CA THR A 1120 16.17 17.64 44.82
C THR A 1120 16.63 19.08 45.05
N TYR A 1121 15.86 20.06 44.59
CA TYR A 1121 16.09 21.48 44.86
C TYR A 1121 16.05 21.76 46.37
N THR A 1122 14.96 21.38 47.07
CA THR A 1122 14.84 21.56 48.52
C THR A 1122 15.98 20.87 49.26
N SER A 1123 16.32 19.63 48.90
CA SER A 1123 17.44 18.89 49.51
C SER A 1123 18.78 19.57 49.30
N ARG A 1124 19.03 20.16 48.13
CA ARG A 1124 20.26 20.91 47.82
C ARG A 1124 20.39 22.13 48.72
N ILE A 1125 19.34 22.95 48.84
CA ILE A 1125 19.33 24.16 49.68
C ILE A 1125 19.53 23.79 51.16
N VAL A 1126 18.80 22.79 51.66
CA VAL A 1126 18.95 22.32 53.05
C VAL A 1126 20.35 21.78 53.32
N ARG A 1127 20.95 21.02 52.39
CA ARG A 1127 22.34 20.54 52.53
C ARG A 1127 23.34 21.68 52.53
N GLN A 1128 23.17 22.69 51.69
CA GLN A 1128 24.01 23.89 51.67
C GLN A 1128 23.89 24.63 53.02
N ALA A 1129 22.68 24.86 53.52
CA ALA A 1129 22.47 25.48 54.82
C ALA A 1129 23.10 24.68 55.98
N LEU A 1130 22.97 23.36 55.99
CA LEU A 1130 23.61 22.49 57.01
C LEU A 1130 25.15 22.48 56.92
N GLN A 1131 25.72 22.62 55.72
CA GLN A 1131 27.16 22.77 55.53
C GLN A 1131 27.65 24.14 56.03
N VAL A 1132 26.90 25.19 55.73
CA VAL A 1132 27.20 26.56 56.19
C VAL A 1132 27.04 26.67 57.71
N GLN A 1133 26.05 26.00 58.31
CA GLN A 1133 25.86 25.95 59.76
C GLN A 1133 27.06 25.29 60.47
N LYS A 1134 27.69 24.28 59.86
CA LYS A 1134 28.94 23.68 60.36
C LYS A 1134 30.14 24.65 60.26
N SER A 1135 30.06 25.68 59.43
CA SER A 1135 31.09 26.72 59.25
C SER A 1135 30.85 28.01 60.06
N GLY A 1136 29.73 28.11 60.80
CA GLY A 1136 29.48 29.20 61.77
C GLY A 1136 28.74 30.43 61.26
N SER A 1137 28.23 30.45 60.03
CA SER A 1137 27.36 31.52 59.52
C SER A 1137 25.87 31.17 59.71
N ARG A 1138 25.09 32.11 60.24
CA ARG A 1138 23.68 31.93 60.66
C ARG A 1138 22.65 32.40 59.62
N GLY A 1139 23.10 33.02 58.51
CA GLY A 1139 22.22 33.65 57.52
C GLY A 1139 21.47 32.65 56.63
N ASP A 1140 22.13 31.58 56.19
CA ASP A 1140 21.58 30.64 55.21
C ASP A 1140 20.62 29.60 55.82
N THR A 1141 20.52 29.52 57.15
CA THR A 1141 19.63 28.55 57.81
C THR A 1141 18.16 28.97 57.76
N GLN A 1142 17.87 30.27 57.79
CA GLN A 1142 16.48 30.76 57.79
C GLN A 1142 15.78 30.45 56.45
N ALA A 1143 16.44 30.72 55.32
CA ALA A 1143 15.87 30.44 54.00
C ALA A 1143 15.59 28.94 53.79
N ALA A 1144 16.45 28.07 54.33
CA ALA A 1144 16.23 26.62 54.29
C ALA A 1144 15.07 26.18 55.21
N GLU A 1145 14.90 26.79 56.38
CA GLU A 1145 13.76 26.54 57.27
C GLU A 1145 12.44 27.00 56.63
N ASP A 1146 12.41 28.19 56.05
CA ASP A 1146 11.22 28.73 55.35
C ASP A 1146 10.86 27.84 54.15
N LEU A 1147 11.85 27.37 53.38
CA LEU A 1147 11.63 26.45 52.28
C LEU A 1147 11.09 25.10 52.74
N LEU A 1148 11.58 24.56 53.87
CA LEU A 1148 11.06 23.33 54.46
C LEU A 1148 9.62 23.50 54.95
N LEU A 1149 9.27 24.65 55.52
CA LEU A 1149 7.89 24.97 55.90
C LEU A 1149 6.98 25.04 54.67
N LEU A 1150 7.43 25.69 53.61
CA LEU A 1150 6.67 25.87 52.37
C LEU A 1150 6.47 24.54 51.62
N SER A 1151 7.44 23.64 51.65
CA SER A 1151 7.35 22.30 51.05
C SER A 1151 6.73 21.23 51.95
N LYS A 1152 6.33 21.58 53.18
CA LYS A 1152 5.70 20.65 54.12
C LYS A 1152 4.48 19.90 53.55
N PRO A 1153 3.57 20.50 52.76
CA PRO A 1153 2.44 19.77 52.18
C PRO A 1153 2.84 18.56 51.31
N LEU A 1154 4.06 18.51 50.77
CA LEU A 1154 4.55 17.34 50.04
C LEU A 1154 4.62 16.07 50.90
N THR A 1155 4.63 16.18 52.24
CA THR A 1155 4.59 15.01 53.14
C THR A 1155 3.28 14.25 53.08
N ASP A 1156 2.21 14.88 52.60
CA ASP A 1156 0.90 14.24 52.46
C ASP A 1156 0.93 13.18 51.34
N LEU A 1157 1.81 13.36 50.34
CA LEU A 1157 2.00 12.42 49.23
C LEU A 1157 2.70 11.12 49.65
N ILE A 1158 3.27 11.03 50.87
CA ILE A 1158 3.94 9.81 51.35
C ILE A 1158 2.99 8.60 51.33
N SER A 1159 1.72 8.79 51.72
CA SER A 1159 0.73 7.71 51.74
C SER A 1159 0.34 7.22 50.34
N LEU A 1160 0.52 8.05 49.30
CA LEU A 1160 0.27 7.72 47.90
C LEU A 1160 1.51 7.15 47.19
N LEU A 1161 2.71 7.58 47.56
CA LEU A 1161 3.97 7.06 47.00
C LEU A 1161 4.22 5.59 47.38
N ILE A 1162 3.79 5.16 48.58
CA ILE A 1162 4.02 3.78 49.05
C ILE A 1162 3.28 2.75 48.17
N PRO A 1163 1.97 2.92 47.87
CA PRO A 1163 1.24 2.05 46.93
C PRO A 1163 1.78 2.04 45.49
N LEU A 1164 2.57 3.05 45.08
CA LEU A 1164 3.16 3.13 43.74
C LEU A 1164 4.51 2.39 43.61
N LEU A 1165 5.19 2.10 44.72
CA LEU A 1165 6.42 1.32 44.72
C LEU A 1165 6.33 -0.06 44.01
N PRO A 1166 5.23 -0.83 44.13
CA PRO A 1166 5.05 -2.10 43.40
C PRO A 1166 4.53 -1.94 41.96
N SER A 1167 4.52 -0.74 41.37
CA SER A 1167 4.10 -0.53 39.97
C SER A 1167 4.86 -1.45 39.00
N GLU A 1168 4.17 -1.92 37.95
CA GLU A 1168 4.77 -2.69 36.86
C GLU A 1168 5.64 -1.82 35.94
N ASP A 1169 5.37 -0.51 35.91
CA ASP A 1169 6.19 0.47 35.20
C ASP A 1169 7.48 0.76 36.01
N PRO A 1170 8.67 0.43 35.47
CA PRO A 1170 9.93 0.60 36.16
C PRO A 1170 10.25 2.07 36.46
N GLU A 1171 9.83 3.01 35.61
CA GLU A 1171 10.11 4.44 35.77
C GLU A 1171 9.31 4.99 36.95
N ILE A 1172 8.01 4.68 37.02
CA ILE A 1172 7.15 5.03 38.15
C ILE A 1172 7.69 4.44 39.46
N SER A 1173 8.07 3.15 39.47
CA SER A 1173 8.59 2.48 40.67
C SER A 1173 9.90 3.11 41.16
N GLU A 1174 10.84 3.38 40.25
CA GLU A 1174 12.16 3.93 40.57
C GLU A 1174 12.07 5.38 41.07
N VAL A 1175 11.35 6.24 40.34
CA VAL A 1175 11.20 7.66 40.70
C VAL A 1175 10.41 7.80 42.00
N SER A 1176 9.34 7.01 42.21
CA SER A 1176 8.60 6.98 43.47
C SER A 1176 9.49 6.63 44.67
N SER A 1177 10.40 5.65 44.49
CA SER A 1177 11.35 5.26 45.53
C SER A 1177 12.34 6.39 45.88
N LYS A 1178 12.84 7.10 44.87
CA LYS A 1178 13.73 8.27 45.06
C LYS A 1178 13.00 9.41 45.78
N CYS A 1179 11.79 9.77 45.34
CA CYS A 1179 10.96 10.80 45.96
C CYS A 1179 10.67 10.47 47.42
N LEU A 1180 10.23 9.25 47.71
CA LEU A 1180 9.96 8.78 49.08
C LEU A 1180 11.23 8.84 49.95
N SER A 1181 12.38 8.44 49.42
CA SER A 1181 13.64 8.51 50.15
C SER A 1181 14.04 9.94 50.52
N ILE A 1182 13.85 10.91 49.62
CA ILE A 1182 14.21 12.31 49.88
C ILE A 1182 13.22 12.93 50.87
N LEU A 1183 11.91 12.71 50.69
CA LEU A 1183 10.87 13.19 51.61
C LEU A 1183 11.12 12.72 53.05
N VAL A 1184 11.34 11.42 53.24
CA VAL A 1184 11.60 10.84 54.56
C VAL A 1184 12.95 11.30 55.13
N GLN A 1185 13.93 11.64 54.29
CA GLN A 1185 15.19 12.23 54.76
C GLN A 1185 14.99 13.65 55.29
N LEU A 1186 14.18 14.47 54.60
CA LEU A 1186 13.92 15.86 54.94
C LEU A 1186 12.97 16.00 56.15
N TYR A 1187 11.86 15.24 56.17
CA TYR A 1187 10.77 15.42 57.15
C TYR A 1187 10.57 14.24 58.11
N GLY A 1188 11.21 13.09 57.87
CA GLY A 1188 10.93 11.87 58.63
C GLY A 1188 9.57 11.26 58.28
N GLY A 1189 8.94 10.58 59.24
CA GLY A 1189 7.62 9.95 59.12
C GLY A 1189 6.53 10.72 59.89
N GLU A 1190 6.44 12.04 59.70
CA GLU A 1190 5.44 12.87 60.40
C GLU A 1190 4.00 12.58 59.96
N ASN A 1191 3.76 12.03 58.76
CA ASN A 1191 2.43 11.71 58.28
C ASN A 1191 1.84 10.48 59.03
N PRO A 1192 0.70 10.61 59.73
CA PRO A 1192 0.09 9.54 60.53
C PRO A 1192 -0.35 8.32 59.69
N GLU A 1193 -0.62 8.49 58.39
CA GLU A 1193 -1.05 7.41 57.48
C GLU A 1193 0.12 6.68 56.80
N SER A 1194 1.34 7.16 56.99
CA SER A 1194 2.53 6.63 56.31
C SER A 1194 2.84 5.16 56.66
N LEU A 1195 2.34 4.68 57.80
CA LEU A 1195 2.38 3.27 58.19
C LEU A 1195 0.96 2.76 58.51
N SER A 1196 0.00 3.05 57.63
CA SER A 1196 -1.29 2.35 57.64
C SER A 1196 -1.09 0.82 57.47
N PRO A 1197 -2.03 -0.02 57.90
CA PRO A 1197 -1.92 -1.47 57.73
C PRO A 1197 -1.66 -1.89 56.27
N GLU A 1198 -2.29 -1.19 55.31
CA GLU A 1198 -2.13 -1.42 53.86
C GLU A 1198 -0.71 -1.05 53.38
N ASN A 1199 -0.18 0.09 53.83
CA ASN A 1199 1.18 0.51 53.53
C ASN A 1199 2.24 -0.44 54.13
N MET A 1200 2.00 -0.94 55.35
CA MET A 1200 2.87 -1.96 55.95
C MET A 1200 2.86 -3.28 55.18
N VAL A 1201 1.70 -3.72 54.68
CA VAL A 1201 1.60 -4.91 53.81
C VAL A 1201 2.36 -4.68 52.50
N THR A 1202 2.27 -3.48 51.93
CA THR A 1202 3.00 -3.11 50.71
C THR A 1202 4.51 -3.20 50.90
N PHE A 1203 5.04 -2.64 52.01
CA PHE A 1203 6.46 -2.80 52.37
C PHE A 1203 6.84 -4.27 52.62
N ALA A 1204 6.00 -5.04 53.29
CA ALA A 1204 6.25 -6.46 53.55
C ALA A 1204 6.36 -7.25 52.24
N ASN A 1205 5.45 -7.01 51.30
CA ASN A 1205 5.47 -7.65 50.00
C ASN A 1205 6.72 -7.26 49.21
N LEU A 1206 7.04 -5.97 49.12
CA LEU A 1206 8.21 -5.46 48.39
C LEU A 1206 9.53 -5.99 48.94
N LEU A 1207 9.69 -6.04 50.27
CA LEU A 1207 10.89 -6.60 50.91
C LEU A 1207 11.07 -8.09 50.60
N MET A 1208 9.98 -8.82 50.33
CA MET A 1208 10.01 -10.24 49.99
C MET A 1208 10.13 -10.49 48.48
N THR A 1209 9.67 -9.57 47.62
CA THR A 1209 9.66 -9.73 46.16
C THR A 1209 10.84 -9.10 45.44
N LYS A 1210 11.45 -8.03 45.96
CA LYS A 1210 12.60 -7.38 45.31
C LYS A 1210 13.87 -8.23 45.44
N GLU A 1211 14.49 -8.57 44.31
CA GLU A 1211 15.72 -9.39 44.27
C GLU A 1211 17.02 -8.59 44.49
N ASP A 1212 17.06 -7.28 44.14
CA ASP A 1212 18.28 -6.48 44.30
C ASP A 1212 18.52 -6.08 45.78
N PRO A 1213 19.66 -6.46 46.38
CA PRO A 1213 20.01 -6.05 47.75
C PRO A 1213 20.15 -4.54 47.93
N LYS A 1214 20.37 -3.74 46.88
CA LYS A 1214 20.38 -2.27 46.95
C LYS A 1214 18.99 -1.72 47.23
N ASP A 1215 17.98 -2.23 46.54
CA ASP A 1215 16.58 -1.82 46.71
C ASP A 1215 16.06 -2.20 48.09
N GLN A 1216 16.35 -3.44 48.53
CA GLN A 1216 16.03 -3.88 49.89
C GLN A 1216 16.70 -2.98 50.94
N LYS A 1217 17.96 -2.57 50.75
CA LYS A 1217 18.65 -1.65 51.67
C LYS A 1217 18.02 -0.26 51.68
N LEU A 1218 17.60 0.25 50.53
CA LEU A 1218 16.92 1.54 50.43
C LEU A 1218 15.58 1.51 51.18
N LEU A 1219 14.75 0.50 50.92
CA LEU A 1219 13.47 0.30 51.62
C LEU A 1219 13.65 0.17 53.13
N LEU A 1220 14.66 -0.59 53.58
CA LEU A 1220 14.98 -0.70 55.01
C LEU A 1220 15.46 0.62 55.62
N ARG A 1221 16.15 1.47 54.85
CA ARG A 1221 16.59 2.80 55.30
C ARG A 1221 15.42 3.77 55.44
N ILE A 1222 14.48 3.72 54.49
CA ILE A 1222 13.22 4.49 54.52
C ILE A 1222 12.42 4.09 55.76
N LEU A 1223 12.12 2.78 55.91
CA LEU A 1223 11.39 2.24 57.06
C LEU A 1223 12.05 2.60 58.39
N LYS A 1224 13.39 2.43 58.49
CA LYS A 1224 14.13 2.81 59.70
C LYS A 1224 13.91 4.27 60.04
N ARG A 1225 14.06 5.18 59.07
CA ARG A 1225 13.92 6.61 59.30
C ARG A 1225 12.51 6.96 59.76
N MET A 1226 11.47 6.45 59.08
CA MET A 1226 10.06 6.67 59.44
C MET A 1226 9.74 6.23 60.88
N VAL A 1227 10.21 5.04 61.27
CA VAL A 1227 9.99 4.49 62.62
C VAL A 1227 10.75 5.26 63.68
N THR A 1228 12.00 5.68 63.41
CA THR A 1228 12.79 6.44 64.38
C THR A 1228 12.28 7.85 64.64
N SER A 1229 11.52 8.44 63.71
CA SER A 1229 11.03 9.81 63.82
C SER A 1229 9.72 9.96 64.60
N ASN A 1230 8.96 8.88 64.85
CA ASN A 1230 7.65 8.97 65.48
C ASN A 1230 7.39 7.78 66.42
N GLU A 1231 7.52 8.00 67.73
CA GLU A 1231 7.36 6.96 68.76
C GLU A 1231 5.96 6.28 68.72
N ARG A 1232 4.91 7.00 68.27
CA ARG A 1232 3.56 6.43 68.12
C ARG A 1232 3.47 5.39 66.99
N LEU A 1233 4.31 5.52 65.96
CA LEU A 1233 4.37 4.56 64.85
C LEU A 1233 5.06 3.24 65.24
N LEU A 1234 5.86 3.23 66.31
CA LEU A 1234 6.44 2.01 66.85
C LEU A 1234 5.36 1.10 67.46
N GLU A 1235 4.26 1.69 67.93
CA GLU A 1235 3.13 0.97 68.53
C GLU A 1235 2.23 0.32 67.47
N SER A 1236 2.01 0.97 66.32
CA SER A 1236 1.25 0.39 65.20
C SER A 1236 1.95 -0.84 64.60
N LEU A 1237 3.29 -0.84 64.57
CA LEU A 1237 4.11 -1.99 64.14
C LEU A 1237 3.88 -3.26 64.97
N LYS A 1238 3.41 -3.14 66.22
CA LYS A 1238 3.09 -4.31 67.06
C LYS A 1238 1.83 -5.04 66.62
N ASN A 1239 0.93 -4.37 65.89
CA ASN A 1239 -0.38 -4.91 65.54
C ASN A 1239 -0.43 -5.58 64.16
N THR A 1240 0.60 -5.42 63.32
CA THR A 1240 0.57 -5.87 61.93
C THR A 1240 1.65 -6.94 61.68
N GLY A 1241 1.26 -8.22 61.77
CA GLY A 1241 2.19 -9.35 61.75
C GLY A 1241 2.95 -9.59 60.44
N SER A 1242 2.45 -9.09 59.30
CA SER A 1242 3.03 -9.32 57.96
C SER A 1242 4.41 -8.69 57.78
N LEU A 1243 4.59 -7.43 58.16
CA LEU A 1243 5.87 -6.73 58.06
C LEU A 1243 6.90 -7.28 59.05
N LEU A 1244 6.48 -7.62 60.27
CA LEU A 1244 7.35 -8.25 61.26
C LEU A 1244 7.83 -9.62 60.77
N GLN A 1245 6.94 -10.42 60.18
CA GLN A 1245 7.28 -11.73 59.62
C GLN A 1245 8.23 -11.63 58.41
N ALA A 1246 8.07 -10.62 57.55
CA ALA A 1246 9.00 -10.35 56.45
C ALA A 1246 10.40 -9.98 56.98
N LEU A 1247 10.47 -9.09 57.97
CA LEU A 1247 11.73 -8.72 58.63
C LEU A 1247 12.39 -9.91 59.34
N GLU A 1248 11.60 -10.77 59.99
CA GLU A 1248 12.05 -12.01 60.63
C GLU A 1248 12.59 -13.02 59.61
N ARG A 1249 11.98 -13.14 58.42
CA ARG A 1249 12.48 -14.02 57.34
C ARG A 1249 13.77 -13.52 56.69
N LEU A 1250 13.99 -12.21 56.69
CA LEU A 1250 15.22 -11.59 56.19
C LEU A 1250 16.37 -11.66 57.22
N ALA A 1251 16.07 -11.84 58.51
CA ALA A 1251 17.08 -11.92 59.58
C ALA A 1251 18.01 -13.16 59.54
N PRO A 1252 17.55 -14.40 59.22
CA PRO A 1252 18.41 -15.58 59.17
C PRO A 1252 19.13 -15.79 57.82
N ALA A 1253 18.85 -14.98 56.80
CA ALA A 1253 19.60 -15.03 55.55
C ALA A 1253 21.02 -14.47 55.76
N HIS A 1254 21.98 -15.37 55.97
CA HIS A 1254 23.43 -15.10 56.04
C HIS A 1254 23.91 -14.19 54.90
N ARG A 1255 23.82 -12.86 55.04
CA ARG A 1255 24.55 -11.84 54.23
C ARG A 1255 24.48 -10.38 54.74
N LEU A 1256 23.85 -10.08 55.89
CA LEU A 1256 23.88 -8.73 56.48
C LEU A 1256 24.87 -8.65 57.67
N ARG A 1257 26.18 -8.48 57.40
CA ARG A 1257 27.14 -7.97 58.41
C ARG A 1257 27.07 -6.44 58.44
N GLY A 1258 26.71 -5.87 59.59
CA GLY A 1258 26.65 -4.41 59.81
C GLY A 1258 25.61 -4.00 60.86
N PRO A 1259 25.33 -2.69 61.03
CA PRO A 1259 24.50 -2.09 62.10
C PRO A 1259 23.02 -2.56 62.18
N TRP A 1260 22.65 -3.57 61.40
CA TRP A 1260 21.29 -4.01 61.12
C TRP A 1260 20.88 -5.23 61.95
N ALA A 1261 21.85 -5.99 62.49
CA ALA A 1261 21.57 -6.95 63.57
C ALA A 1261 20.92 -6.25 64.79
N GLY A 1262 21.22 -4.96 64.99
CA GLY A 1262 20.65 -4.13 66.05
C GLY A 1262 19.16 -3.81 65.90
N ILE A 1263 18.59 -3.81 64.68
CA ILE A 1263 17.16 -3.52 64.49
C ILE A 1263 16.32 -4.77 64.77
N SER A 1264 16.76 -5.93 64.29
CA SER A 1264 16.16 -7.21 64.67
C SER A 1264 16.32 -7.44 66.17
N CYS A 1265 17.50 -7.18 66.77
CA CYS A 1265 17.69 -7.28 68.22
C CYS A 1265 16.88 -6.26 69.03
N ALA A 1266 16.73 -5.00 68.59
CA ALA A 1266 15.95 -4.00 69.30
C ALA A 1266 14.44 -4.33 69.29
N LEU A 1267 13.94 -4.81 68.14
CA LEU A 1267 12.57 -5.30 68.03
C LEU A 1267 12.36 -6.61 68.83
N PHE A 1268 13.36 -7.50 68.88
CA PHE A 1268 13.31 -8.75 69.66
C PHE A 1268 13.41 -8.52 71.18
N GLN A 1269 14.32 -7.65 71.64
CA GLN A 1269 14.50 -7.34 73.06
C GLN A 1269 13.27 -6.65 73.65
N GLN A 1270 12.59 -5.78 72.89
CA GLN A 1270 11.34 -5.18 73.34
C GLN A 1270 10.15 -6.17 73.34
N ARG A 1271 10.12 -7.15 72.43
CA ARG A 1271 9.11 -8.22 72.44
C ARG A 1271 9.28 -9.19 73.63
N ALA A 1272 10.52 -9.54 73.98
CA ALA A 1272 10.82 -10.35 75.16
C ALA A 1272 10.45 -9.63 76.47
N ALA A 1273 10.70 -8.31 76.54
CA ALA A 1273 10.29 -7.49 77.68
C ALA A 1273 8.76 -7.35 77.82
N ALA A 1274 8.01 -7.34 76.71
CA ALA A 1274 6.55 -7.23 76.72
C ALA A 1274 5.81 -8.57 77.01
N GLN A 1275 6.45 -9.72 76.79
CA GLN A 1275 5.84 -11.05 76.97
C GLN A 1275 6.13 -11.73 78.32
N GLY A 1276 6.90 -11.10 79.22
CA GLY A 1276 7.06 -11.56 80.60
C GLY A 1276 7.74 -12.93 80.78
N ILE A 1277 8.68 -13.29 79.90
CA ILE A 1277 9.42 -14.56 79.99
C ILE A 1277 10.77 -14.32 80.69
N PRO A 1278 11.12 -15.03 81.79
CA PRO A 1278 12.36 -14.81 82.51
C PRO A 1278 13.57 -15.52 81.85
N GLU A 1279 14.74 -14.92 82.06
CA GLU A 1279 16.04 -15.18 81.41
C GLU A 1279 16.53 -16.65 81.42
N LEU A 1280 17.13 -17.09 80.31
CA LEU A 1280 17.96 -18.30 80.21
C LEU A 1280 19.45 -17.91 80.07
N PRO A 1281 20.40 -18.58 80.76
CA PRO A 1281 21.80 -18.16 80.84
C PRO A 1281 22.65 -18.67 79.66
N PRO A 1282 23.74 -17.97 79.27
CA PRO A 1282 24.58 -18.36 78.14
C PRO A 1282 25.69 -19.33 78.58
N TYR A 1283 25.77 -20.50 77.94
CA TYR A 1283 26.97 -21.35 77.95
C TYR A 1283 28.03 -20.79 76.97
N GLY A 1284 29.26 -20.59 77.44
CA GLY A 1284 30.44 -20.14 76.68
C GLY A 1284 31.00 -21.21 75.71
N ILE A 1285 32.02 -21.00 74.88
CA ILE A 1285 33.40 -20.45 75.00
C ILE A 1285 33.99 -20.52 73.52
N PRO A 1286 35.17 -19.97 73.07
CA PRO A 1286 36.20 -19.11 73.68
C PRO A 1286 36.66 -17.86 72.89
N CYS A 1287 37.40 -17.03 73.62
CA CYS A 1287 38.27 -15.93 73.19
C CYS A 1287 39.55 -16.36 72.45
N CYS A 1288 40.00 -15.51 71.52
CA CYS A 1288 41.40 -15.15 71.17
C CYS A 1288 41.26 -13.82 70.39
N GLY A 1289 41.93 -12.70 70.62
CA GLY A 1289 43.02 -12.23 71.47
C GLY A 1289 43.49 -10.90 70.83
N PRO A 1290 43.84 -9.84 71.58
CA PRO A 1290 44.06 -8.50 71.02
C PRO A 1290 45.55 -8.14 70.83
N SER A 1291 45.86 -7.26 69.88
CA SER A 1291 47.07 -6.41 69.95
C SER A 1291 46.92 -5.07 69.21
N HIS A 1292 46.91 -4.03 70.04
CA HIS A 1292 47.17 -2.59 69.84
C HIS A 1292 47.90 -2.08 68.58
N LYS A 1293 47.42 -0.94 68.05
CA LYS A 1293 48.06 0.41 68.19
C LYS A 1293 47.13 1.52 67.61
N ARG A 1294 46.57 2.36 68.49
CA ARG A 1294 46.74 3.84 68.56
C ARG A 1294 46.67 4.60 67.23
N VAL A 1295 45.62 5.40 67.03
CA VAL A 1295 45.67 6.89 67.01
C VAL A 1295 44.34 7.45 67.58
N THR A 1296 44.51 8.39 68.50
CA THR A 1296 43.60 9.39 69.10
C THR A 1296 42.61 10.03 68.11
N GLY A 1297 41.42 10.52 68.42
CA GLY A 1297 40.74 10.84 69.67
C GLY A 1297 39.58 11.81 69.34
N VAL A 1298 38.63 11.89 70.28
CA VAL A 1298 37.52 12.86 70.38
C VAL A 1298 36.17 12.45 69.76
N LYS A 1299 35.35 11.97 70.69
CA LYS A 1299 33.88 11.87 70.77
C LYS A 1299 33.13 13.07 70.18
N LEU A 1300 32.01 12.82 69.49
CA LEU A 1300 30.64 13.15 69.93
C LEU A 1300 29.61 12.57 68.92
N TYR A 1301 28.39 12.39 69.40
CA TYR A 1301 27.32 11.49 68.94
C TYR A 1301 26.83 11.65 67.49
N PRO A 1302 26.27 10.59 66.86
CA PRO A 1302 25.75 10.62 65.51
C PRO A 1302 24.27 11.00 65.46
N CYS A 1303 23.94 11.96 64.58
CA CYS A 1303 22.64 12.08 63.91
C CYS A 1303 22.83 11.76 62.42
#